data_AF-A0A8R1TIF0-F1
#
_entry.id   AF-A0A8R1TIF0-F1
#
_cell.length_a   1.000
_cell.length_b   1.000
_cell.length_c   1.000
_cell.angle_alpha   90.00
_cell.angle_beta   90.00
_cell.angle_gamma   90.00
#
_symmetry.space_group_name_H-M   'P 1'
#
loop_
_entity.id
_entity.type
_entity.pdbx_description
1 polymer ?
#
loop_
_entity_poly.entity_id
_entity_poly.type
_entity_poly.pdbx_seq_one_letter_code
_entity_poly.pdbx_strand_id
1 'polypeptide(L)'
;MSVTEDVNLLKNDIYENRKPEIRIITLNYGENLEESVFRLQKGWIVRFIRGASLLGRKVDVFTSILGKITWKEGADEFATFAEIKCERSGAFSYHFIVDNESKAAGNGYILVMPILFLNKRPLRLSAVTCITHISKLLGKFDMWKERLKIAAKAGYNMIHFTPVQQLGISNSSYCIADPLQLNPNFSTAEKQYTYDDLAILIENFEKDYHLLSMQDVVWNHSARNASWLLEHPECAYNLKNTPHLRPAYILDRLLYHFGNDIVNGKYKDRNLNAEINTSEHLKTILDILRYEILPQLRVYEFFQVDIDKFVAKFEKYVKEGSSLEVWDVMLESEPGPDWNRFGFIVDMDRANKIFNRKRDDAYDEGDRQFKCIEAFRAHLQFLNEKALKIADGIIENVVQACAGHISYERIDPSGPRLRELTEDHGLLTQYFAQPFPSLSSWKDEENFAYNNEIAEKIMACNGWVMNDNPLKNFAHYPSQVYLMRHLVCWSDCIKLNYGEKPEDCPYLWDLMKRYTQRCAKIFHALRIDNCHSTPIHVAEYLLKAAREIRPDIYVTAELFTQSENLDNIFVNRLGITSLIREAQNAPISFEQGRFIYRYGGDVLGGFIQKTIQNATSCVAPAFFFDQTHDNPSAIEKRSIYDYVPTAAMLAMANCGIGSVRGYDELVPYKIDVVNETRNYTTWDEVKQSLAIIPARAALNKLHIWLAENNYTQIYVDQRTPDIVAITRYNPITHEKIIMLAYTAFDKHAICHDCPKVDDLTFTGLLDEILLEIEFHYTDKGSRESSDKIVGLNGGEVEVREHLKRDDSKLAIIEQYEINGKLHLKYFPSGSVIVIKVSPIKKAIDAINLIDDYLSEKNDFIKTSFVNALKQLTLQNYNMLLFRCTGEDQDDFGSGSYNIPNWKTLNYCGLQGLLPYLNDIRFYNDLGHPICQNLRDGLWLCDYIYQRISKINPLLAEIARIIQTLFLPLHDVPYDLRPCYFEALFSLIYETTLEQLMEKLSSPFKTASIYVQSLALSSVSFLGSVKNAKLSLLPDGYKTEDELPSSLSAGLPHFATGIWRNWGRDTFIALPGCCLVTGRFQDARNLILSYGGAMRHGMIPNLLDGGHGARYNARDAVWFWLYAIVKYIEIVPNGVEILQNTVLRIFIHDDTIYGHDLTEQCLADTIQETLMRHFNGIEFVERNAGPAIDDCMQEPGFHVKAYVDHNTGFICGGNLYNCGTWMDKMGSSEKAGNKGWPATPRDGAAVELQGLCYTVIEKLDELYQKKFYPYEGVFTENKEIWTWKKWADIMKNNFERFFYVTDDDSSEYVNRRGIIKDSYGSTQIYTDYQLRPNFSITLAVAPRLMNAEKAWHALQIAETELLGPLGIKTLDPSDYNYCPFYNQDDDSTDKKTARGWSYHQGPEWLWVGMFFYRAKLAIAKVISDDKNDMEFYEKAKRFIRSRMGAYWEHLKCSTWASLPELTNANGTSCYHSCGAQAWSIGCLLETVNELYELHKFF
;
A
#
# COMPACT_ATOMS: atom_id res chain seq x y z
N MET A 1 0.33 -6.52 51.01
CA MET A 1 0.01 -5.47 50.02
C MET A 1 -0.23 -4.13 50.73
N SER A 2 0.81 -3.51 51.30
CA SER A 2 0.67 -2.20 51.98
C SER A 2 1.91 -1.32 51.81
N VAL A 3 2.57 -1.41 50.66
CA VAL A 3 3.67 -0.53 50.22
C VAL A 3 3.61 -0.46 48.69
N THR A 4 2.63 0.23 48.10
CA THR A 4 2.58 0.46 46.64
C THR A 4 1.60 1.55 46.17
N GLU A 5 1.00 2.35 47.06
CA GLU A 5 0.04 3.38 46.62
C GLU A 5 0.67 4.70 46.15
N ASP A 6 1.96 4.96 46.44
CA ASP A 6 2.57 6.27 46.14
C ASP A 6 3.38 6.36 44.82
N VAL A 7 3.46 5.29 44.01
CA VAL A 7 4.27 5.30 42.75
C VAL A 7 3.41 5.47 41.48
N ASN A 8 2.08 5.34 41.56
CA ASN A 8 1.21 5.30 40.37
C ASN A 8 0.61 6.65 39.94
N LEU A 9 0.92 7.76 40.63
CA LEU A 9 0.45 9.09 40.24
C LEU A 9 1.42 9.84 39.28
N LEU A 10 2.65 9.33 39.08
CA LEU A 10 3.67 9.97 38.22
C LEU A 10 3.74 9.42 36.78
N LYS A 11 2.91 8.44 36.39
CA LYS A 11 2.94 7.85 35.03
C LYS A 11 1.85 8.35 34.07
N ASN A 12 0.83 9.07 34.55
CA ASN A 12 -0.21 9.60 33.67
C ASN A 12 0.24 10.83 32.87
N ASP A 13 1.33 11.50 33.26
CA ASP A 13 1.92 12.63 32.51
C ASP A 13 2.65 12.19 31.22
N ILE A 14 2.84 10.90 30.99
CA ILE A 14 3.61 10.40 29.83
C ILE A 14 2.83 10.54 28.51
N TYR A 15 1.50 10.70 28.56
CA TYR A 15 0.70 10.87 27.34
C TYR A 15 0.59 12.31 26.86
N GLU A 16 0.73 13.32 27.72
CA GLU A 16 0.52 14.73 27.34
C GLU A 16 1.76 15.41 26.73
N ASN A 17 2.97 14.87 26.94
CA ASN A 17 4.22 15.47 26.46
C ASN A 17 4.86 14.79 25.23
N ARG A 18 4.18 13.83 24.58
CA ARG A 18 4.69 13.26 23.32
C ARG A 18 4.31 14.17 22.15
N LYS A 19 5.30 14.51 21.30
CA LYS A 19 5.06 15.19 20.02
C LYS A 19 3.93 14.44 19.28
N PRO A 20 2.96 15.15 18.68
CA PRO A 20 1.85 14.50 18.00
C PRO A 20 2.37 13.61 16.86
N GLU A 21 1.86 12.39 16.82
CA GLU A 21 2.15 11.42 15.76
C GLU A 21 1.55 11.92 14.44
N ILE A 22 2.35 11.92 13.39
CA ILE A 22 1.97 12.32 12.03
C ILE A 22 1.96 11.08 11.15
N ARG A 23 0.84 10.86 10.45
CA ARG A 23 0.67 9.77 9.47
C ARG A 23 0.45 10.36 8.09
N ILE A 24 1.34 10.06 7.16
CA ILE A 24 1.36 10.61 5.81
C ILE A 24 0.52 9.74 4.87
N ILE A 25 -0.46 10.34 4.20
CA ILE A 25 -1.21 9.72 3.09
C ILE A 25 -0.73 10.37 1.79
N THR A 26 -0.16 9.57 0.89
CA THR A 26 0.26 10.03 -0.44
C THR A 26 -0.88 9.87 -1.42
N LEU A 27 -1.32 10.95 -2.06
CA LEU A 27 -2.45 10.95 -2.98
C LEU A 27 -2.01 10.61 -4.41
N ASN A 28 -2.52 9.53 -5.00
CA ASN A 28 -2.24 9.18 -6.40
C ASN A 28 -3.50 9.18 -7.27
N TYR A 29 -3.40 9.67 -8.50
CA TYR A 29 -4.50 9.65 -9.46
C TYR A 29 -5.01 8.23 -9.71
N GLY A 30 -6.32 8.02 -9.61
CA GLY A 30 -6.98 6.72 -9.79
C GLY A 30 -6.99 5.83 -8.55
N GLU A 31 -6.41 6.29 -7.42
CA GLU A 31 -6.27 5.48 -6.22
C GLU A 31 -7.60 5.41 -5.43
N ASN A 32 -8.08 4.18 -5.18
CA ASN A 32 -9.22 3.90 -4.31
C ASN A 32 -8.74 3.04 -3.13
N LEU A 33 -8.69 3.65 -1.95
CA LEU A 33 -8.24 3.02 -0.70
C LEU A 33 -9.40 2.69 0.25
N GLU A 34 -10.61 2.47 -0.28
CA GLU A 34 -11.78 2.08 0.53
C GLU A 34 -11.58 0.73 1.23
N GLU A 35 -10.76 -0.17 0.67
CA GLU A 35 -10.42 -1.48 1.23
C GLU A 35 -9.21 -1.44 2.20
N SER A 36 -8.56 -0.29 2.36
CA SER A 36 -7.37 -0.13 3.22
C SER A 36 -7.75 0.48 4.57
N VAL A 37 -7.39 -0.18 5.68
CA VAL A 37 -7.74 0.29 7.03
C VAL A 37 -6.60 1.12 7.60
N PHE A 38 -6.81 2.43 7.71
CA PHE A 38 -5.89 3.34 8.39
C PHE A 38 -6.39 3.66 9.80
N ARG A 39 -5.86 2.93 10.79
CA ARG A 39 -6.20 3.10 12.21
C ARG A 39 -5.39 4.23 12.85
N LEU A 40 -6.08 5.21 13.40
CA LEU A 40 -5.51 6.40 14.03
C LEU A 40 -6.06 6.58 15.45
N GLN A 41 -5.27 7.22 16.31
CA GLN A 41 -5.69 7.61 17.65
C GLN A 41 -6.15 9.06 17.67
N LYS A 42 -6.99 9.41 18.64
CA LYS A 42 -7.29 10.82 18.90
C LYS A 42 -6.01 11.60 19.23
N GLY A 43 -5.92 12.82 18.70
CA GLY A 43 -4.76 13.71 18.85
C GLY A 43 -3.70 13.58 17.75
N TRP A 44 -3.73 12.50 16.95
CA TRP A 44 -2.81 12.32 15.83
C TRP A 44 -3.13 13.26 14.66
N ILE A 45 -2.15 13.50 13.80
CA ILE A 45 -2.26 14.33 12.60
C ILE A 45 -2.19 13.44 11.36
N VAL A 46 -3.11 13.63 10.42
CA VAL A 46 -3.00 13.05 9.07
C VAL A 46 -2.48 14.13 8.14
N ARG A 47 -1.39 13.83 7.44
CA ARG A 47 -0.76 14.73 6.47
C ARG A 47 -0.94 14.15 5.07
N PHE A 48 -1.68 14.84 4.23
CA PHE A 48 -1.81 14.52 2.80
C PHE A 48 -0.68 15.16 2.01
N ILE A 49 -0.04 14.39 1.13
CA ILE A 49 0.96 14.87 0.17
C ILE A 49 0.58 14.45 -1.24
N ARG A 50 1.02 15.20 -2.26
CA ARG A 50 0.82 14.82 -3.66
C ARG A 50 1.76 13.67 -4.01
N GLY A 51 1.22 12.59 -4.54
CA GLY A 51 1.99 11.52 -5.15
C GLY A 51 2.50 11.91 -6.54
N ALA A 52 3.36 11.05 -7.10
CA ALA A 52 4.04 11.31 -8.37
C ALA A 52 3.09 11.63 -9.53
N SER A 53 1.91 11.02 -9.56
CA SER A 53 0.89 11.22 -10.60
C SER A 53 0.14 12.56 -10.53
N LEU A 54 0.29 13.31 -9.44
CA LEU A 54 -0.45 14.56 -9.19
C LEU A 54 0.44 15.82 -9.25
N LEU A 55 1.73 15.68 -9.49
CA LEU A 55 2.64 16.82 -9.57
C LEU A 55 2.35 17.68 -10.81
N GLY A 56 2.45 19.00 -10.66
CA GLY A 56 2.09 19.97 -11.69
C GLY A 56 0.58 20.13 -11.91
N ARG A 57 -0.26 19.39 -11.17
CA ARG A 57 -1.73 19.41 -11.27
C ARG A 57 -2.33 20.19 -10.10
N LYS A 58 -3.49 20.81 -10.31
CA LYS A 58 -4.23 21.45 -9.21
C LYS A 58 -5.01 20.38 -8.46
N VAL A 59 -4.71 20.17 -7.18
CA VAL A 59 -5.40 19.17 -6.34
C VAL A 59 -6.18 19.86 -5.22
N ASP A 60 -7.47 19.56 -5.11
CA ASP A 60 -8.31 20.00 -4.00
C ASP A 60 -8.73 18.77 -3.18
N VAL A 61 -8.39 18.74 -1.88
CA VAL A 61 -8.67 17.62 -0.97
C VAL A 61 -9.87 17.97 -0.09
N PHE A 62 -10.78 17.02 0.05
CA PHE A 62 -11.99 17.13 0.87
C PHE A 62 -12.04 16.00 1.88
N THR A 63 -12.48 16.31 3.10
CA THR A 63 -12.70 15.32 4.16
C THR A 63 -14.08 15.48 4.77
N SER A 64 -14.63 14.40 5.30
CA SER A 64 -15.85 14.47 6.11
C SER A 64 -15.66 15.19 7.47
N ILE A 65 -14.41 15.49 7.85
CA ILE A 65 -14.09 16.23 9.09
C ILE A 65 -14.24 17.73 8.92
N LEU A 66 -13.57 18.31 7.91
CA LEU A 66 -13.46 19.78 7.71
C LEU A 66 -14.01 20.26 6.38
N GLY A 67 -14.47 19.37 5.49
CA GLY A 67 -14.74 19.72 4.10
C GLY A 67 -13.43 19.92 3.34
N LYS A 68 -13.35 20.98 2.53
CA LYS A 68 -12.15 21.30 1.75
C LYS A 68 -10.98 21.70 2.67
N ILE A 69 -9.81 21.11 2.47
CA ILE A 69 -8.59 21.41 3.23
C ILE A 69 -7.68 22.32 2.41
N THR A 70 -7.01 23.25 3.10
CA THR A 70 -6.00 24.15 2.51
C THR A 70 -4.62 23.51 2.52
N TRP A 71 -3.90 23.60 1.40
CA TRP A 71 -2.49 23.22 1.32
C TRP A 71 -1.60 24.25 2.03
N LYS A 72 -0.62 23.78 2.79
CA LYS A 72 0.49 24.56 3.32
C LYS A 72 1.64 24.47 2.31
N GLU A 73 1.96 25.60 1.69
CA GLU A 73 3.04 25.70 0.70
C GLU A 73 4.40 25.40 1.34
N GLY A 74 5.19 24.57 0.66
CA GLY A 74 6.56 24.25 1.03
C GLY A 74 7.59 25.00 0.17
N ALA A 75 8.87 24.62 0.30
CA ALA A 75 9.94 25.15 -0.56
C ALA A 75 9.75 24.79 -2.05
N ASP A 76 9.06 23.67 -2.30
CA ASP A 76 8.64 23.21 -3.61
C ASP A 76 7.35 22.37 -3.49
N GLU A 77 6.90 21.81 -4.62
CA GLU A 77 5.66 21.04 -4.68
C GLU A 77 5.71 19.71 -3.89
N PHE A 78 6.89 19.13 -3.70
CA PHE A 78 7.09 17.92 -2.89
C PHE A 78 7.11 18.22 -1.39
N ALA A 79 7.45 19.45 -0.99
CA ALA A 79 7.35 19.91 0.39
C ALA A 79 5.96 20.47 0.76
N THR A 80 5.02 20.50 -0.19
CA THR A 80 3.67 21.02 0.01
C THR A 80 2.74 19.93 0.55
N PHE A 81 2.00 20.23 1.62
CA PHE A 81 1.14 19.24 2.29
C PHE A 81 -0.15 19.85 2.84
N ALA A 82 -1.16 19.02 3.09
CA ALA A 82 -2.40 19.41 3.76
C ALA A 82 -2.56 18.56 5.03
N GLU A 83 -3.11 19.13 6.10
CA GLU A 83 -3.19 18.43 7.40
C GLU A 83 -4.58 18.51 8.02
N ILE A 84 -4.95 17.44 8.72
CA ILE A 84 -6.10 17.39 9.62
C ILE A 84 -5.68 16.78 10.95
N LYS A 85 -6.32 17.22 12.02
CA LYS A 85 -6.14 16.65 13.36
C LYS A 85 -7.30 15.71 13.69
N CYS A 86 -6.99 14.53 14.19
CA CYS A 86 -7.97 13.52 14.57
C CYS A 86 -8.57 13.84 15.94
N GLU A 87 -9.61 14.66 16.00
CA GLU A 87 -10.22 15.10 17.28
C GLU A 87 -11.47 14.31 17.67
N ARG A 88 -12.19 13.76 16.69
CA ARG A 88 -13.39 12.95 16.89
C ARG A 88 -13.12 11.51 16.48
N SER A 89 -13.73 10.57 17.19
CA SER A 89 -13.70 9.14 16.87
C SER A 89 -14.76 8.79 15.82
N GLY A 90 -14.51 7.71 15.09
CA GLY A 90 -15.38 7.20 14.05
C GLY A 90 -14.69 7.08 12.69
N ALA A 91 -15.54 6.88 11.68
CA ALA A 91 -15.16 6.76 10.28
C ALA A 91 -15.19 8.12 9.59
N PHE A 92 -14.09 8.50 8.96
CA PHE A 92 -14.04 9.72 8.16
C PHE A 92 -13.54 9.43 6.76
N SER A 93 -14.27 9.88 5.75
CA SER A 93 -13.86 9.73 4.36
C SER A 93 -13.03 10.93 3.92
N TYR A 94 -12.15 10.69 2.95
CA TYR A 94 -11.50 11.74 2.17
C TYR A 94 -11.60 11.41 0.69
N HIS A 95 -11.65 12.46 -0.13
CA HIS A 95 -11.51 12.36 -1.57
C HIS A 95 -10.80 13.60 -2.08
N PHE A 96 -10.28 13.53 -3.30
CA PHE A 96 -9.67 14.70 -3.94
C PHE A 96 -10.09 14.78 -5.40
N ILE A 97 -10.19 16.01 -5.89
CA ILE A 97 -10.44 16.32 -7.29
C ILE A 97 -9.18 16.93 -7.88
N VAL A 98 -8.98 16.72 -9.18
CA VAL A 98 -7.81 17.19 -9.91
C VAL A 98 -8.29 18.13 -11.01
N ASP A 99 -7.63 19.28 -11.18
CA ASP A 99 -7.90 20.31 -12.19
C ASP A 99 -9.37 20.77 -12.29
N ASN A 100 -10.09 20.74 -11.16
CA ASN A 100 -11.52 21.04 -11.07
C ASN A 100 -12.42 20.07 -11.87
N GLU A 101 -11.97 18.82 -12.05
CA GLU A 101 -12.83 17.73 -12.51
C GLU A 101 -14.04 17.53 -11.58
N SER A 102 -15.17 17.12 -12.16
CA SER A 102 -16.42 16.89 -11.42
C SER A 102 -16.43 15.59 -10.62
N LYS A 103 -15.56 14.64 -10.97
CA LYS A 103 -15.42 13.35 -10.29
C LYS A 103 -14.20 13.36 -9.37
N ALA A 104 -14.29 12.60 -8.29
CA ALA A 104 -13.13 12.33 -7.45
C ALA A 104 -12.07 11.56 -8.25
N ALA A 105 -10.83 12.04 -8.22
CA ALA A 105 -9.68 11.37 -8.83
C ALA A 105 -9.14 10.25 -7.94
N GLY A 106 -9.45 10.28 -6.64
CA GLY A 106 -9.16 9.20 -5.70
C GLY A 106 -9.83 9.45 -4.36
N ASN A 107 -9.90 8.41 -3.52
CA ASN A 107 -10.60 8.44 -2.24
C ASN A 107 -10.05 7.40 -1.23
N GLY A 108 -10.47 7.53 0.02
CA GLY A 108 -10.22 6.55 1.07
C GLY A 108 -10.88 6.93 2.39
N TYR A 109 -10.62 6.14 3.43
CA TYR A 109 -11.16 6.33 4.77
C TYR A 109 -10.04 6.40 5.83
N ILE A 110 -10.34 7.06 6.94
CA ILE A 110 -9.49 7.14 8.12
C ILE A 110 -10.34 6.81 9.34
N LEU A 111 -9.91 5.79 10.07
CA LEU A 111 -10.59 5.27 11.24
C LEU A 111 -9.95 5.83 12.51
N VAL A 112 -10.65 6.72 13.21
CA VAL A 112 -10.17 7.28 14.48
C VAL A 112 -10.80 6.50 15.64
N MET A 113 -9.96 5.83 16.42
CA MET A 113 -10.39 4.94 17.50
C MET A 113 -11.06 5.71 18.66
N PRO A 114 -12.11 5.15 19.29
CA PRO A 114 -12.75 5.74 20.45
C PRO A 114 -11.90 5.56 21.73
N ILE A 115 -12.15 6.41 22.72
CA ILE A 115 -11.60 6.24 24.08
C ILE A 115 -12.71 5.74 24.99
N LEU A 116 -12.54 4.52 25.50
CA LEU A 116 -13.47 3.93 26.46
C LEU A 116 -13.11 4.40 27.88
N PHE A 117 -14.10 4.68 28.72
CA PHE A 117 -13.89 5.10 30.10
C PHE A 117 -14.56 4.11 31.06
N LEU A 118 -13.84 3.72 32.11
CA LEU A 118 -14.33 2.91 33.22
C LEU A 118 -14.16 3.71 34.51
N ASN A 119 -15.27 4.10 35.16
CA ASN A 119 -15.29 4.99 36.31
C ASN A 119 -14.47 6.27 36.08
N LYS A 120 -14.69 6.90 34.92
CA LYS A 120 -13.99 8.11 34.44
C LYS A 120 -12.48 7.95 34.21
N ARG A 121 -11.93 6.73 34.27
CA ARG A 121 -10.55 6.44 33.90
C ARG A 121 -10.50 5.87 32.47
N PRO A 122 -9.62 6.34 31.59
CA PRO A 122 -9.45 5.73 30.27
C PRO A 122 -9.11 4.24 30.38
N LEU A 123 -9.89 3.40 29.71
CA LEU A 123 -9.64 1.96 29.56
C LEU A 123 -9.08 1.71 28.16
N ARG A 124 -7.92 1.06 28.07
CA ARG A 124 -7.38 0.64 26.78
C ARG A 124 -8.32 -0.38 26.13
N LEU A 125 -8.55 -0.26 24.83
CA LEU A 125 -9.41 -1.19 24.10
C LEU A 125 -8.90 -2.64 24.15
N SER A 126 -7.57 -2.82 24.22
CA SER A 126 -6.96 -4.14 24.42
C SER A 126 -7.00 -4.67 25.85
N ALA A 127 -7.58 -3.93 26.80
CA ALA A 127 -7.83 -4.40 28.16
C ALA A 127 -9.28 -4.88 28.35
N VAL A 128 -10.12 -4.80 27.33
CA VAL A 128 -11.53 -5.22 27.42
C VAL A 128 -11.59 -6.74 27.60
N THR A 129 -12.18 -7.18 28.71
CA THR A 129 -12.52 -8.58 29.00
C THR A 129 -14.04 -8.67 29.13
N CYS A 130 -14.67 -9.35 28.16
CA CYS A 130 -16.12 -9.35 28.02
C CYS A 130 -16.74 -10.72 28.27
N ILE A 131 -17.90 -10.76 28.92
CA ILE A 131 -18.72 -11.95 29.03
C ILE A 131 -20.13 -11.72 28.48
N THR A 132 -20.55 -12.57 27.56
CA THR A 132 -21.89 -12.55 26.98
C THR A 132 -22.91 -13.23 27.90
N HIS A 133 -24.01 -12.54 28.19
CA HIS A 133 -25.19 -13.07 28.85
C HIS A 133 -26.39 -13.00 27.92
N ILE A 134 -27.10 -14.13 27.80
CA ILE A 134 -28.40 -14.15 27.15
C ILE A 134 -29.42 -13.51 28.11
N SER A 135 -29.87 -12.31 27.79
CA SER A 135 -30.62 -11.43 28.71
C SER A 135 -31.91 -12.07 29.25
N LYS A 136 -32.63 -12.86 28.44
CA LYS A 136 -33.86 -13.55 28.87
C LYS A 136 -33.63 -14.56 30.00
N LEU A 137 -32.42 -15.11 30.11
CA LEU A 137 -32.04 -16.13 31.10
C LEU A 137 -31.58 -15.52 32.43
N LEU A 138 -31.54 -14.18 32.54
CA LEU A 138 -31.33 -13.48 33.81
C LEU A 138 -32.58 -13.45 34.69
N GLY A 139 -33.75 -13.82 34.15
CA GLY A 139 -35.01 -13.86 34.87
C GLY A 139 -35.52 -12.46 35.26
N LYS A 140 -36.15 -12.35 36.43
CA LYS A 140 -36.72 -11.11 36.98
C LYS A 140 -35.62 -10.09 37.30
N PHE A 141 -35.88 -8.81 37.03
CA PHE A 141 -34.89 -7.72 37.07
C PHE A 141 -34.25 -7.53 38.45
N ASP A 142 -35.00 -7.72 39.53
CA ASP A 142 -34.51 -7.71 40.91
C ASP A 142 -33.41 -8.74 41.19
N MET A 143 -33.42 -9.87 40.46
CA MET A 143 -32.41 -10.93 40.58
C MET A 143 -31.21 -10.76 39.65
N TRP A 144 -31.22 -9.79 38.73
CA TRP A 144 -30.13 -9.59 37.78
C TRP A 144 -28.81 -9.30 38.49
N LYS A 145 -28.85 -8.50 39.55
CA LYS A 145 -27.66 -8.13 40.32
C LYS A 145 -26.88 -9.36 40.80
N GLU A 146 -27.56 -10.37 41.36
CA GLU A 146 -26.92 -11.57 41.90
C GLU A 146 -26.47 -12.57 40.83
N ARG A 147 -27.08 -12.54 39.63
CA ARG A 147 -26.65 -13.37 38.48
C ARG A 147 -25.46 -12.76 37.75
N LEU A 148 -25.47 -11.45 37.53
CA LEU A 148 -24.41 -10.72 36.84
C LEU A 148 -23.14 -10.57 37.68
N LYS A 149 -23.25 -10.68 39.01
CA LYS A 149 -22.13 -10.64 39.97
C LYS A 149 -20.99 -11.60 39.62
N ILE A 150 -21.30 -12.70 38.94
CA ILE A 150 -20.30 -13.66 38.47
C ILE A 150 -19.30 -13.02 37.51
N ALA A 151 -19.73 -12.12 36.62
CA ALA A 151 -18.84 -11.42 35.70
C ALA A 151 -17.73 -10.70 36.47
N ALA A 152 -18.09 -9.98 37.53
CA ALA A 152 -17.14 -9.30 38.41
C ALA A 152 -16.22 -10.29 39.16
N LYS A 153 -16.78 -11.41 39.62
CA LYS A 153 -16.02 -12.45 40.35
C LYS A 153 -15.03 -13.21 39.46
N ALA A 154 -15.34 -13.36 38.18
CA ALA A 154 -14.47 -13.91 37.16
C ALA A 154 -13.52 -12.87 36.53
N GLY A 155 -13.51 -11.62 37.02
CA GLY A 155 -12.57 -10.58 36.57
C GLY A 155 -12.87 -9.97 35.20
N TYR A 156 -14.08 -10.15 34.66
CA TYR A 156 -14.50 -9.42 33.46
C TYR A 156 -14.71 -7.93 33.78
N ASN A 157 -14.46 -7.05 32.82
CA ASN A 157 -14.72 -5.60 32.92
C ASN A 157 -15.80 -5.09 31.96
N MET A 158 -16.41 -5.99 31.18
CA MET A 158 -17.55 -5.68 30.33
C MET A 158 -18.56 -6.83 30.29
N ILE A 159 -19.85 -6.54 30.37
CA ILE A 159 -20.92 -7.51 30.09
C ILE A 159 -21.53 -7.20 28.73
N HIS A 160 -21.61 -8.21 27.87
CA HIS A 160 -22.39 -8.15 26.65
C HIS A 160 -23.78 -8.74 26.90
N PHE A 161 -24.82 -7.94 26.67
CA PHE A 161 -26.21 -8.35 26.73
C PHE A 161 -26.73 -8.62 25.33
N THR A 162 -27.31 -9.80 25.12
CA THR A 162 -28.23 -10.01 23.97
C THR A 162 -29.44 -9.07 24.13
N PRO A 163 -30.30 -8.87 23.11
CA PRO A 163 -31.42 -7.93 23.19
C PRO A 163 -32.24 -8.01 24.50
N VAL A 164 -32.43 -6.86 25.14
CA VAL A 164 -33.24 -6.68 26.38
C VAL A 164 -34.68 -6.24 26.06
N GLN A 165 -34.98 -6.06 24.79
CA GLN A 165 -36.26 -5.61 24.26
C GLN A 165 -37.35 -6.70 24.41
N GLN A 166 -38.61 -6.32 24.20
CA GLN A 166 -39.71 -7.28 24.15
C GLN A 166 -39.50 -8.28 23.00
N LEU A 167 -39.49 -9.56 23.34
CA LEU A 167 -39.28 -10.66 22.39
C LEU A 167 -40.60 -11.06 21.71
N GLY A 168 -40.47 -11.70 20.55
CA GLY A 168 -41.54 -12.30 19.77
C GLY A 168 -42.03 -13.65 20.30
N ILE A 169 -42.96 -14.25 19.55
CA ILE A 169 -43.60 -15.52 19.92
C ILE A 169 -42.63 -16.71 20.03
N SER A 170 -41.53 -16.71 19.27
CA SER A 170 -40.52 -17.79 19.33
C SER A 170 -39.69 -17.75 20.61
N ASN A 171 -39.79 -16.66 21.38
CA ASN A 171 -38.93 -16.38 22.53
C ASN A 171 -37.42 -16.36 22.17
N SER A 172 -37.07 -16.24 20.89
CA SER A 172 -35.69 -16.04 20.43
C SER A 172 -35.14 -14.71 20.95
N SER A 173 -33.90 -14.72 21.45
CA SER A 173 -33.24 -13.51 21.96
C SER A 173 -33.01 -12.43 20.91
N TYR A 174 -33.03 -12.75 19.62
CA TYR A 174 -32.85 -11.79 18.53
C TYR A 174 -34.16 -11.42 17.83
N CYS A 175 -35.25 -12.14 18.08
CA CYS A 175 -36.56 -11.88 17.50
C CYS A 175 -37.31 -10.81 18.30
N ILE A 176 -37.05 -9.52 18.03
CA ILE A 176 -37.62 -8.38 18.78
C ILE A 176 -39.01 -8.01 18.26
N ALA A 177 -40.03 -8.02 19.13
CA ALA A 177 -41.40 -7.59 18.81
C ALA A 177 -41.59 -6.07 18.96
N ASP A 178 -41.03 -5.46 20.00
CA ASP A 178 -41.02 -4.00 20.17
C ASP A 178 -39.62 -3.52 20.59
N PRO A 179 -38.89 -2.81 19.70
CA PRO A 179 -37.54 -2.33 19.99
C PRO A 179 -37.49 -1.18 21.01
N LEU A 180 -38.64 -0.58 21.35
CA LEU A 180 -38.76 0.52 22.30
C LEU A 180 -39.35 0.09 23.65
N GLN A 181 -39.68 -1.18 23.85
CA GLN A 181 -40.17 -1.68 25.12
C GLN A 181 -39.18 -2.67 25.75
N LEU A 182 -38.87 -2.47 27.04
CA LEU A 182 -38.10 -3.44 27.82
C LEU A 182 -38.92 -4.73 27.97
N ASN A 183 -38.27 -5.90 27.90
CA ASN A 183 -38.98 -7.18 27.96
C ASN A 183 -39.89 -7.27 29.22
N PRO A 184 -41.22 -7.41 29.04
CA PRO A 184 -42.15 -7.51 30.16
C PRO A 184 -41.84 -8.65 31.13
N ASN A 185 -41.18 -9.72 30.66
CA ASN A 185 -40.80 -10.86 31.48
C ASN A 185 -39.80 -10.50 32.59
N PHE A 186 -39.08 -9.38 32.48
CA PHE A 186 -38.19 -8.88 33.53
C PHE A 186 -38.95 -8.28 34.71
N SER A 187 -40.22 -7.92 34.53
CA SER A 187 -41.05 -7.35 35.59
C SER A 187 -41.55 -8.39 36.59
N THR A 188 -41.66 -7.98 37.86
CA THR A 188 -42.28 -8.79 38.90
C THR A 188 -43.78 -8.47 38.99
N ALA A 189 -44.52 -9.25 39.79
CA ALA A 189 -45.93 -8.92 40.07
C ALA A 189 -46.09 -7.57 40.79
N GLU A 190 -45.03 -7.08 41.45
CA GLU A 190 -45.02 -5.90 42.30
C GLU A 190 -44.49 -4.65 41.60
N LYS A 191 -43.58 -4.82 40.63
CA LYS A 191 -42.91 -3.70 39.94
C LYS A 191 -42.75 -3.97 38.45
N GLN A 192 -43.27 -3.05 37.65
CA GLN A 192 -42.94 -2.94 36.24
C GLN A 192 -41.63 -2.18 36.08
N TYR A 193 -40.61 -2.83 35.53
CA TYR A 193 -39.29 -2.22 35.33
C TYR A 193 -39.22 -1.51 33.98
N THR A 194 -38.45 -0.44 33.95
CA THR A 194 -38.30 0.47 32.79
C THR A 194 -36.85 0.56 32.33
N TYR A 195 -36.62 1.21 31.19
CA TYR A 195 -35.26 1.51 30.74
C TYR A 195 -34.49 2.43 31.69
N ASP A 196 -35.16 3.25 32.48
CA ASP A 196 -34.51 4.09 33.49
C ASP A 196 -33.97 3.23 34.63
N ASP A 197 -34.72 2.18 35.05
CA ASP A 197 -34.21 1.19 36.02
C ASP A 197 -32.99 0.44 35.46
N LEU A 198 -33.00 0.09 34.17
CA LEU A 198 -31.85 -0.54 33.49
C LEU A 198 -30.64 0.41 33.44
N ALA A 199 -30.84 1.68 33.09
CA ALA A 199 -29.75 2.66 33.09
C ALA A 199 -29.11 2.82 34.47
N ILE A 200 -29.93 2.87 35.53
CA ILE A 200 -29.45 2.92 36.92
C ILE A 200 -28.67 1.65 37.28
N LEU A 201 -29.14 0.46 36.86
CA LEU A 201 -28.42 -0.79 37.07
C LEU A 201 -27.04 -0.76 36.42
N ILE A 202 -26.97 -0.36 35.14
CA ILE A 202 -25.71 -0.27 34.40
C ILE A 202 -24.73 0.72 35.06
N GLU A 203 -25.21 1.91 35.46
CA GLU A 203 -24.38 2.90 36.17
C GLU A 203 -23.85 2.35 37.50
N ASN A 204 -24.69 1.65 38.27
CA ASN A 204 -24.26 1.01 39.51
C ASN A 204 -23.25 -0.12 39.26
N PHE A 205 -23.36 -0.86 38.16
CA PHE A 205 -22.41 -1.91 37.81
C PHE A 205 -21.04 -1.35 37.41
N GLU A 206 -21.01 -0.23 36.68
CA GLU A 206 -19.77 0.49 36.41
C GLU A 206 -19.13 0.92 37.74
N LYS A 207 -19.91 1.57 38.60
CA LYS A 207 -19.43 2.15 39.86
C LYS A 207 -18.99 1.12 40.88
N ASP A 208 -19.83 0.11 41.14
CA ASP A 208 -19.65 -0.82 42.26
C ASP A 208 -18.84 -2.06 41.89
N TYR A 209 -18.90 -2.47 40.61
CA TYR A 209 -18.28 -3.71 40.12
C TYR A 209 -17.24 -3.50 39.03
N HIS A 210 -16.99 -2.26 38.60
CA HIS A 210 -16.06 -1.95 37.52
C HIS A 210 -16.43 -2.62 36.19
N LEU A 211 -17.74 -2.74 35.93
CA LEU A 211 -18.28 -3.43 34.75
C LEU A 211 -18.95 -2.44 33.78
N LEU A 212 -18.37 -2.33 32.58
CA LEU A 212 -19.00 -1.70 31.43
C LEU A 212 -20.04 -2.62 30.79
N SER A 213 -20.76 -2.09 29.81
CA SER A 213 -21.87 -2.80 29.19
C SER A 213 -21.91 -2.61 27.67
N MET A 214 -22.13 -3.72 26.97
CA MET A 214 -22.36 -3.80 25.53
C MET A 214 -23.74 -4.39 25.28
N GLN A 215 -24.43 -3.90 24.26
CA GLN A 215 -25.74 -4.40 23.87
C GLN A 215 -25.77 -4.74 22.38
N ASP A 216 -26.33 -5.89 22.04
CA ASP A 216 -26.68 -6.21 20.66
C ASP A 216 -27.71 -5.22 20.10
N VAL A 217 -27.48 -4.79 18.86
CA VAL A 217 -28.45 -4.05 18.04
C VAL A 217 -28.89 -4.90 16.86
N VAL A 218 -30.19 -5.05 16.69
CA VAL A 218 -30.82 -5.80 15.60
C VAL A 218 -31.50 -4.81 14.66
N TRP A 219 -30.97 -4.68 13.44
CA TRP A 219 -31.47 -3.73 12.43
C TRP A 219 -32.08 -4.43 11.21
N ASN A 220 -31.77 -5.69 10.97
CA ASN A 220 -32.17 -6.40 9.75
C ASN A 220 -33.58 -7.05 9.82
N HIS A 221 -34.13 -7.27 11.02
CA HIS A 221 -35.42 -7.97 11.18
C HIS A 221 -36.21 -7.57 12.45
N SER A 222 -37.48 -7.95 12.50
CA SER A 222 -38.36 -7.87 13.69
C SER A 222 -39.25 -9.11 13.79
N ALA A 223 -39.90 -9.34 14.93
CA ALA A 223 -40.76 -10.51 15.14
C ALA A 223 -42.01 -10.49 14.25
N ARG A 224 -42.44 -11.66 13.77
CA ARG A 224 -43.67 -11.81 12.97
C ARG A 224 -44.96 -11.40 13.69
N ASN A 225 -44.93 -11.28 15.01
CA ASN A 225 -46.05 -10.83 15.83
C ASN A 225 -45.90 -9.37 16.32
N ALA A 226 -44.97 -8.60 15.76
CA ALA A 226 -44.82 -7.19 16.06
C ALA A 226 -46.05 -6.40 15.60
N SER A 227 -46.77 -5.78 16.53
CA SER A 227 -48.02 -5.06 16.22
C SER A 227 -47.82 -3.91 15.25
N TRP A 228 -46.70 -3.20 15.37
CA TRP A 228 -46.36 -2.07 14.51
C TRP A 228 -46.12 -2.47 13.05
N LEU A 229 -45.76 -3.73 12.75
CA LEU A 229 -45.66 -4.20 11.36
C LEU A 229 -47.04 -4.35 10.70
N LEU A 230 -48.10 -4.62 11.47
CA LEU A 230 -49.47 -4.66 10.94
C LEU A 230 -50.02 -3.25 10.71
N GLU A 231 -49.61 -2.29 11.52
CA GLU A 231 -49.95 -0.87 11.36
C GLU A 231 -49.17 -0.23 10.19
N HIS A 232 -47.91 -0.65 10.01
CA HIS A 232 -46.97 -0.14 9.00
C HIS A 232 -46.40 -1.28 8.14
N PRO A 233 -47.22 -1.95 7.32
CA PRO A 233 -46.78 -3.08 6.51
C PRO A 233 -45.70 -2.72 5.47
N GLU A 234 -45.58 -1.44 5.11
CA GLU A 234 -44.51 -0.92 4.26
C GLU A 234 -43.10 -1.12 4.84
N CYS A 235 -42.98 -1.27 6.18
CA CYS A 235 -41.72 -1.50 6.87
C CYS A 235 -41.15 -2.91 6.66
N ALA A 236 -41.92 -3.83 6.08
CA ALA A 236 -41.48 -5.17 5.71
C ALA A 236 -41.42 -5.33 4.19
N TYR A 237 -40.58 -6.23 3.70
CA TYR A 237 -40.71 -6.71 2.32
C TYR A 237 -42.02 -7.51 2.22
N ASN A 238 -42.95 -7.04 1.39
CA ASN A 238 -44.25 -7.67 1.20
C ASN A 238 -44.59 -7.78 -0.30
N LEU A 239 -45.64 -8.52 -0.64
CA LEU A 239 -45.97 -8.82 -2.05
C LEU A 239 -46.54 -7.62 -2.82
N LYS A 240 -46.82 -6.50 -2.15
CA LYS A 240 -47.29 -5.24 -2.77
C LYS A 240 -46.11 -4.30 -3.07
N ASN A 241 -45.26 -4.02 -2.09
CA ASN A 241 -44.08 -3.15 -2.27
C ASN A 241 -42.93 -3.88 -2.98
N THR A 242 -42.95 -5.21 -2.98
CA THR A 242 -41.89 -6.05 -3.56
C THR A 242 -42.48 -7.15 -4.46
N PRO A 243 -43.12 -6.79 -5.60
CA PRO A 243 -43.86 -7.75 -6.44
C PRO A 243 -43.01 -8.92 -6.98
N HIS A 244 -41.70 -8.77 -7.11
CA HIS A 244 -40.81 -9.84 -7.57
C HIS A 244 -40.77 -11.06 -6.65
N LEU A 245 -41.26 -10.93 -5.41
CA LEU A 245 -41.39 -12.04 -4.47
C LEU A 245 -42.67 -12.86 -4.67
N ARG A 246 -43.62 -12.41 -5.52
CA ARG A 246 -44.89 -13.12 -5.78
C ARG A 246 -44.65 -14.56 -6.28
N PRO A 247 -43.77 -14.84 -7.27
CA PRO A 247 -43.47 -16.21 -7.66
C PRO A 247 -42.89 -17.06 -6.52
N ALA A 248 -42.04 -16.46 -5.67
CA ALA A 248 -41.46 -17.13 -4.52
C ALA A 248 -42.51 -17.48 -3.46
N TYR A 249 -43.50 -16.61 -3.22
CA TYR A 249 -44.62 -16.91 -2.34
C TYR A 249 -45.46 -18.07 -2.88
N ILE A 250 -45.79 -18.07 -4.17
CA ILE A 250 -46.59 -19.14 -4.78
C ILE A 250 -45.85 -20.48 -4.68
N LEU A 251 -44.52 -20.49 -4.89
CA LEU A 251 -43.67 -21.65 -4.64
C LEU A 251 -43.72 -22.10 -3.17
N ASP A 252 -43.58 -21.17 -2.22
CA ASP A 252 -43.60 -21.47 -0.79
C ASP A 252 -44.93 -22.11 -0.37
N ARG A 253 -46.06 -21.62 -0.90
CA ARG A 253 -47.38 -22.21 -0.67
C ARG A 253 -47.52 -23.60 -1.27
N LEU A 254 -47.06 -23.81 -2.51
CA LEU A 254 -47.05 -25.14 -3.14
C LEU A 254 -46.25 -26.15 -2.31
N LEU A 255 -45.10 -25.75 -1.76
CA LEU A 255 -44.27 -26.59 -0.90
C LEU A 255 -44.92 -26.87 0.47
N TYR A 256 -45.58 -25.87 1.08
CA TYR A 256 -46.35 -26.04 2.31
C TYR A 256 -47.48 -27.07 2.13
N HIS A 257 -48.28 -26.93 1.07
CA HIS A 257 -49.36 -27.86 0.75
C HIS A 257 -48.85 -29.26 0.42
N PHE A 258 -47.68 -29.38 -0.23
CA PHE A 258 -47.04 -30.68 -0.45
C PHE A 258 -46.64 -31.38 0.86
N GLY A 259 -46.13 -30.63 1.85
CA GLY A 259 -45.89 -31.16 3.19
C GLY A 259 -47.16 -31.67 3.86
N ASN A 260 -48.25 -30.89 3.78
CA ASN A 260 -49.56 -31.28 4.32
C ASN A 260 -50.14 -32.52 3.63
N ASP A 261 -49.97 -32.66 2.32
CA ASP A 261 -50.39 -33.84 1.56
C ASP A 261 -49.72 -35.12 2.09
N ILE A 262 -48.43 -35.06 2.45
CA ILE A 262 -47.70 -36.18 3.06
C ILE A 262 -48.28 -36.51 4.44
N VAL A 263 -48.50 -35.50 5.29
CA VAL A 263 -49.09 -35.66 6.63
C VAL A 263 -50.48 -36.30 6.55
N ASN A 264 -51.30 -35.86 5.59
CA ASN A 264 -52.65 -36.38 5.35
C ASN A 264 -52.67 -37.76 4.68
N GLY A 265 -51.50 -38.37 4.43
CA GLY A 265 -51.37 -39.74 3.94
C GLY A 265 -51.59 -39.92 2.44
N LYS A 266 -51.50 -38.84 1.64
CA LYS A 266 -51.69 -38.89 0.18
C LYS A 266 -50.66 -39.77 -0.54
N TYR A 267 -49.46 -39.91 0.03
CA TYR A 267 -48.33 -40.67 -0.54
C TYR A 267 -47.97 -41.93 0.26
N LYS A 268 -48.91 -42.45 1.06
CA LYS A 268 -48.69 -43.68 1.86
C LYS A 268 -48.31 -44.89 1.01
N ASP A 269 -48.85 -44.96 -0.21
CA ASP A 269 -48.54 -46.00 -1.21
C ASP A 269 -47.08 -45.95 -1.70
N ARG A 270 -46.39 -44.82 -1.50
CA ARG A 270 -44.98 -44.61 -1.85
C ARG A 270 -44.05 -44.60 -0.64
N ASN A 271 -44.47 -45.22 0.46
CA ASN A 271 -43.70 -45.27 1.71
C ASN A 271 -43.42 -43.88 2.33
N LEU A 272 -44.33 -42.93 2.14
CA LEU A 272 -44.28 -41.62 2.81
C LEU A 272 -45.47 -41.46 3.76
N ASN A 273 -45.16 -41.20 5.03
CA ASN A 273 -46.11 -40.89 6.08
C ASN A 273 -45.62 -39.65 6.85
N ALA A 274 -46.25 -39.31 7.98
CA ALA A 274 -45.82 -38.17 8.78
C ALA A 274 -44.39 -38.32 9.35
N GLU A 275 -43.78 -39.50 9.35
CA GLU A 275 -42.43 -39.73 9.87
C GLU A 275 -41.36 -39.80 8.75
N ILE A 276 -40.53 -38.77 8.65
CA ILE A 276 -39.43 -38.67 7.69
C ILE A 276 -38.10 -38.84 8.43
N ASN A 277 -37.41 -39.97 8.22
CA ASN A 277 -36.21 -40.30 9.01
C ASN A 277 -35.15 -41.14 8.25
N THR A 278 -35.36 -41.45 6.96
CA THR A 278 -34.40 -42.23 6.15
C THR A 278 -34.01 -41.53 4.85
N SER A 279 -32.83 -41.87 4.32
CA SER A 279 -32.37 -41.42 3.00
C SER A 279 -33.28 -41.89 1.86
N GLU A 280 -34.03 -42.99 2.04
CA GLU A 280 -35.04 -43.46 1.09
C GLU A 280 -36.26 -42.55 1.06
N HIS A 281 -36.74 -42.08 2.22
CA HIS A 281 -37.81 -41.08 2.28
C HIS A 281 -37.38 -39.80 1.58
N LEU A 282 -36.16 -39.31 1.84
CA LEU A 282 -35.62 -38.12 1.17
C LEU A 282 -35.60 -38.30 -0.35
N LYS A 283 -35.06 -39.42 -0.85
CA LYS A 283 -35.02 -39.70 -2.29
C LYS A 283 -36.43 -39.69 -2.89
N THR A 284 -37.37 -40.36 -2.24
CA THR A 284 -38.77 -40.43 -2.71
C THR A 284 -39.43 -39.06 -2.73
N ILE A 285 -39.20 -38.25 -1.69
CA ILE A 285 -39.68 -36.86 -1.63
C ILE A 285 -39.11 -36.05 -2.79
N LEU A 286 -37.80 -36.14 -3.04
CA LEU A 286 -37.14 -35.40 -4.12
C LEU A 286 -37.60 -35.82 -5.52
N ASP A 287 -37.86 -37.12 -5.73
CA ASP A 287 -38.41 -37.62 -7.00
C ASP A 287 -39.84 -37.08 -7.22
N ILE A 288 -40.71 -37.13 -6.21
CA ILE A 288 -42.07 -36.55 -6.28
C ILE A 288 -41.98 -35.04 -6.51
N LEU A 289 -41.11 -34.36 -5.77
CA LEU A 289 -40.91 -32.92 -5.87
C LEU A 289 -40.55 -32.50 -7.30
N ARG A 290 -39.57 -33.20 -7.89
CA ARG A 290 -38.99 -32.90 -9.21
C ARG A 290 -39.95 -33.22 -10.36
N TYR A 291 -40.61 -34.38 -10.33
CA TYR A 291 -41.36 -34.88 -11.49
C TYR A 291 -42.87 -34.64 -11.40
N GLU A 292 -43.43 -34.42 -10.21
CA GLU A 292 -44.88 -34.30 -10.03
C GLU A 292 -45.32 -32.96 -9.44
N ILE A 293 -44.58 -32.41 -8.47
CA ILE A 293 -45.02 -31.22 -7.71
C ILE A 293 -44.57 -29.93 -8.39
N LEU A 294 -43.26 -29.74 -8.57
CA LEU A 294 -42.69 -28.51 -9.14
C LEU A 294 -43.16 -28.23 -10.58
N PRO A 295 -43.35 -29.22 -11.48
CA PRO A 295 -43.88 -28.97 -12.81
C PRO A 295 -45.27 -28.31 -12.81
N GLN A 296 -46.08 -28.51 -11.77
CA GLN A 296 -47.41 -27.89 -11.66
C GLN A 296 -47.34 -26.36 -11.49
N LEU A 297 -46.22 -25.85 -10.96
CA LEU A 297 -46.04 -24.41 -10.73
C LEU A 297 -45.90 -23.63 -12.05
N ARG A 298 -45.35 -24.29 -13.09
CA ARG A 298 -45.03 -23.68 -14.39
C ARG A 298 -44.22 -22.38 -14.23
N VAL A 299 -43.09 -22.48 -13.52
CA VAL A 299 -42.23 -21.34 -13.15
C VAL A 299 -41.85 -20.47 -14.36
N TYR A 300 -41.62 -21.09 -15.52
CA TYR A 300 -41.29 -20.40 -16.76
C TYR A 300 -42.32 -19.32 -17.15
N GLU A 301 -43.61 -19.50 -16.83
CA GLU A 301 -44.64 -18.52 -17.18
C GLU A 301 -44.38 -17.17 -16.50
N PHE A 302 -43.75 -17.12 -15.31
CA PHE A 302 -43.42 -15.85 -14.65
C PHE A 302 -42.30 -15.05 -15.33
N PHE A 303 -41.51 -15.69 -16.20
CA PHE A 303 -40.39 -15.09 -16.93
C PHE A 303 -40.66 -14.89 -18.42
N GLN A 304 -41.81 -15.37 -18.89
CA GLN A 304 -42.19 -15.32 -20.30
C GLN A 304 -42.96 -14.04 -20.64
N VAL A 305 -42.88 -13.66 -21.91
CA VAL A 305 -43.70 -12.60 -22.52
C VAL A 305 -44.94 -13.21 -23.17
N ASP A 306 -46.06 -12.48 -23.15
CA ASP A 306 -47.27 -12.84 -23.89
C ASP A 306 -47.07 -12.56 -25.39
N ILE A 307 -46.74 -13.61 -26.15
CA ILE A 307 -46.41 -13.50 -27.58
C ILE A 307 -47.56 -12.87 -28.35
N ASP A 308 -48.79 -13.35 -28.19
CA ASP A 308 -49.91 -12.90 -29.01
C ASP A 308 -50.30 -11.46 -28.69
N LYS A 309 -50.23 -11.05 -27.42
CA LYS A 309 -50.44 -9.66 -27.01
C LYS A 309 -49.41 -8.71 -27.62
N PHE A 310 -48.12 -9.07 -27.57
CA PHE A 310 -47.06 -8.21 -28.10
C PHE A 310 -47.05 -8.20 -29.63
N VAL A 311 -47.32 -9.33 -30.28
CA VAL A 311 -47.50 -9.39 -31.74
C VAL A 311 -48.67 -8.50 -32.17
N ALA A 312 -49.83 -8.57 -31.48
CA ALA A 312 -50.97 -7.71 -31.80
C ALA A 312 -50.68 -6.21 -31.60
N LYS A 313 -49.82 -5.85 -30.63
CA LYS A 313 -49.33 -4.46 -30.50
C LYS A 313 -48.39 -4.09 -31.64
N PHE A 314 -47.46 -4.98 -32.00
CA PHE A 314 -46.48 -4.75 -33.06
C PHE A 314 -47.12 -4.62 -34.43
N GLU A 315 -48.19 -5.38 -34.70
CA GLU A 315 -48.99 -5.25 -35.92
C GLU A 315 -49.48 -3.81 -36.17
N LYS A 316 -49.73 -3.03 -35.12
CA LYS A 316 -50.14 -1.62 -35.27
C LYS A 316 -49.00 -0.76 -35.81
N TYR A 317 -47.80 -0.90 -35.26
CA TYR A 317 -46.60 -0.22 -35.75
C TYR A 317 -46.30 -0.60 -37.20
N VAL A 318 -46.39 -1.89 -37.51
CA VAL A 318 -46.13 -2.42 -38.84
C VAL A 318 -47.11 -1.89 -39.88
N LYS A 319 -48.38 -1.67 -39.53
CA LYS A 319 -49.41 -1.06 -40.41
C LYS A 319 -49.19 0.42 -40.71
N GLU A 320 -48.45 1.13 -39.87
CA GLU A 320 -48.14 2.56 -40.08
C GLU A 320 -46.97 2.78 -41.06
N GLY A 321 -46.28 1.70 -41.47
CA GLY A 321 -45.14 1.72 -42.39
C GLY A 321 -43.83 1.32 -41.70
N SER A 322 -42.75 1.18 -42.48
CA SER A 322 -41.43 0.82 -41.93
C SER A 322 -40.84 1.92 -41.05
N SER A 323 -40.16 1.56 -39.97
CA SER A 323 -39.38 2.47 -39.14
C SER A 323 -38.35 3.25 -39.98
N LEU A 324 -38.23 4.55 -39.70
CA LEU A 324 -37.21 5.42 -40.29
C LEU A 324 -35.81 5.15 -39.73
N GLU A 325 -35.74 4.56 -38.54
CA GLU A 325 -34.51 4.24 -37.82
C GLU A 325 -34.42 2.72 -37.60
N VAL A 326 -33.33 2.10 -38.09
CA VAL A 326 -33.13 0.66 -38.03
C VAL A 326 -31.98 0.33 -37.08
N TRP A 327 -32.22 -0.55 -36.10
CA TRP A 327 -31.24 -0.97 -35.10
C TRP A 327 -30.94 -2.46 -35.18
N ASP A 328 -29.65 -2.84 -35.22
CA ASP A 328 -29.18 -4.24 -35.14
C ASP A 328 -28.70 -4.58 -33.73
N VAL A 329 -29.64 -4.63 -32.78
CA VAL A 329 -29.38 -5.02 -31.39
C VAL A 329 -30.38 -6.06 -30.92
N MET A 330 -30.00 -6.85 -29.91
CA MET A 330 -30.88 -7.81 -29.28
C MET A 330 -31.96 -7.10 -28.46
N LEU A 331 -33.24 -7.38 -28.75
CA LEU A 331 -34.32 -6.99 -27.86
C LEU A 331 -34.31 -7.91 -26.64
N GLU A 332 -34.16 -7.35 -25.44
CA GLU A 332 -34.29 -8.10 -24.19
C GLU A 332 -35.69 -7.92 -23.60
N SER A 333 -36.12 -8.91 -22.80
CA SER A 333 -37.33 -8.83 -21.99
C SER A 333 -36.99 -8.40 -20.57
N GLU A 334 -37.81 -7.54 -19.99
CA GLU A 334 -37.71 -7.09 -18.60
C GLU A 334 -38.96 -7.48 -17.81
N PRO A 335 -38.86 -7.66 -16.49
CA PRO A 335 -40.01 -7.99 -15.67
C PRO A 335 -41.04 -6.85 -15.69
N GLY A 336 -42.31 -7.20 -15.89
CA GLY A 336 -43.42 -6.27 -15.70
C GLY A 336 -43.62 -5.91 -14.22
N PRO A 337 -44.39 -4.84 -13.92
CA PRO A 337 -44.56 -4.34 -12.56
C PRO A 337 -45.23 -5.34 -11.62
N ASP A 338 -46.07 -6.23 -12.14
CA ASP A 338 -46.88 -7.14 -11.34
C ASP A 338 -46.31 -8.55 -11.15
N TRP A 339 -45.27 -8.94 -11.89
CA TRP A 339 -44.70 -10.30 -11.81
C TRP A 339 -45.76 -11.42 -11.91
N ASN A 340 -46.74 -11.21 -12.79
CA ASN A 340 -47.76 -12.20 -13.13
C ASN A 340 -47.25 -13.15 -14.22
N ARG A 341 -47.98 -14.25 -14.42
CA ARG A 341 -47.72 -15.18 -15.53
C ARG A 341 -47.82 -14.44 -16.86
N PHE A 342 -46.87 -14.69 -17.75
CA PHE A 342 -46.65 -13.99 -19.03
C PHE A 342 -46.48 -12.47 -18.87
N GLY A 343 -46.00 -12.04 -17.71
CA GLY A 343 -45.91 -10.64 -17.28
C GLY A 343 -44.65 -9.91 -17.71
N PHE A 344 -43.65 -10.61 -18.26
CA PHE A 344 -42.47 -9.93 -18.80
C PHE A 344 -42.89 -9.09 -20.01
N ILE A 345 -42.21 -7.96 -20.17
CA ILE A 345 -42.49 -6.99 -21.22
C ILE A 345 -41.27 -6.77 -22.10
N VAL A 346 -41.51 -6.23 -23.28
CA VAL A 346 -40.47 -5.77 -24.20
C VAL A 346 -40.75 -4.32 -24.58
N ASP A 347 -39.69 -3.55 -24.77
CA ASP A 347 -39.76 -2.18 -25.25
C ASP A 347 -40.25 -2.17 -26.71
N MET A 348 -41.49 -1.67 -26.90
CA MET A 348 -42.14 -1.63 -28.21
C MET A 348 -41.50 -0.63 -29.17
N ASP A 349 -40.91 0.45 -28.67
CA ASP A 349 -40.25 1.44 -29.53
C ASP A 349 -38.93 0.88 -30.03
N ARG A 350 -38.19 0.16 -29.17
CA ARG A 350 -37.04 -0.64 -29.61
C ARG A 350 -37.46 -1.73 -30.58
N ALA A 351 -38.53 -2.48 -30.30
CA ALA A 351 -39.01 -3.52 -31.19
C ALA A 351 -39.35 -2.96 -32.59
N ASN A 352 -39.99 -1.79 -32.66
CA ASN A 352 -40.26 -1.09 -33.91
C ASN A 352 -38.96 -0.79 -34.69
N LYS A 353 -37.94 -0.24 -34.04
CA LYS A 353 -36.65 0.06 -34.68
C LYS A 353 -35.87 -1.19 -35.10
N ILE A 354 -36.03 -2.30 -34.38
CA ILE A 354 -35.31 -3.54 -34.67
C ILE A 354 -35.99 -4.35 -35.77
N PHE A 355 -37.31 -4.58 -35.68
CA PHE A 355 -38.01 -5.55 -36.53
C PHE A 355 -38.85 -4.94 -37.66
N ASN A 356 -39.35 -3.69 -37.52
CA ASN A 356 -40.23 -3.06 -38.51
C ASN A 356 -39.41 -2.34 -39.60
N ARG A 357 -38.66 -3.09 -40.41
CA ARG A 357 -37.72 -2.58 -41.41
C ARG A 357 -38.23 -2.78 -42.84
N LYS A 358 -37.67 -2.04 -43.80
CA LYS A 358 -37.79 -2.37 -45.22
C LYS A 358 -37.06 -3.70 -45.49
N ARG A 359 -37.64 -4.51 -46.37
CA ARG A 359 -37.20 -5.87 -46.62
C ARG A 359 -37.06 -6.08 -48.12
N ASP A 360 -35.84 -6.35 -48.57
CA ASP A 360 -35.55 -6.60 -50.00
C ASP A 360 -36.12 -7.95 -50.47
N ASP A 361 -36.39 -8.85 -49.53
CA ASP A 361 -37.00 -10.14 -49.79
C ASP A 361 -38.54 -10.10 -49.84
N ALA A 362 -39.18 -8.94 -49.61
CA ALA A 362 -40.64 -8.80 -49.67
C ALA A 362 -41.11 -8.36 -51.06
N TYR A 363 -42.11 -9.07 -51.64
CA TYR A 363 -42.62 -8.74 -52.98
C TYR A 363 -43.67 -7.63 -53.00
N ASP A 364 -44.37 -7.40 -51.89
CA ASP A 364 -45.26 -6.25 -51.68
C ASP A 364 -45.30 -5.83 -50.21
N GLU A 365 -46.03 -4.76 -49.92
CA GLU A 365 -46.17 -4.23 -48.55
C GLU A 365 -46.88 -5.22 -47.61
N GLY A 366 -47.80 -6.05 -48.11
CA GLY A 366 -48.45 -7.09 -47.31
C GLY A 366 -47.46 -8.18 -46.88
N ASP A 367 -46.60 -8.63 -47.79
CA ASP A 367 -45.53 -9.59 -47.51
C ASP A 367 -44.47 -9.02 -46.56
N ARG A 368 -44.10 -7.74 -46.71
CA ARG A 368 -43.20 -7.05 -45.77
C ARG A 368 -43.78 -7.09 -44.36
N GLN A 369 -45.05 -6.69 -44.21
CA GLN A 369 -45.72 -6.67 -42.91
C GLN A 369 -45.73 -8.06 -42.28
N PHE A 370 -46.12 -9.09 -43.03
CA PHE A 370 -46.11 -10.48 -42.60
C PHE A 370 -44.73 -10.93 -42.12
N LYS A 371 -43.68 -10.69 -42.91
CA LYS A 371 -42.30 -11.09 -42.55
C LYS A 371 -41.74 -10.35 -41.35
N CYS A 372 -42.05 -9.06 -41.18
CA CYS A 372 -41.67 -8.29 -39.99
C CYS A 372 -42.36 -8.85 -38.73
N ILE A 373 -43.65 -9.17 -38.84
CA ILE A 373 -44.43 -9.76 -37.75
C ILE A 373 -43.88 -11.15 -37.38
N GLU A 374 -43.60 -12.01 -38.36
CA GLU A 374 -43.04 -13.33 -38.13
C GLU A 374 -41.65 -13.28 -37.50
N ALA A 375 -40.78 -12.37 -37.95
CA ALA A 375 -39.46 -12.19 -37.34
C ALA A 375 -39.56 -11.74 -35.88
N PHE A 376 -40.46 -10.81 -35.58
CA PHE A 376 -40.72 -10.39 -34.20
C PHE A 376 -41.31 -11.53 -33.35
N ARG A 377 -42.29 -12.28 -33.87
CA ARG A 377 -42.88 -13.45 -33.21
C ARG A 377 -41.81 -14.51 -32.89
N ALA A 378 -40.93 -14.82 -33.85
CA ALA A 378 -39.83 -15.76 -33.64
C ALA A 378 -38.84 -15.27 -32.57
N HIS A 379 -38.57 -13.97 -32.50
CA HIS A 379 -37.72 -13.42 -31.44
C HIS A 379 -38.38 -13.51 -30.05
N LEU A 380 -39.68 -13.25 -29.94
CA LEU A 380 -40.41 -13.44 -28.68
C LEU A 380 -40.44 -14.93 -28.26
N GLN A 381 -40.55 -15.86 -29.21
CA GLN A 381 -40.40 -17.29 -28.94
C GLN A 381 -39.02 -17.63 -28.40
N PHE A 382 -37.96 -17.07 -29.00
CA PHE A 382 -36.59 -17.21 -28.50
C PHE A 382 -36.43 -16.69 -27.06
N LEU A 383 -37.01 -15.52 -26.75
CA LEU A 383 -37.00 -14.98 -25.37
C LEU A 383 -37.73 -15.93 -24.41
N ASN A 384 -38.85 -16.51 -24.83
CA ASN A 384 -39.59 -17.49 -24.04
C ASN A 384 -38.84 -18.83 -23.86
N GLU A 385 -38.02 -19.25 -24.82
CA GLU A 385 -37.10 -20.39 -24.66
C GLU A 385 -35.95 -20.08 -23.67
N LYS A 386 -35.42 -18.85 -23.70
CA LYS A 386 -34.44 -18.39 -22.71
C LYS A 386 -35.04 -18.38 -21.30
N ALA A 387 -36.28 -17.93 -21.16
CA ALA A 387 -37.03 -17.97 -19.90
C ALA A 387 -37.24 -19.42 -19.38
N LEU A 388 -37.47 -20.38 -20.27
CA LEU A 388 -37.53 -21.81 -19.93
C LEU A 388 -36.21 -22.30 -19.31
N LYS A 389 -35.06 -21.96 -19.90
CA LYS A 389 -33.74 -22.33 -19.35
C LYS A 389 -33.48 -21.70 -17.97
N ILE A 390 -33.91 -20.44 -17.78
CA ILE A 390 -33.81 -19.76 -16.46
C ILE A 390 -34.66 -20.51 -15.43
N ALA A 391 -35.90 -20.86 -15.80
CA ALA A 391 -36.80 -21.60 -14.93
C ALA A 391 -36.26 -22.99 -14.57
N ASP A 392 -35.70 -23.73 -15.53
CA ASP A 392 -35.07 -25.04 -15.28
C ASP A 392 -33.92 -24.93 -14.26
N GLY A 393 -33.09 -23.89 -14.39
CA GLY A 393 -32.03 -23.59 -13.42
C GLY A 393 -32.58 -23.27 -12.03
N ILE A 394 -33.66 -22.49 -11.93
CA ILE A 394 -34.34 -22.19 -10.66
C ILE A 394 -34.90 -23.48 -10.04
N ILE A 395 -35.59 -24.31 -10.82
CA ILE A 395 -36.16 -25.59 -10.35
C ILE A 395 -35.06 -26.49 -9.79
N GLU A 396 -33.93 -26.63 -10.48
CA GLU A 396 -32.81 -27.43 -9.98
C GLU A 396 -32.31 -26.91 -8.63
N ASN A 397 -32.11 -25.60 -8.51
CA ASN A 397 -31.68 -24.97 -7.26
C ASN A 397 -32.67 -25.20 -6.11
N VAL A 398 -33.98 -25.08 -6.38
CA VAL A 398 -35.03 -25.36 -5.40
C VAL A 398 -34.96 -26.81 -4.92
N VAL A 399 -34.80 -27.78 -5.83
CA VAL A 399 -34.68 -29.20 -5.46
C VAL A 399 -33.46 -29.43 -4.56
N GLN A 400 -32.30 -28.85 -4.90
CA GLN A 400 -31.08 -28.97 -4.09
C GLN A 400 -31.22 -28.32 -2.71
N ALA A 401 -31.82 -27.13 -2.64
CA ALA A 401 -32.08 -26.44 -1.39
C ALA A 401 -33.04 -27.24 -0.48
N CYS A 402 -34.13 -27.76 -1.04
CA CYS A 402 -35.04 -28.65 -0.33
C CYS A 402 -34.34 -29.92 0.15
N ALA A 403 -33.47 -30.52 -0.68
CA ALA A 403 -32.70 -31.70 -0.31
C ALA A 403 -31.79 -31.44 0.90
N GLY A 404 -31.03 -30.35 0.86
CA GLY A 404 -30.15 -29.93 1.96
C GLY A 404 -30.94 -29.68 3.26
N HIS A 405 -32.05 -28.95 3.17
CA HIS A 405 -32.90 -28.64 4.32
C HIS A 405 -33.50 -29.90 4.96
N ILE A 406 -34.17 -30.75 4.15
CA ILE A 406 -34.82 -31.97 4.67
C ILE A 406 -33.76 -32.92 5.22
N SER A 407 -32.62 -33.07 4.54
CA SER A 407 -31.52 -33.89 5.05
C SER A 407 -31.07 -33.42 6.43
N TYR A 408 -30.77 -32.12 6.59
CA TYR A 408 -30.31 -31.56 7.85
C TYR A 408 -31.36 -31.68 8.97
N GLU A 409 -32.59 -31.22 8.74
CA GLU A 409 -33.64 -31.18 9.77
C GLU A 409 -34.09 -32.57 10.23
N ARG A 410 -34.05 -33.57 9.34
CA ARG A 410 -34.77 -34.85 9.56
C ARG A 410 -33.87 -36.08 9.64
N ILE A 411 -32.75 -36.12 8.91
CA ILE A 411 -31.97 -37.34 8.69
C ILE A 411 -30.56 -37.22 9.27
N ASP A 412 -29.88 -36.11 9.03
CA ASP A 412 -28.47 -35.93 9.37
C ASP A 412 -28.25 -36.08 10.89
N PRO A 413 -27.23 -36.84 11.33
CA PRO A 413 -26.85 -36.91 12.74
C PRO A 413 -26.53 -35.58 13.41
N SER A 414 -26.09 -34.60 12.63
CA SER A 414 -25.64 -33.29 13.08
C SER A 414 -26.78 -32.28 13.18
N GLY A 415 -27.97 -32.60 12.65
CA GLY A 415 -29.15 -31.74 12.73
C GLY A 415 -30.15 -32.18 13.82
N PRO A 416 -31.30 -31.49 13.95
CA PRO A 416 -32.22 -31.67 15.07
C PRO A 416 -33.02 -32.99 15.05
N ARG A 417 -33.04 -33.71 13.92
CA ARG A 417 -33.75 -35.00 13.73
C ARG A 417 -35.23 -34.94 14.13
N LEU A 418 -35.94 -33.90 13.67
CA LEU A 418 -37.37 -33.72 13.88
C LEU A 418 -38.17 -34.70 13.00
N ARG A 419 -38.18 -36.00 13.32
CA ARG A 419 -38.68 -37.03 12.41
C ARG A 419 -40.15 -36.84 12.00
N GLU A 420 -40.99 -36.46 12.94
CA GLU A 420 -42.43 -36.28 12.69
C GLU A 420 -42.74 -34.91 12.08
N LEU A 421 -43.61 -34.88 11.08
CA LEU A 421 -44.16 -33.67 10.48
C LEU A 421 -45.37 -33.21 11.32
N THR A 422 -45.30 -31.99 11.85
CA THR A 422 -46.38 -31.36 12.63
C THR A 422 -46.75 -30.02 12.02
N GLU A 423 -47.78 -29.36 12.56
CA GLU A 423 -48.18 -28.01 12.15
C GLU A 423 -47.05 -26.98 12.40
N ASP A 424 -46.34 -27.12 13.53
CA ASP A 424 -45.20 -26.27 13.89
C ASP A 424 -43.91 -26.65 13.15
N HIS A 425 -43.76 -27.94 12.79
CA HIS A 425 -42.59 -28.49 12.11
C HIS A 425 -42.98 -29.15 10.78
N GLY A 426 -43.41 -28.31 9.83
CA GLY A 426 -43.69 -28.73 8.46
C GLY A 426 -42.45 -29.24 7.71
N LEU A 427 -42.66 -29.84 6.53
CA LEU A 427 -41.59 -30.47 5.74
C LEU A 427 -40.46 -29.50 5.38
N LEU A 428 -40.82 -28.26 5.07
CA LEU A 428 -39.93 -27.17 4.70
C LEU A 428 -40.34 -25.93 5.49
N THR A 429 -39.36 -25.13 5.91
CA THR A 429 -39.61 -23.82 6.54
C THR A 429 -40.42 -22.92 5.61
N GLN A 430 -41.37 -22.15 6.14
CA GLN A 430 -42.08 -21.13 5.36
C GLN A 430 -41.21 -19.86 5.24
N TYR A 431 -41.09 -19.32 4.03
CA TYR A 431 -40.35 -18.07 3.76
C TYR A 431 -41.21 -16.82 3.87
N PHE A 432 -42.53 -16.98 3.94
CA PHE A 432 -43.47 -15.87 4.06
C PHE A 432 -44.39 -16.07 5.26
N ALA A 433 -44.58 -15.00 6.02
CA ALA A 433 -45.57 -14.95 7.08
C ALA A 433 -46.86 -14.31 6.55
N GLN A 434 -47.98 -15.02 6.73
CA GLN A 434 -49.31 -14.48 6.50
C GLN A 434 -50.10 -14.43 7.82
N PRO A 435 -50.77 -13.31 8.15
CA PRO A 435 -51.52 -13.16 9.40
C PRO A 435 -52.91 -13.82 9.36
N PHE A 436 -53.23 -14.56 8.31
CA PHE A 436 -54.51 -15.22 8.09
C PHE A 436 -54.32 -16.71 7.74
N PRO A 437 -55.33 -17.56 8.00
CA PRO A 437 -55.25 -19.00 7.77
C PRO A 437 -55.01 -19.36 6.30
N SER A 438 -54.35 -20.50 6.10
CA SER A 438 -54.20 -21.13 4.77
C SER A 438 -55.55 -21.55 4.18
N LEU A 439 -55.70 -21.48 2.86
CA LEU A 439 -56.85 -22.06 2.13
C LEU A 439 -56.63 -23.56 1.90
N SER A 440 -57.58 -24.23 1.25
CA SER A 440 -57.51 -25.67 0.94
C SER A 440 -56.50 -26.06 -0.13
N SER A 441 -55.99 -25.11 -0.92
CA SER A 441 -55.11 -25.37 -2.06
C SER A 441 -54.23 -24.16 -2.34
N TRP A 442 -52.95 -24.40 -2.70
CA TRP A 442 -52.01 -23.36 -3.11
C TRP A 442 -52.48 -22.57 -4.34
N LYS A 443 -53.29 -23.19 -5.22
CA LYS A 443 -53.84 -22.51 -6.42
C LYS A 443 -54.84 -21.42 -6.05
N ASP A 444 -55.58 -21.61 -4.96
CA ASP A 444 -56.51 -20.60 -4.47
C ASP A 444 -55.73 -19.44 -3.82
N GLU A 445 -54.63 -19.77 -3.14
CA GLU A 445 -53.72 -18.82 -2.50
C GLU A 445 -52.86 -18.03 -3.50
N GLU A 446 -52.66 -18.49 -4.74
CA GLU A 446 -51.99 -17.70 -5.79
C GLU A 446 -52.70 -16.34 -5.99
N ASN A 447 -54.03 -16.28 -5.83
CA ASN A 447 -54.78 -15.02 -5.91
C ASN A 447 -54.41 -14.02 -4.81
N PHE A 448 -53.91 -14.49 -3.66
CA PHE A 448 -53.44 -13.60 -2.59
C PHE A 448 -52.23 -12.78 -3.00
N ALA A 449 -51.38 -13.33 -3.87
CA ALA A 449 -50.20 -12.62 -4.38
C ALA A 449 -50.56 -11.37 -5.22
N TYR A 450 -51.76 -11.35 -5.81
CA TYR A 450 -52.22 -10.30 -6.73
C TYR A 450 -53.34 -9.42 -6.16
N ASN A 451 -53.85 -9.72 -4.96
CA ASN A 451 -54.78 -8.85 -4.24
C ASN A 451 -54.01 -7.90 -3.34
N ASN A 452 -53.96 -6.61 -3.68
CA ASN A 452 -53.14 -5.61 -2.97
C ASN A 452 -53.40 -5.53 -1.45
N GLU A 453 -54.65 -5.66 -0.97
CA GLU A 453 -54.97 -5.60 0.47
C GLU A 453 -54.47 -6.83 1.24
N ILE A 454 -54.35 -7.96 0.55
CA ILE A 454 -53.85 -9.22 1.12
C ILE A 454 -52.33 -9.28 0.96
N ALA A 455 -51.83 -8.94 -0.22
CA ALA A 455 -50.42 -8.94 -0.61
C ALA A 455 -49.57 -8.04 0.30
N GLU A 456 -50.08 -6.89 0.77
CA GLU A 456 -49.36 -6.02 1.70
C GLU A 456 -49.16 -6.64 3.09
N LYS A 457 -50.00 -7.63 3.45
CA LYS A 457 -49.93 -8.32 4.75
C LYS A 457 -49.10 -9.60 4.70
N ILE A 458 -48.73 -10.07 3.51
CA ILE A 458 -47.85 -11.23 3.32
C ILE A 458 -46.41 -10.73 3.31
N MET A 459 -45.67 -11.04 4.36
CA MET A 459 -44.34 -10.48 4.61
C MET A 459 -43.25 -11.54 4.45
N ALA A 460 -42.12 -11.16 3.88
CA ALA A 460 -40.97 -12.04 3.72
C ALA A 460 -40.19 -12.19 5.03
N CYS A 461 -39.87 -13.44 5.38
CA CYS A 461 -39.03 -13.75 6.52
C CYS A 461 -37.56 -13.44 6.22
N ASN A 462 -36.78 -13.08 7.23
CA ASN A 462 -35.34 -12.85 7.12
C ASN A 462 -34.55 -14.15 7.31
N GLY A 463 -33.24 -14.07 7.11
CA GLY A 463 -32.31 -15.17 7.31
C GLY A 463 -30.91 -14.74 6.92
N TRP A 464 -30.08 -15.71 6.57
CA TRP A 464 -28.77 -15.49 5.98
C TRP A 464 -28.58 -16.38 4.75
N VAL A 465 -27.67 -15.96 3.88
CA VAL A 465 -27.37 -16.64 2.61
C VAL A 465 -25.90 -17.00 2.60
N MET A 466 -25.60 -18.27 2.34
CA MET A 466 -24.22 -18.75 2.26
C MET A 466 -23.52 -18.11 1.05
N ASN A 467 -22.33 -17.55 1.27
CA ASN A 467 -21.48 -16.93 0.24
C ASN A 467 -22.12 -15.77 -0.54
N ASP A 468 -23.08 -15.06 0.05
CA ASP A 468 -23.70 -13.91 -0.59
C ASP A 468 -22.81 -12.67 -0.51
N ASN A 469 -22.98 -11.74 -1.47
CA ASN A 469 -22.30 -10.46 -1.43
C ASN A 469 -23.03 -9.52 -0.47
N PRO A 470 -22.46 -9.18 0.71
CA PRO A 470 -23.13 -8.39 1.74
C PRO A 470 -23.37 -6.92 1.32
N LEU A 471 -22.73 -6.46 0.23
CA LEU A 471 -23.00 -5.15 -0.35
C LEU A 471 -24.28 -5.11 -1.17
N LYS A 472 -24.89 -6.27 -1.45
CA LYS A 472 -26.17 -6.39 -2.17
C LYS A 472 -27.24 -6.92 -1.23
N ASN A 473 -28.42 -6.34 -1.32
CA ASN A 473 -29.56 -6.82 -0.56
C ASN A 473 -30.24 -8.00 -1.27
N PHE A 474 -30.16 -9.20 -0.68
CA PHE A 474 -30.74 -10.41 -1.25
C PHE A 474 -32.27 -10.40 -1.39
N ALA A 475 -32.97 -9.46 -0.76
CA ALA A 475 -34.42 -9.29 -0.91
C ALA A 475 -34.82 -8.35 -2.05
N HIS A 476 -33.86 -7.78 -2.79
CA HIS A 476 -34.10 -6.96 -3.96
C HIS A 476 -33.70 -7.66 -5.26
N TYR A 477 -34.52 -7.50 -6.30
CA TYR A 477 -34.16 -7.88 -7.68
C TYR A 477 -32.87 -7.14 -8.10
N PRO A 478 -31.89 -7.81 -8.75
CA PRO A 478 -31.97 -9.09 -9.46
C PRO A 478 -31.75 -10.35 -8.62
N SER A 479 -31.63 -10.26 -7.29
CA SER A 479 -31.56 -11.45 -6.43
C SER A 479 -32.80 -12.33 -6.61
N GLN A 480 -32.58 -13.64 -6.64
CA GLN A 480 -33.64 -14.66 -6.69
C GLN A 480 -33.54 -15.62 -5.50
N VAL A 481 -32.89 -15.20 -4.40
CA VAL A 481 -32.63 -16.03 -3.21
C VAL A 481 -33.93 -16.65 -2.66
N TYR A 482 -35.01 -15.87 -2.56
CA TYR A 482 -36.31 -16.37 -2.08
C TYR A 482 -36.92 -17.42 -3.03
N LEU A 483 -36.83 -17.19 -4.35
CA LEU A 483 -37.39 -18.11 -5.34
C LEU A 483 -36.56 -19.39 -5.50
N MET A 484 -35.23 -19.29 -5.41
CA MET A 484 -34.31 -20.43 -5.49
C MET A 484 -34.20 -21.22 -4.17
N ARG A 485 -34.78 -20.69 -3.08
CA ARG A 485 -34.70 -21.26 -1.73
C ARG A 485 -33.29 -21.35 -1.13
N HIS A 486 -32.42 -20.38 -1.47
CA HIS A 486 -31.06 -20.32 -0.91
C HIS A 486 -30.97 -19.67 0.48
N LEU A 487 -32.08 -19.13 1.00
CA LEU A 487 -32.11 -18.49 2.32
C LEU A 487 -32.18 -19.54 3.44
N VAL A 488 -31.23 -19.51 4.37
CA VAL A 488 -31.41 -20.18 5.66
C VAL A 488 -32.35 -19.31 6.49
N CYS A 489 -33.64 -19.62 6.39
CA CYS A 489 -34.72 -18.73 6.81
C CYS A 489 -35.08 -18.88 8.30
N TRP A 490 -35.30 -17.73 8.95
CA TRP A 490 -35.84 -17.63 10.30
C TRP A 490 -37.32 -17.25 10.22
N SER A 491 -38.20 -18.26 10.23
CA SER A 491 -39.65 -18.06 9.98
C SER A 491 -40.37 -17.21 11.04
N ASP A 492 -39.72 -16.94 12.18
CA ASP A 492 -40.19 -16.05 13.23
C ASP A 492 -39.80 -14.59 13.01
N CYS A 493 -38.82 -14.32 12.15
CA CYS A 493 -38.25 -12.99 11.90
C CYS A 493 -38.67 -12.45 10.54
N ILE A 494 -39.32 -11.28 10.50
CA ILE A 494 -39.68 -10.54 9.29
C ILE A 494 -38.55 -9.60 8.88
N LYS A 495 -38.18 -9.62 7.60
CA LYS A 495 -37.12 -8.76 7.07
C LYS A 495 -37.59 -7.32 6.91
N LEU A 496 -36.81 -6.37 7.42
CA LEU A 496 -37.14 -4.95 7.43
C LEU A 496 -36.73 -4.25 6.12
N ASN A 497 -37.66 -3.47 5.55
CA ASN A 497 -37.50 -2.73 4.31
C ASN A 497 -37.25 -1.24 4.57
N TYR A 498 -35.99 -0.83 4.57
CA TYR A 498 -35.58 0.56 4.75
C TYR A 498 -35.68 1.41 3.47
N GLY A 499 -35.58 0.79 2.29
CA GLY A 499 -35.27 1.51 1.05
C GLY A 499 -33.82 2.05 1.02
N GLU A 500 -33.57 3.02 0.14
CA GLU A 500 -32.26 3.63 -0.08
C GLU A 500 -32.02 4.83 0.84
N LYS A 501 -33.08 5.49 1.29
CA LYS A 501 -33.02 6.71 2.11
C LYS A 501 -34.18 6.81 3.11
N PRO A 502 -34.07 7.66 4.15
CA PRO A 502 -35.12 7.82 5.16
C PRO A 502 -36.51 8.10 4.61
N GLU A 503 -36.62 8.79 3.48
CA GLU A 503 -37.89 9.15 2.85
C GLU A 503 -38.65 7.95 2.27
N ASP A 504 -37.97 6.83 2.00
CA ASP A 504 -38.59 5.64 1.40
C ASP A 504 -39.43 4.86 2.42
N CYS A 505 -39.05 4.86 3.70
CA CYS A 505 -39.82 4.25 4.78
C CYS A 505 -39.68 5.02 6.12
N PRO A 506 -40.23 6.25 6.23
CA PRO A 506 -39.91 7.19 7.31
C PRO A 506 -40.15 6.65 8.73
N TYR A 507 -41.22 5.86 8.91
CA TYR A 507 -41.54 5.28 10.21
C TYR A 507 -40.44 4.34 10.71
N LEU A 508 -39.98 3.43 9.86
CA LEU A 508 -38.94 2.45 10.20
C LEU A 508 -37.62 3.14 10.56
N TRP A 509 -37.21 4.12 9.76
CA TRP A 509 -35.98 4.87 10.00
C TRP A 509 -36.03 5.64 11.33
N ASP A 510 -37.15 6.28 11.66
CA ASP A 510 -37.34 6.96 12.94
C ASP A 510 -37.35 5.98 14.13
N LEU A 511 -38.08 4.87 14.01
CA LEU A 511 -38.15 3.82 15.03
C LEU A 511 -36.76 3.27 15.36
N MET A 512 -35.99 2.92 14.33
CA MET A 512 -34.66 2.31 14.47
C MET A 512 -33.61 3.33 14.92
N LYS A 513 -33.74 4.61 14.52
CA LYS A 513 -32.95 5.71 15.06
C LYS A 513 -33.16 5.84 16.57
N ARG A 514 -34.42 5.90 17.03
CA ARG A 514 -34.76 6.02 18.46
C ARG A 514 -34.29 4.81 19.27
N TYR A 515 -34.46 3.61 18.73
CA TYR A 515 -33.94 2.37 19.31
C TYR A 515 -32.41 2.44 19.48
N THR A 516 -31.69 2.77 18.42
CA THR A 516 -30.22 2.84 18.41
C THR A 516 -29.70 3.92 19.36
N GLN A 517 -30.30 5.11 19.34
CA GLN A 517 -29.95 6.21 20.26
C GLN A 517 -30.21 5.84 21.73
N ARG A 518 -31.28 5.09 22.02
CA ARG A 518 -31.57 4.59 23.36
C ARG A 518 -30.51 3.59 23.82
N CYS A 519 -30.12 2.64 22.97
CA CYS A 519 -29.02 1.73 23.29
C CYS A 519 -27.72 2.50 23.56
N ALA A 520 -27.35 3.46 22.70
CA ALA A 520 -26.15 4.28 22.89
C ALA A 520 -26.16 5.15 24.16
N LYS A 521 -27.35 5.54 24.63
CA LYS A 521 -27.53 6.27 25.88
C LYS A 521 -27.25 5.40 27.10
N ILE A 522 -27.76 4.17 27.12
CA ILE A 522 -27.70 3.25 28.27
C ILE A 522 -26.37 2.49 28.32
N PHE A 523 -25.90 2.01 27.17
CA PHE A 523 -24.76 1.12 27.06
C PHE A 523 -23.50 1.86 26.60
N HIS A 524 -22.33 1.30 26.92
CA HIS A 524 -21.03 1.84 26.57
C HIS A 524 -20.57 1.42 25.18
N ALA A 525 -21.12 0.30 24.70
CA ALA A 525 -20.77 -0.35 23.46
C ALA A 525 -21.99 -0.94 22.75
N LEU A 526 -21.89 -1.13 21.43
CA LEU A 526 -22.88 -1.84 20.62
C LEU A 526 -22.21 -3.03 19.92
N ARG A 527 -22.88 -4.18 19.90
CA ARG A 527 -22.57 -5.29 18.98
C ARG A 527 -23.58 -5.26 17.85
N ILE A 528 -23.11 -5.17 16.60
CA ILE A 528 -23.97 -5.26 15.43
C ILE A 528 -24.13 -6.73 15.09
N ASP A 529 -25.30 -7.27 15.42
CA ASP A 529 -25.67 -8.63 15.09
C ASP A 529 -25.83 -8.79 13.58
N ASN A 530 -25.24 -9.86 13.03
CA ASN A 530 -25.33 -10.18 11.61
C ASN A 530 -25.12 -8.95 10.70
N CYS A 531 -24.01 -8.23 10.92
CA CYS A 531 -23.70 -6.96 10.27
C CYS A 531 -23.71 -7.07 8.74
N HIS A 532 -23.24 -8.21 8.22
CA HIS A 532 -23.21 -8.52 6.78
C HIS A 532 -24.59 -8.61 6.13
N SER A 533 -25.66 -8.81 6.90
CA SER A 533 -27.04 -8.85 6.38
C SER A 533 -27.78 -7.51 6.53
N THR A 534 -27.14 -6.50 7.10
CA THR A 534 -27.70 -5.13 7.20
C THR A 534 -27.14 -4.29 6.06
N PRO A 535 -28.00 -3.64 5.23
CA PRO A 535 -27.51 -2.74 4.20
C PRO A 535 -26.58 -1.67 4.78
N ILE A 536 -25.41 -1.49 4.17
CA ILE A 536 -24.33 -0.70 4.76
C ILE A 536 -24.73 0.75 5.02
N HIS A 537 -25.53 1.37 4.13
CA HIS A 537 -26.01 2.75 4.30
C HIS A 537 -26.94 2.92 5.50
N VAL A 538 -27.72 1.88 5.82
CA VAL A 538 -28.57 1.84 7.02
C VAL A 538 -27.69 1.80 8.27
N ALA A 539 -26.72 0.90 8.29
CA ALA A 539 -25.79 0.77 9.42
C ALA A 539 -24.97 2.06 9.63
N GLU A 540 -24.50 2.72 8.56
CA GLU A 540 -23.80 4.02 8.64
C GLU A 540 -24.66 5.09 9.30
N TYR A 541 -25.92 5.22 8.88
CA TYR A 541 -26.84 6.21 9.43
C TYR A 541 -27.14 5.95 10.91
N LEU A 542 -27.41 4.69 11.27
CA LEU A 542 -27.76 4.31 12.64
C LEU A 542 -26.56 4.45 13.58
N LEU A 543 -25.35 4.10 13.15
CA LEU A 543 -24.13 4.35 13.93
C LEU A 543 -23.81 5.82 14.08
N LYS A 544 -24.08 6.64 13.06
CA LYS A 544 -23.98 8.10 13.19
C LYS A 544 -24.94 8.61 14.26
N ALA A 545 -26.19 8.13 14.27
CA ALA A 545 -27.16 8.47 15.30
C ALA A 545 -26.73 8.00 16.70
N ALA A 546 -26.07 6.84 16.83
CA ALA A 546 -25.48 6.39 18.08
C ALA A 546 -24.36 7.35 18.55
N ARG A 547 -23.46 7.76 17.64
CA ARG A 547 -22.34 8.67 17.93
C ARG A 547 -22.78 10.10 18.26
N GLU A 548 -23.97 10.52 17.84
CA GLU A 548 -24.58 11.79 18.31
C GLU A 548 -24.87 11.75 19.81
N ILE A 549 -25.24 10.59 20.35
CA ILE A 549 -25.52 10.38 21.78
C ILE A 549 -24.24 10.12 22.57
N ARG A 550 -23.38 9.23 22.04
CA ARG A 550 -22.11 8.83 22.67
C ARG A 550 -21.01 8.85 21.60
N PRO A 551 -20.27 9.96 21.45
CA PRO A 551 -19.25 10.10 20.41
C PRO A 551 -18.19 9.00 20.41
N ASP A 552 -17.78 8.54 21.60
CA ASP A 552 -16.80 7.47 21.82
C ASP A 552 -17.45 6.09 22.04
N ILE A 553 -18.61 5.82 21.43
CA ILE A 553 -19.23 4.50 21.55
C ILE A 553 -18.33 3.42 20.92
N TYR A 554 -18.08 2.34 21.68
CA TYR A 554 -17.31 1.20 21.21
C TYR A 554 -18.20 0.31 20.34
N VAL A 555 -17.80 0.06 19.10
CA VAL A 555 -18.62 -0.68 18.12
C VAL A 555 -17.93 -1.99 17.79
N THR A 556 -18.63 -3.10 17.99
CA THR A 556 -18.20 -4.42 17.57
C THR A 556 -19.17 -4.97 16.53
N ALA A 557 -18.68 -5.81 15.63
CA ALA A 557 -19.51 -6.40 14.61
C ALA A 557 -19.19 -7.87 14.42
N GLU A 558 -20.24 -8.65 14.25
CA GLU A 558 -20.17 -9.99 13.67
C GLU A 558 -20.22 -9.85 12.15
N LEU A 559 -19.08 -10.09 11.50
CA LEU A 559 -18.89 -9.84 10.07
C LEU A 559 -18.03 -10.96 9.48
N PHE A 560 -18.63 -11.73 8.57
CA PHE A 560 -18.01 -12.91 7.96
C PHE A 560 -18.20 -12.89 6.44
N THR A 561 -17.50 -12.00 5.75
CA THR A 561 -17.70 -11.80 4.29
C THR A 561 -16.84 -12.73 3.42
N GLN A 562 -16.08 -13.65 4.04
CA GLN A 562 -15.03 -14.49 3.42
C GLN A 562 -13.94 -13.72 2.66
N SER A 563 -13.96 -12.39 2.69
CA SER A 563 -13.02 -11.50 2.03
C SER A 563 -12.59 -10.41 3.00
N GLU A 564 -11.30 -10.37 3.34
CA GLU A 564 -10.75 -9.32 4.20
C GLU A 564 -10.95 -7.93 3.59
N ASN A 565 -10.94 -7.81 2.26
CA ASN A 565 -11.20 -6.55 1.56
C ASN A 565 -12.65 -6.07 1.79
N LEU A 566 -13.63 -6.97 1.71
CA LEU A 566 -15.03 -6.63 2.00
C LEU A 566 -15.23 -6.32 3.48
N ASP A 567 -14.59 -7.07 4.38
CA ASP A 567 -14.58 -6.77 5.82
C ASP A 567 -14.07 -5.35 6.07
N ASN A 568 -12.98 -4.97 5.39
CA ASN A 568 -12.36 -3.65 5.54
C ASN A 568 -13.26 -2.51 5.07
N ILE A 569 -14.04 -2.69 3.99
CA ILE A 569 -15.03 -1.70 3.54
C ILE A 569 -16.04 -1.42 4.67
N PHE A 570 -16.59 -2.47 5.30
CA PHE A 570 -17.50 -2.31 6.42
C PHE A 570 -16.82 -1.64 7.62
N VAL A 571 -15.59 -2.07 7.98
CA VAL A 571 -14.82 -1.46 9.07
C VAL A 571 -14.63 0.03 8.84
N ASN A 572 -14.20 0.41 7.64
CA ASN A 572 -13.90 1.78 7.27
C ASN A 572 -15.14 2.66 7.23
N ARG A 573 -16.24 2.18 6.65
CA ARG A 573 -17.47 2.97 6.47
C ARG A 573 -18.27 3.11 7.75
N LEU A 574 -18.42 2.02 8.50
CA LEU A 574 -19.16 1.99 9.75
C LEU A 574 -18.35 2.55 10.93
N GLY A 575 -17.03 2.54 10.81
CA GLY A 575 -16.12 2.84 11.90
C GLY A 575 -16.20 1.78 12.99
N ILE A 576 -16.22 0.50 12.58
CA ILE A 576 -16.20 -0.63 13.52
C ILE A 576 -14.90 -0.53 14.31
N THR A 577 -15.01 -0.58 15.64
CA THR A 577 -13.84 -0.50 16.51
C THR A 577 -13.12 -1.84 16.54
N SER A 578 -13.85 -2.95 16.64
CA SER A 578 -13.27 -4.29 16.65
C SER A 578 -14.18 -5.32 15.97
N LEU A 579 -13.61 -6.20 15.14
CA LEU A 579 -14.29 -7.34 14.55
C LEU A 579 -14.24 -8.54 15.48
N ILE A 580 -15.36 -9.24 15.64
CA ILE A 580 -15.41 -10.47 16.41
C ILE A 580 -14.59 -11.55 15.69
N ARG A 581 -13.69 -12.20 16.42
CA ARG A 581 -12.92 -13.38 16.00
C ARG A 581 -13.18 -14.49 17.00
N GLU A 582 -13.19 -15.75 16.56
CA GLU A 582 -13.61 -16.88 17.41
C GLU A 582 -12.54 -17.96 17.44
N ALA A 583 -12.10 -18.36 18.64
CA ALA A 583 -11.09 -19.41 18.80
C ALA A 583 -11.64 -20.75 18.32
N GLN A 584 -12.94 -21.04 18.52
CA GLN A 584 -13.62 -22.26 18.08
C GLN A 584 -13.59 -22.51 16.57
N ASN A 585 -13.15 -21.54 15.75
CA ASN A 585 -12.97 -21.71 14.32
C ASN A 585 -11.56 -22.23 13.94
N ALA A 586 -10.63 -22.26 14.89
CA ALA A 586 -9.35 -22.94 14.70
C ALA A 586 -9.55 -24.46 14.78
N PRO A 587 -9.21 -25.23 13.73
CA PRO A 587 -9.38 -26.69 13.73
C PRO A 587 -8.30 -27.41 14.56
N ILE A 588 -7.13 -26.77 14.76
CA ILE A 588 -5.98 -27.30 15.50
C ILE A 588 -5.30 -26.17 16.30
N SER A 589 -4.49 -26.55 17.30
CA SER A 589 -3.76 -25.62 18.17
C SER A 589 -2.87 -24.63 17.40
N PHE A 590 -2.19 -25.09 16.36
CA PHE A 590 -1.34 -24.26 15.50
C PHE A 590 -2.11 -23.08 14.85
N GLU A 591 -3.32 -23.32 14.34
CA GLU A 591 -4.14 -22.27 13.74
C GLU A 591 -4.62 -21.25 14.79
N GLN A 592 -4.91 -21.70 16.02
CA GLN A 592 -5.22 -20.79 17.13
C GLN A 592 -4.02 -19.91 17.47
N GLY A 593 -2.80 -20.47 17.48
CA GLY A 593 -1.55 -19.72 17.62
C GLY A 593 -1.37 -18.67 16.51
N ARG A 594 -1.66 -19.04 15.25
CA ARG A 594 -1.61 -18.12 14.10
C ARG A 594 -2.60 -16.95 14.23
N PHE A 595 -3.83 -17.21 14.69
CA PHE A 595 -4.80 -16.16 14.96
C PHE A 595 -4.31 -15.18 16.03
N ILE A 596 -3.69 -15.68 17.10
CA ILE A 596 -3.12 -14.83 18.14
C ILE A 596 -1.94 -14.02 17.61
N TYR A 597 -1.05 -14.60 16.82
CA TYR A 597 0.04 -13.84 16.19
C TYR A 597 -0.49 -12.72 15.28
N ARG A 598 -1.52 -13.02 14.47
CA ARG A 598 -2.08 -12.08 13.49
C ARG A 598 -2.88 -10.94 14.14
N TYR A 599 -3.68 -11.25 15.17
CA TYR A 599 -4.64 -10.30 15.75
C TYR A 599 -4.22 -9.78 17.13
N GLY A 600 -3.23 -10.41 17.76
CA GLY A 600 -2.88 -10.24 19.16
C GLY A 600 -1.74 -9.27 19.44
N GLY A 601 -1.35 -8.39 18.52
CA GLY A 601 -0.44 -7.28 18.83
C GLY A 601 0.60 -6.97 17.77
N ASP A 602 1.52 -6.08 18.13
CA ASP A 602 2.68 -5.75 17.31
C ASP A 602 3.72 -6.88 17.39
N VAL A 603 4.59 -7.01 16.39
CA VAL A 603 5.61 -8.07 16.41
C VAL A 603 6.72 -7.73 17.40
N LEU A 604 7.13 -8.72 18.21
CA LEU A 604 8.29 -8.61 19.10
C LEU A 604 9.54 -8.22 18.33
N GLY A 605 10.22 -7.15 18.79
CA GLY A 605 11.44 -6.65 18.14
C GLY A 605 11.19 -5.92 16.82
N GLY A 606 9.94 -5.53 16.53
CA GLY A 606 9.63 -4.62 15.43
C GLY A 606 10.41 -3.31 15.55
N PHE A 607 10.78 -2.71 14.41
CA PHE A 607 11.57 -1.48 14.41
C PHE A 607 10.81 -0.34 15.11
N ILE A 608 11.55 0.49 15.88
CA ILE A 608 10.99 1.60 16.64
C ILE A 608 10.35 2.59 15.67
N GLN A 609 9.03 2.71 15.71
CA GLN A 609 8.25 3.52 14.77
C GLN A 609 8.58 5.02 14.90
N LYS A 610 8.65 5.73 13.77
CA LYS A 610 8.97 7.17 13.75
C LYS A 610 7.71 7.97 14.05
N THR A 611 7.87 9.11 14.72
CA THR A 611 6.75 10.03 15.01
C THR A 611 6.10 10.57 13.74
N ILE A 612 6.89 10.73 12.68
CA ILE A 612 6.42 11.06 11.33
C ILE A 612 6.71 9.87 10.43
N GLN A 613 5.66 9.27 9.87
CA GLN A 613 5.79 8.14 8.94
C GLN A 613 4.57 8.02 8.03
N ASN A 614 4.67 7.19 7.00
CA ASN A 614 3.53 6.86 6.14
C ASN A 614 2.41 6.19 6.95
N ALA A 615 1.16 6.51 6.62
CA ALA A 615 0.01 5.73 7.07
C ALA A 615 0.06 4.37 6.37
N THR A 616 0.22 3.30 7.15
CA THR A 616 0.22 1.93 6.64
C THR A 616 -1.14 1.29 6.86
N SER A 617 -1.62 0.53 5.87
CA SER A 617 -2.82 -0.29 6.05
C SER A 617 -2.54 -1.34 7.11
N CYS A 618 -3.45 -1.50 8.07
CA CYS A 618 -3.33 -2.47 9.16
C CYS A 618 -4.48 -3.47 9.16
N VAL A 619 -4.28 -4.61 9.81
CA VAL A 619 -5.36 -5.57 10.05
C VAL A 619 -6.46 -4.91 10.88
N ALA A 620 -7.72 -5.14 10.51
CA ALA A 620 -8.86 -4.67 11.28
C ALA A 620 -8.74 -5.13 12.76
N PRO A 621 -9.00 -4.24 13.75
CA PRO A 621 -8.82 -4.60 15.15
C PRO A 621 -9.72 -5.78 15.53
N ALA A 622 -9.23 -6.69 16.36
CA ALA A 622 -9.97 -7.88 16.75
C ALA A 622 -10.61 -7.75 18.14
N PHE A 623 -11.71 -8.47 18.32
CA PHE A 623 -12.31 -8.79 19.60
C PHE A 623 -12.42 -10.31 19.69
N PHE A 624 -11.50 -10.95 20.41
CA PHE A 624 -11.28 -12.39 20.30
C PHE A 624 -12.06 -13.17 21.35
N PHE A 625 -13.02 -13.98 20.92
CA PHE A 625 -13.81 -14.84 21.79
C PHE A 625 -13.24 -16.25 21.88
N ASP A 626 -13.14 -16.81 23.08
CA ASP A 626 -12.85 -18.25 23.24
C ASP A 626 -14.02 -19.11 22.77
N GLN A 627 -15.24 -18.68 23.12
CA GLN A 627 -16.51 -19.23 22.68
C GLN A 627 -17.54 -18.09 22.62
N THR A 628 -18.19 -17.93 21.47
CA THR A 628 -19.38 -17.05 21.35
C THR A 628 -20.63 -17.81 21.77
N HIS A 629 -21.76 -17.10 21.93
CA HIS A 629 -23.04 -17.73 22.23
C HIS A 629 -23.61 -18.55 21.05
N ASP A 630 -23.05 -18.39 19.85
CA ASP A 630 -23.44 -19.15 18.66
C ASP A 630 -22.60 -20.41 18.43
N ASN A 631 -21.43 -20.50 19.06
CA ASN A 631 -20.57 -21.66 18.95
C ASN A 631 -21.15 -22.89 19.70
N PRO A 632 -20.88 -24.11 19.20
CA PRO A 632 -21.02 -25.33 20.01
C PRO A 632 -20.20 -25.24 21.29
N SER A 633 -20.51 -26.08 22.29
CA SER A 633 -19.69 -26.12 23.51
C SER A 633 -18.27 -26.58 23.16
N ALA A 634 -17.26 -26.01 23.82
CA ALA A 634 -15.89 -26.45 23.58
C ALA A 634 -15.67 -27.94 23.94
N ILE A 635 -16.49 -28.53 24.83
CA ILE A 635 -16.49 -29.99 25.11
C ILE A 635 -16.89 -30.78 23.85
N GLU A 636 -17.85 -30.28 23.08
CA GLU A 636 -18.34 -30.93 21.87
C GLU A 636 -17.29 -30.90 20.74
N LYS A 637 -16.67 -29.74 20.54
CA LYS A 637 -15.67 -29.52 19.47
C LYS A 637 -14.28 -30.07 19.79
N ARG A 638 -13.86 -30.01 21.05
CA ARG A 638 -12.48 -30.29 21.48
C ARG A 638 -12.50 -31.31 22.61
N SER A 639 -11.95 -30.96 23.77
CA SER A 639 -12.02 -31.74 24.99
C SER A 639 -12.28 -30.83 26.20
N ILE A 640 -12.70 -31.43 27.30
CA ILE A 640 -12.88 -30.72 28.57
C ILE A 640 -11.58 -30.07 29.09
N TYR A 641 -10.42 -30.60 28.71
CA TYR A 641 -9.11 -30.09 29.13
C TYR A 641 -8.66 -28.85 28.35
N ASP A 642 -9.32 -28.49 27.24
CA ASP A 642 -8.89 -27.34 26.42
C ASP A 642 -9.40 -25.98 26.91
N TYR A 643 -10.33 -25.97 27.87
CA TYR A 643 -10.99 -24.75 28.35
C TYR A 643 -10.00 -23.72 28.90
N VAL A 644 -9.10 -24.16 29.78
CA VAL A 644 -8.10 -23.32 30.44
C VAL A 644 -6.99 -22.89 29.46
N PRO A 645 -6.35 -23.80 28.68
CA PRO A 645 -5.36 -23.42 27.68
C PRO A 645 -5.85 -22.37 26.68
N THR A 646 -7.06 -22.54 26.14
CA THR A 646 -7.61 -21.58 25.17
C THR A 646 -7.89 -20.22 25.80
N ALA A 647 -8.48 -20.19 27.00
CA ALA A 647 -8.66 -18.94 27.74
C ALA A 647 -7.33 -18.25 28.04
N ALA A 648 -6.29 -19.01 28.38
CA ALA A 648 -4.97 -18.49 28.69
C ALA A 648 -4.25 -17.94 27.44
N MET A 649 -4.35 -18.65 26.32
CA MET A 649 -3.84 -18.20 25.04
C MET A 649 -4.45 -16.85 24.62
N LEU A 650 -5.77 -16.69 24.78
CA LEU A 650 -6.44 -15.41 24.52
C LEU A 650 -6.02 -14.31 25.50
N ALA A 651 -5.83 -14.62 26.78
CA ALA A 651 -5.34 -13.65 27.77
C ALA A 651 -3.98 -13.04 27.38
N MET A 652 -3.18 -13.76 26.60
CA MET A 652 -1.89 -13.28 26.07
C MET A 652 -2.01 -12.41 24.80
N ALA A 653 -3.18 -12.31 24.16
CA ALA A 653 -3.38 -11.42 23.01
C ALA A 653 -3.48 -9.94 23.44
N ASN A 654 -2.97 -9.02 22.61
CA ASN A 654 -3.11 -7.56 22.73
C ASN A 654 -4.31 -7.01 21.94
N CYS A 655 -5.47 -7.57 22.20
CA CYS A 655 -6.77 -7.13 21.69
C CYS A 655 -7.82 -7.35 22.77
N GLY A 656 -9.03 -6.83 22.60
CA GLY A 656 -10.11 -7.19 23.51
C GLY A 656 -10.36 -8.71 23.45
N ILE A 657 -10.77 -9.31 24.57
CA ILE A 657 -11.13 -10.72 24.65
C ILE A 657 -12.54 -10.93 25.19
N GLY A 658 -13.18 -12.02 24.78
CA GLY A 658 -14.57 -12.32 25.10
C GLY A 658 -14.81 -13.79 25.44
N SER A 659 -15.88 -14.06 26.18
CA SER A 659 -16.43 -15.39 26.41
C SER A 659 -17.96 -15.34 26.51
N VAL A 660 -18.60 -16.48 26.73
CA VAL A 660 -20.04 -16.63 26.97
C VAL A 660 -20.30 -17.28 28.31
N ARG A 661 -21.35 -16.81 29.01
CA ARG A 661 -21.84 -17.43 30.23
C ARG A 661 -22.18 -18.90 29.98
N GLY A 662 -21.60 -19.80 30.76
CA GLY A 662 -21.66 -21.25 30.56
C GLY A 662 -20.31 -21.87 30.21
N TYR A 663 -19.39 -21.12 29.58
CA TYR A 663 -18.03 -21.61 29.30
C TYR A 663 -17.26 -21.85 30.59
N ASP A 664 -17.22 -20.84 31.47
CA ASP A 664 -16.45 -20.91 32.72
C ASP A 664 -17.03 -21.90 33.75
N GLU A 665 -18.31 -22.27 33.59
CA GLU A 665 -19.00 -23.26 34.43
C GLU A 665 -18.99 -24.67 33.86
N LEU A 666 -18.37 -24.89 32.68
CA LEU A 666 -18.35 -26.18 31.98
C LEU A 666 -19.75 -26.69 31.62
N VAL A 667 -20.61 -25.82 31.08
CA VAL A 667 -21.89 -26.24 30.48
C VAL A 667 -21.59 -27.08 29.23
N PRO A 668 -22.01 -28.36 29.19
CA PRO A 668 -21.57 -29.30 28.16
C PRO A 668 -22.28 -29.15 26.81
N TYR A 669 -23.29 -28.29 26.74
CA TYR A 669 -24.11 -28.06 25.55
C TYR A 669 -24.15 -26.57 25.20
N LYS A 670 -24.46 -26.26 23.93
CA LYS A 670 -24.74 -24.88 23.50
C LYS A 670 -26.01 -24.38 24.19
N ILE A 671 -25.93 -23.25 24.88
CA ILE A 671 -27.09 -22.60 25.48
C ILE A 671 -27.91 -21.97 24.35
N ASP A 672 -29.06 -22.58 24.05
CA ASP A 672 -29.87 -22.21 22.90
C ASP A 672 -30.58 -20.86 23.10
N VAL A 673 -30.39 -19.94 22.15
CA VAL A 673 -30.96 -18.58 22.21
C VAL A 673 -32.49 -18.55 22.03
N VAL A 674 -33.13 -19.65 21.62
CA VAL A 674 -34.57 -19.77 21.36
C VAL A 674 -35.27 -20.58 22.47
N ASN A 675 -34.88 -21.83 22.65
CA ASN A 675 -35.59 -22.82 23.45
C ASN A 675 -35.21 -22.83 24.92
N GLU A 676 -34.04 -22.30 25.30
CA GLU A 676 -33.65 -22.27 26.70
C GLU A 676 -34.52 -21.28 27.49
N THR A 677 -35.05 -21.74 28.61
CA THR A 677 -35.88 -20.95 29.53
C THR A 677 -35.40 -21.00 30.97
N ARG A 678 -34.45 -21.89 31.29
CA ARG A 678 -33.87 -21.98 32.63
C ARG A 678 -33.03 -20.75 32.91
N ASN A 679 -33.07 -20.28 34.14
CA ASN A 679 -32.30 -19.10 34.51
C ASN A 679 -30.82 -19.46 34.72
N TYR A 680 -29.93 -18.50 34.48
CA TYR A 680 -28.57 -18.60 34.97
C TYR A 680 -28.56 -18.72 36.49
N THR A 681 -27.65 -19.53 37.00
CA THR A 681 -27.35 -19.61 38.42
C THR A 681 -26.82 -18.28 38.95
N THR A 682 -27.14 -18.00 40.21
CA THR A 682 -26.58 -16.89 40.99
C THR A 682 -25.16 -17.20 41.46
N TRP A 683 -24.40 -16.18 41.87
CA TRP A 683 -23.07 -16.39 42.45
C TRP A 683 -23.10 -17.36 43.66
N ASP A 684 -24.12 -17.27 44.51
CA ASP A 684 -24.24 -18.11 45.69
C ASP A 684 -24.50 -19.59 45.39
N GLU A 685 -24.98 -19.90 44.19
CA GLU A 685 -25.16 -21.26 43.72
C GLU A 685 -23.89 -21.79 43.08
N VAL A 686 -23.23 -20.97 42.26
CA VAL A 686 -21.98 -21.32 41.57
C VAL A 686 -20.81 -21.50 42.52
N LYS A 687 -20.76 -20.76 43.64
CA LYS A 687 -19.68 -20.91 44.64
C LYS A 687 -19.56 -22.32 45.23
N GLN A 688 -20.57 -23.18 45.06
CA GLN A 688 -20.52 -24.58 45.47
C GLN A 688 -19.69 -25.47 44.53
N SER A 689 -19.53 -25.07 43.27
CA SER A 689 -18.67 -25.73 42.29
C SER A 689 -18.19 -24.68 41.29
N LEU A 690 -16.99 -24.17 41.54
CA LEU A 690 -16.45 -23.03 40.81
C LEU A 690 -15.92 -23.37 39.40
N ALA A 691 -15.78 -24.67 39.07
CA ALA A 691 -15.21 -25.13 37.81
C ALA A 691 -13.91 -24.38 37.45
N ILE A 692 -13.83 -23.69 36.30
CA ILE A 692 -12.65 -22.94 35.89
C ILE A 692 -12.70 -21.45 36.24
N ILE A 693 -13.75 -20.96 36.91
CA ILE A 693 -13.91 -19.54 37.27
C ILE A 693 -12.67 -18.97 38.01
N PRO A 694 -12.01 -19.69 38.95
CA PRO A 694 -10.81 -19.19 39.59
C PRO A 694 -9.67 -18.97 38.59
N ALA A 695 -9.50 -19.88 37.62
CA ALA A 695 -8.53 -19.72 36.54
C ALA A 695 -8.89 -18.54 35.63
N ARG A 696 -10.16 -18.40 35.25
CA ARG A 696 -10.63 -17.24 34.47
C ARG A 696 -10.33 -15.92 35.17
N ALA A 697 -10.59 -15.82 36.47
CA ALA A 697 -10.32 -14.62 37.25
C ALA A 697 -8.83 -14.24 37.22
N ALA A 698 -7.94 -15.22 37.37
CA ALA A 698 -6.50 -15.01 37.28
C ALA A 698 -6.05 -14.60 35.87
N LEU A 699 -6.59 -15.24 34.82
CA LEU A 699 -6.27 -14.95 33.42
C LEU A 699 -6.78 -13.57 32.97
N ASN A 700 -8.00 -13.18 33.35
CA ASN A 700 -8.54 -11.85 33.05
C ASN A 700 -7.73 -10.75 33.77
N LYS A 701 -7.38 -10.97 35.04
CA LYS A 701 -6.49 -10.07 35.79
C LYS A 701 -5.13 -9.93 35.11
N LEU A 702 -4.54 -11.03 34.63
CA LEU A 702 -3.30 -11.01 33.86
C LEU A 702 -3.45 -10.20 32.56
N HIS A 703 -4.50 -10.46 31.77
CA HIS A 703 -4.76 -9.76 30.51
C HIS A 703 -4.91 -8.24 30.69
N ILE A 704 -5.72 -7.82 31.66
CA ILE A 704 -5.93 -6.40 31.99
C ILE A 704 -4.59 -5.77 32.42
N TRP A 705 -3.87 -6.43 33.33
CA TRP A 705 -2.58 -5.93 33.80
C TRP A 705 -1.56 -5.77 32.66
N LEU A 706 -1.47 -6.76 31.76
CA LEU A 706 -0.61 -6.71 30.58
C LEU A 706 -0.95 -5.51 29.68
N ALA A 707 -2.24 -5.31 29.39
CA ALA A 707 -2.71 -4.23 28.54
C ALA A 707 -2.43 -2.85 29.17
N GLU A 708 -2.75 -2.65 30.45
CA GLU A 708 -2.53 -1.40 31.18
C GLU A 708 -1.05 -1.06 31.34
N ASN A 709 -0.20 -2.07 31.52
CA ASN A 709 1.25 -1.90 31.68
C ASN A 709 2.03 -1.90 30.36
N ASN A 710 1.36 -1.76 29.22
CA ASN A 710 1.99 -1.57 27.90
C ASN A 710 2.72 -2.80 27.33
N TYR A 711 2.28 -4.02 27.63
CA TYR A 711 2.77 -5.22 26.96
C TYR A 711 2.09 -5.37 25.59
N THR A 712 2.60 -4.63 24.59
CA THR A 712 1.94 -4.48 23.28
C THR A 712 2.46 -5.42 22.20
N GLN A 713 3.68 -5.92 22.36
CA GLN A 713 4.32 -6.80 21.37
C GLN A 713 4.08 -8.27 21.72
N ILE A 714 3.92 -9.11 20.69
CA ILE A 714 3.63 -10.53 20.81
C ILE A 714 4.59 -11.38 19.96
N TYR A 715 4.88 -12.57 20.47
CA TYR A 715 5.55 -13.64 19.74
C TYR A 715 4.88 -14.97 20.10
N VAL A 716 4.66 -15.83 19.11
CA VAL A 716 4.01 -17.13 19.27
C VAL A 716 4.95 -18.21 18.75
N ASP A 717 5.25 -19.20 19.58
CA ASP A 717 6.13 -20.33 19.29
C ASP A 717 5.38 -21.66 19.50
N GLN A 718 5.27 -22.47 18.45
CA GLN A 718 4.64 -23.79 18.52
C GLN A 718 5.68 -24.82 18.98
N ARG A 719 5.56 -25.32 20.21
CA ARG A 719 6.56 -26.22 20.83
C ARG A 719 6.35 -27.69 20.49
N THR A 720 5.10 -28.11 20.45
CA THR A 720 4.63 -29.43 19.99
C THR A 720 3.31 -29.22 19.23
N PRO A 721 2.64 -30.23 18.64
CA PRO A 721 1.32 -30.03 18.05
C PRO A 721 0.28 -29.39 18.99
N ASP A 722 0.43 -29.55 20.32
CA ASP A 722 -0.55 -29.13 21.32
C ASP A 722 0.01 -28.19 22.41
N ILE A 723 1.33 -27.97 22.49
CA ILE A 723 1.93 -26.99 23.40
C ILE A 723 2.32 -25.73 22.62
N VAL A 724 1.76 -24.60 23.04
CA VAL A 724 2.05 -23.28 22.49
C VAL A 724 2.72 -22.41 23.55
N ALA A 725 3.83 -21.77 23.19
CA ALA A 725 4.45 -20.73 23.99
C ALA A 725 4.08 -19.35 23.41
N ILE A 726 3.54 -18.46 24.23
CA ILE A 726 3.19 -17.09 23.83
C ILE A 726 3.95 -16.12 24.71
N THR A 727 4.70 -15.22 24.08
CA THR A 727 5.42 -14.15 24.76
C THR A 727 4.71 -12.83 24.54
N ARG A 728 4.33 -12.15 25.63
CA ARG A 728 3.98 -10.72 25.62
C ARG A 728 5.15 -9.91 26.12
N TYR A 729 5.52 -8.88 25.37
CA TYR A 729 6.69 -8.07 25.62
C TYR A 729 6.32 -6.61 25.84
N ASN A 730 6.96 -5.99 26.83
CA ASN A 730 6.84 -4.56 27.10
C ASN A 730 7.98 -3.80 26.39
N PRO A 731 7.70 -2.97 25.36
CA PRO A 731 8.74 -2.24 24.66
C PRO A 731 9.36 -1.08 25.47
N ILE A 732 8.87 -0.79 26.68
CA ILE A 732 9.42 0.26 27.56
C ILE A 732 10.25 -0.35 28.70
N THR A 733 9.76 -1.39 29.36
CA THR A 733 10.48 -2.02 30.48
C THR A 733 11.35 -3.20 30.04
N HIS A 734 11.14 -3.69 28.81
CA HIS A 734 11.75 -4.88 28.21
C HIS A 734 11.49 -6.19 28.98
N GLU A 735 10.54 -6.16 29.92
CA GLU A 735 10.02 -7.34 30.59
C GLU A 735 9.27 -8.25 29.59
N LYS A 736 9.45 -9.56 29.75
CA LYS A 736 8.77 -10.60 28.97
C LYS A 736 7.86 -11.40 29.90
N ILE A 737 6.60 -11.53 29.50
CA ILE A 737 5.69 -12.52 30.08
C ILE A 737 5.60 -13.67 29.10
N ILE A 738 6.05 -14.86 29.51
CA ILE A 738 6.04 -16.06 28.67
C ILE A 738 5.05 -17.04 29.26
N MET A 739 4.06 -17.43 28.48
CA MET A 739 3.08 -18.46 28.84
C MET A 739 3.32 -19.71 28.02
N LEU A 740 3.35 -20.89 28.64
CA LEU A 740 3.12 -22.16 27.96
C LEU A 740 1.70 -22.63 28.27
N ALA A 741 0.97 -23.02 27.23
CA ALA A 741 -0.36 -23.61 27.35
C ALA A 741 -0.38 -24.98 26.65
N TYR A 742 -0.79 -26.02 27.37
CA TYR A 742 -0.97 -27.36 26.80
C TYR A 742 -2.44 -27.57 26.41
N THR A 743 -2.74 -27.21 25.17
CA THR A 743 -4.05 -27.39 24.54
C THR A 743 -4.42 -28.87 24.40
N ALA A 744 -5.71 -29.14 24.22
CA ALA A 744 -6.24 -30.49 24.12
C ALA A 744 -7.37 -30.55 23.08
N PHE A 745 -7.02 -30.29 21.82
CA PHE A 745 -7.98 -30.23 20.71
C PHE A 745 -8.56 -31.62 20.39
N ASP A 746 -7.77 -32.68 20.51
CA ASP A 746 -8.24 -34.05 20.34
C ASP A 746 -8.60 -34.69 21.68
N LYS A 747 -9.90 -34.97 21.88
CA LYS A 747 -10.44 -35.69 23.05
C LYS A 747 -9.88 -37.10 23.25
N HIS A 748 -9.28 -37.68 22.22
CA HIS A 748 -8.66 -39.01 22.27
C HIS A 748 -7.17 -38.97 22.62
N ALA A 749 -6.56 -37.78 22.69
CA ALA A 749 -5.13 -37.59 22.92
C ALA A 749 -4.83 -36.80 24.21
N ILE A 750 -5.46 -37.20 25.32
CA ILE A 750 -5.24 -36.54 26.63
C ILE A 750 -4.01 -37.12 27.33
N CYS A 751 -3.05 -36.27 27.70
CA CYS A 751 -1.86 -36.62 28.45
C CYS A 751 -2.03 -36.25 29.93
N HIS A 752 -1.98 -37.23 30.83
CA HIS A 752 -2.09 -37.01 32.28
C HIS A 752 -0.74 -36.84 32.99
N ASP A 753 0.35 -36.80 32.23
CA ASP A 753 1.72 -36.58 32.72
C ASP A 753 2.43 -35.54 31.82
N CYS A 754 3.76 -35.45 31.84
CA CYS A 754 4.52 -34.57 30.97
C CYS A 754 4.75 -35.16 29.55
N PRO A 755 4.47 -34.41 28.46
CA PRO A 755 4.79 -34.85 27.11
C PRO A 755 6.29 -34.68 26.80
N LYS A 756 6.76 -35.31 25.71
CA LYS A 756 8.10 -35.03 25.17
C LYS A 756 8.11 -33.66 24.50
N VAL A 757 8.86 -32.73 25.06
CA VAL A 757 9.03 -31.36 24.55
C VAL A 757 10.41 -30.86 24.92
N ASP A 758 11.04 -30.11 24.01
CA ASP A 758 12.32 -29.47 24.29
C ASP A 758 12.13 -28.32 25.27
N ASP A 759 13.11 -28.16 26.16
CA ASP A 759 13.12 -27.10 27.16
C ASP A 759 12.95 -25.72 26.53
N LEU A 760 12.18 -24.86 27.21
CA LEU A 760 12.05 -23.46 26.82
C LEU A 760 13.26 -22.68 27.34
N THR A 761 14.06 -22.14 26.43
CA THR A 761 15.14 -21.21 26.75
C THR A 761 14.66 -19.76 26.65
N PHE A 762 14.96 -18.94 27.66
CA PHE A 762 14.65 -17.52 27.65
C PHE A 762 15.88 -16.67 28.05
N THR A 763 15.95 -15.45 27.52
CA THR A 763 17.00 -14.47 27.86
C THR A 763 16.48 -13.52 28.92
N GLY A 764 17.25 -13.37 30.02
CA GLY A 764 16.88 -12.57 31.19
C GLY A 764 16.92 -13.34 32.51
N LEU A 765 16.46 -12.68 33.56
CA LEU A 765 16.29 -13.23 34.91
C LEU A 765 14.81 -13.56 35.14
N LEU A 766 14.54 -14.76 35.61
CA LEU A 766 13.23 -15.10 36.12
C LEU A 766 12.96 -14.29 37.40
N ASP A 767 11.92 -13.46 37.38
CA ASP A 767 11.45 -12.75 38.57
C ASP A 767 10.60 -13.67 39.43
N GLU A 768 9.56 -14.25 38.81
CA GLU A 768 8.58 -15.09 39.46
C GLU A 768 7.83 -15.94 38.41
N ILE A 769 7.19 -17.00 38.89
CA ILE A 769 6.15 -17.69 38.14
C ILE A 769 4.85 -16.98 38.51
N LEU A 770 4.33 -16.17 37.60
CA LEU A 770 3.12 -15.39 37.81
C LEU A 770 1.92 -16.29 38.08
N LEU A 771 1.84 -17.41 37.34
CA LEU A 771 0.68 -18.28 37.35
C LEU A 771 1.07 -19.72 37.01
N GLU A 772 0.64 -20.67 37.83
CA GLU A 772 0.46 -22.08 37.45
C GLU A 772 -1.03 -22.40 37.53
N ILE A 773 -1.57 -22.98 36.46
CA ILE A 773 -2.91 -23.53 36.45
C ILE A 773 -2.82 -25.01 36.07
N GLU A 774 -3.38 -25.86 36.92
CA GLU A 774 -3.58 -27.26 36.62
C GLU A 774 -5.08 -27.57 36.68
N PHE A 775 -5.63 -28.02 35.56
CA PHE A 775 -7.04 -28.38 35.46
C PHE A 775 -7.21 -29.89 35.62
N HIS A 776 -8.04 -30.26 36.60
CA HIS A 776 -8.45 -31.64 36.85
C HIS A 776 -9.92 -31.81 36.57
N TYR A 777 -10.25 -32.91 35.92
CA TYR A 777 -11.63 -33.31 35.74
C TYR A 777 -11.82 -34.74 36.23
N THR A 778 -12.76 -34.91 37.16
CA THR A 778 -13.29 -36.22 37.55
C THR A 778 -14.76 -36.24 37.17
N ASP A 779 -15.17 -37.20 36.33
CA ASP A 779 -16.57 -37.36 35.98
C ASP A 779 -17.40 -37.74 37.23
N LYS A 780 -18.22 -36.79 37.70
CA LYS A 780 -19.17 -36.96 38.82
C LYS A 780 -20.62 -37.00 38.31
N GLY A 781 -20.83 -37.20 37.02
CA GLY A 781 -22.13 -37.12 36.35
C GLY A 781 -22.61 -35.69 36.10
N SER A 782 -23.66 -35.54 35.27
CA SER A 782 -24.33 -34.27 35.02
C SER A 782 -25.21 -33.86 36.21
N ARG A 783 -25.12 -32.59 36.61
CA ARG A 783 -26.16 -31.99 37.46
C ARG A 783 -27.29 -31.60 36.50
N GLU A 784 -28.42 -32.29 36.54
CA GLU A 784 -29.60 -31.84 35.81
C GLU A 784 -30.45 -30.96 36.74
N SER A 785 -30.82 -29.77 36.26
CA SER A 785 -31.79 -28.88 36.91
C SER A 785 -32.87 -28.50 35.89
N SER A 786 -34.12 -28.59 36.33
CA SER A 786 -35.29 -28.23 35.53
C SER A 786 -35.51 -26.72 35.41
N ASP A 787 -34.92 -25.92 36.31
CA ASP A 787 -35.16 -24.48 36.43
C ASP A 787 -33.89 -23.62 36.25
N LYS A 788 -32.70 -24.24 36.31
CA LYS A 788 -31.40 -23.54 36.25
C LYS A 788 -30.43 -24.18 35.26
N ILE A 789 -29.59 -23.34 34.68
CA ILE A 789 -28.47 -23.77 33.83
C ILE A 789 -27.29 -24.10 34.73
N VAL A 790 -26.82 -25.34 34.65
CA VAL A 790 -25.78 -25.90 35.49
C VAL A 790 -24.77 -26.63 34.62
N GLY A 791 -23.48 -26.48 34.93
CA GLY A 791 -22.42 -27.18 34.22
C GLY A 791 -22.07 -28.53 34.84
N LEU A 792 -21.06 -29.17 34.26
CA LEU A 792 -20.54 -30.45 34.73
C LEU A 792 -19.93 -30.32 36.14
N ASN A 793 -20.20 -31.31 36.97
CA ASN A 793 -19.53 -31.43 38.27
C ASN A 793 -18.15 -32.08 38.12
N GLY A 794 -17.26 -31.76 39.05
CA GLY A 794 -15.96 -32.43 39.17
C GLY A 794 -14.81 -31.80 38.39
N GLY A 795 -15.05 -30.67 37.71
CA GLY A 795 -13.99 -29.77 37.28
C GLY A 795 -13.42 -29.03 38.49
N GLU A 796 -12.15 -29.25 38.78
CA GLU A 796 -11.41 -28.62 39.86
C GLU A 796 -10.13 -28.01 39.27
N VAL A 797 -9.82 -26.77 39.63
CA VAL A 797 -8.64 -26.07 39.13
C VAL A 797 -7.75 -25.64 40.29
N GLU A 798 -6.48 -26.03 40.22
CA GLU A 798 -5.46 -25.56 41.15
C GLU A 798 -4.79 -24.33 40.51
N VAL A 799 -5.05 -23.15 41.08
CA VAL A 799 -4.43 -21.89 40.64
C VAL A 799 -3.41 -21.48 41.69
N ARG A 800 -2.16 -21.31 41.28
CA ARG A 800 -1.05 -20.87 42.14
C ARG A 800 -0.46 -19.61 41.54
N GLU A 801 -0.56 -18.49 42.24
CA GLU A 801 -0.07 -17.18 41.80
C GLU A 801 1.23 -16.82 42.52
N HIS A 802 2.11 -16.06 41.83
CA HIS A 802 3.31 -15.43 42.42
C HIS A 802 4.25 -16.42 43.15
N LEU A 803 4.62 -17.51 42.48
CA LEU A 803 5.51 -18.53 43.03
C LEU A 803 6.99 -18.21 42.76
N LYS A 804 7.86 -18.69 43.67
CA LYS A 804 9.29 -18.73 43.41
C LYS A 804 9.62 -19.92 42.51
N ARG A 805 10.79 -19.86 41.86
CA ARG A 805 11.27 -20.89 40.92
C ARG A 805 11.21 -22.32 41.47
N ASP A 806 11.59 -22.51 42.74
CA ASP A 806 11.74 -23.83 43.38
C ASP A 806 10.38 -24.36 43.89
N ASP A 807 9.36 -23.51 43.91
CA ASP A 807 8.01 -23.86 44.36
C ASP A 807 7.13 -24.39 43.21
N SER A 808 7.63 -24.36 41.96
CA SER A 808 6.90 -24.82 40.77
C SER A 808 6.50 -26.28 40.90
N LYS A 809 5.22 -26.59 40.68
CA LYS A 809 4.75 -27.98 40.58
C LYS A 809 4.91 -28.51 39.16
N LEU A 810 4.83 -27.63 38.17
CA LEU A 810 4.75 -28.00 36.77
C LEU A 810 6.12 -28.10 36.06
N ALA A 811 7.09 -27.32 36.53
CA ALA A 811 8.39 -27.19 35.89
C ALA A 811 9.57 -27.24 36.88
N ILE A 812 10.76 -27.35 36.32
CA ILE A 812 12.04 -27.06 36.96
C ILE A 812 12.65 -25.92 36.14
N ILE A 813 12.92 -24.78 36.78
CA ILE A 813 13.49 -23.62 36.11
C ILE A 813 14.94 -23.42 36.57
N GLU A 814 15.87 -23.61 35.65
CA GLU A 814 17.29 -23.34 35.85
C GLU A 814 17.59 -21.91 35.43
N GLN A 815 18.22 -21.13 36.32
CA GLN A 815 18.67 -19.77 36.03
C GLN A 815 20.18 -19.76 35.88
N TYR A 816 20.66 -19.32 34.71
CA TYR A 816 22.05 -19.02 34.42
C TYR A 816 22.29 -17.51 34.51
N GLU A 817 23.53 -17.06 34.29
CA GLU A 817 23.90 -15.64 34.46
C GLU A 817 23.08 -14.69 33.56
N ILE A 818 22.83 -15.09 32.32
CA ILE A 818 22.15 -14.26 31.31
C ILE A 818 20.85 -14.86 30.75
N ASN A 819 20.65 -16.18 30.92
CA ASN A 819 19.55 -16.93 30.35
C ASN A 819 18.93 -17.83 31.43
N GLY A 820 17.71 -18.28 31.20
CA GLY A 820 17.09 -19.35 31.96
C GLY A 820 16.56 -20.45 31.05
N LYS A 821 16.33 -21.61 31.64
CA LYS A 821 15.82 -22.81 30.99
C LYS A 821 14.66 -23.36 31.81
N LEU A 822 13.50 -23.50 31.19
CA LEU A 822 12.31 -24.10 31.81
C LEU A 822 12.14 -25.51 31.26
N HIS A 823 12.34 -26.50 32.13
CA HIS A 823 12.09 -27.91 31.87
C HIS A 823 10.74 -28.31 32.46
N LEU A 824 9.84 -28.83 31.63
CA LEU A 824 8.55 -29.32 32.11
C LEU A 824 8.74 -30.69 32.78
N LYS A 825 8.42 -30.80 34.07
CA LYS A 825 8.54 -32.07 34.83
C LYS A 825 7.23 -32.83 34.92
N TYR A 826 6.11 -32.10 35.02
CA TYR A 826 4.76 -32.64 35.11
C TYR A 826 3.83 -31.57 34.57
N PHE A 827 3.33 -31.77 33.35
CA PHE A 827 2.54 -30.77 32.65
C PHE A 827 1.43 -31.49 31.87
N PRO A 828 0.36 -31.95 32.54
CA PRO A 828 -0.74 -32.64 31.89
C PRO A 828 -1.52 -31.70 30.96
N SER A 829 -2.27 -32.29 30.01
CA SER A 829 -3.19 -31.57 29.13
C SER A 829 -4.14 -30.70 29.95
N GLY A 830 -4.34 -29.45 29.54
CA GLY A 830 -5.10 -28.47 30.30
C GLY A 830 -4.28 -27.59 31.25
N SER A 831 -2.96 -27.82 31.34
CA SER A 831 -2.07 -27.03 32.19
C SER A 831 -1.56 -25.76 31.52
N VAL A 832 -1.34 -24.74 32.34
CA VAL A 832 -0.77 -23.45 31.94
C VAL A 832 0.30 -23.03 32.95
N ILE A 833 1.43 -22.54 32.46
CA ILE A 833 2.45 -21.89 33.29
C ILE A 833 2.81 -20.55 32.66
N VAL A 834 2.83 -19.49 33.47
CA VAL A 834 3.17 -18.12 33.07
C VAL A 834 4.35 -17.67 33.92
N ILE A 835 5.44 -17.28 33.26
CA ILE A 835 6.64 -16.75 33.90
C ILE A 835 6.84 -15.28 33.55
N LYS A 836 7.34 -14.52 34.52
CA LYS A 836 7.83 -13.16 34.31
C LYS A 836 9.35 -13.19 34.25
N VAL A 837 9.88 -12.63 33.16
CA VAL A 837 11.33 -12.53 32.92
C VAL A 837 11.68 -11.06 32.76
N SER A 838 12.54 -10.58 33.65
CA SER A 838 13.14 -9.25 33.53
C SER A 838 14.45 -9.30 32.75
N PRO A 839 14.77 -8.25 31.98
CA PRO A 839 16.09 -8.13 31.38
C PRO A 839 17.18 -8.07 32.47
N ILE A 840 18.35 -8.64 32.19
CA ILE A 840 19.52 -8.48 33.08
C ILE A 840 19.93 -7.00 33.16
N LYS A 841 20.54 -6.60 34.29
CA LYS A 841 20.97 -5.22 34.51
C LYS A 841 21.84 -4.66 33.36
N LYS A 842 22.78 -5.46 32.82
CA LYS A 842 23.62 -5.03 31.69
C LYS A 842 22.80 -4.68 30.44
N ALA A 843 21.76 -5.45 30.14
CA ALA A 843 20.86 -5.19 29.03
C ALA A 843 20.03 -3.92 29.24
N ILE A 844 19.53 -3.70 30.46
CA ILE A 844 18.81 -2.45 30.82
C ILE A 844 19.74 -1.25 30.69
N ASP A 845 20.94 -1.33 31.27
CA ASP A 845 21.93 -0.24 31.23
C ASP A 845 22.32 0.08 29.77
N ALA A 846 22.47 -0.94 28.92
CA ALA A 846 22.74 -0.78 27.50
C ALA A 846 21.59 -0.13 26.73
N ILE A 847 20.34 -0.56 26.96
CA ILE A 847 19.16 0.02 26.29
C ILE A 847 18.92 1.46 26.75
N ASN A 848 19.00 1.73 28.06
CA ASN A 848 18.88 3.10 28.58
C ASN A 848 19.95 4.02 27.98
N LEU A 849 21.17 3.51 27.80
CA LEU A 849 22.23 4.28 27.15
C LEU A 849 21.92 4.56 25.67
N ILE A 850 21.32 3.62 24.95
CA ILE A 850 20.83 3.85 23.58
C ILE A 850 19.70 4.89 23.59
N ASP A 851 18.74 4.78 24.50
CA ASP A 851 17.65 5.76 24.64
C ASP A 851 18.16 7.15 24.99
N ASP A 852 19.22 7.25 25.80
CA ASP A 852 19.93 8.50 26.08
C ASP A 852 20.61 9.07 24.82
N TYR A 853 21.10 8.23 23.91
CA TYR A 853 21.64 8.68 22.61
C TYR A 853 20.55 9.16 21.66
N LEU A 854 19.40 8.46 21.65
CA LEU A 854 18.26 8.79 20.78
C LEU A 854 17.47 10.00 21.28
N SER A 855 17.44 10.20 22.59
CA SER A 855 16.80 11.36 23.21
C SER A 855 17.76 12.55 23.28
N GLU A 856 17.25 13.77 23.14
CA GLU A 856 18.04 15.01 23.28
C GLU A 856 18.58 15.23 24.72
N LYS A 857 18.49 14.23 25.61
CA LYS A 857 18.93 14.30 27.00
C LYS A 857 20.46 14.18 27.13
N ASN A 858 21.10 13.39 26.26
CA ASN A 858 22.56 13.27 26.23
C ASN A 858 23.12 13.84 24.93
N ASP A 859 23.12 15.18 24.87
CA ASP A 859 23.59 15.88 23.68
C ASP A 859 25.11 15.80 23.49
N PHE A 860 25.89 15.26 24.45
CA PHE A 860 27.36 15.25 24.33
C PHE A 860 27.87 14.40 23.15
N ILE A 861 27.37 13.17 23.00
CA ILE A 861 27.81 12.30 21.90
C ILE A 861 27.26 12.81 20.57
N LYS A 862 26.00 13.25 20.53
CA LYS A 862 25.41 13.85 19.33
C LYS A 862 26.16 15.11 18.91
N THR A 863 26.47 16.01 19.85
CA THR A 863 27.30 17.21 19.63
C THR A 863 28.71 16.85 19.19
N SER A 864 29.34 15.84 19.80
CA SER A 864 30.67 15.37 19.38
C SER A 864 30.63 14.82 17.96
N PHE A 865 29.58 14.06 17.61
CA PHE A 865 29.37 13.53 16.27
C PHE A 865 29.16 14.65 15.25
N VAL A 866 28.29 15.62 15.55
CA VAL A 866 28.06 16.82 14.74
C VAL A 866 29.36 17.61 14.56
N ASN A 867 30.14 17.82 15.61
CA ASN A 867 31.41 18.55 15.54
C ASN A 867 32.45 17.81 14.68
N ALA A 868 32.51 16.48 14.76
CA ALA A 868 33.36 15.67 13.90
C ALA A 868 32.89 15.71 12.43
N LEU A 869 31.58 15.60 12.20
CA LEU A 869 30.97 15.68 10.86
C LEU A 869 31.19 17.04 10.18
N LYS A 870 31.16 18.14 10.95
CA LYS A 870 31.44 19.50 10.42
C LYS A 870 32.88 19.68 9.95
N GLN A 871 33.82 18.89 10.47
CA GLN A 871 35.23 18.93 10.06
C GLN A 871 35.50 18.10 8.80
N LEU A 872 34.59 17.19 8.43
CA LEU A 872 34.74 16.36 7.23
C LEU A 872 34.70 17.20 5.96
N THR A 873 35.60 16.90 5.03
CA THR A 873 35.50 17.41 3.66
C THR A 873 34.35 16.72 2.91
N LEU A 874 33.88 17.31 1.81
CA LEU A 874 32.83 16.66 1.01
C LEU A 874 33.30 15.35 0.36
N GLN A 875 34.61 15.19 0.17
CA GLN A 875 35.24 13.93 -0.23
C GLN A 875 35.13 12.87 0.88
N ASN A 876 35.26 13.24 2.16
CA ASN A 876 35.06 12.28 3.26
C ASN A 876 33.60 11.81 3.38
N TYR A 877 32.62 12.65 3.06
CA TYR A 877 31.21 12.23 3.00
C TYR A 877 30.95 11.17 1.92
N ASN A 878 31.63 11.24 0.77
CA ASN A 878 31.59 10.18 -0.24
C ASN A 878 32.04 8.83 0.35
N MET A 879 33.17 8.83 1.08
CA MET A 879 33.70 7.64 1.74
C MET A 879 32.76 7.09 2.82
N LEU A 880 32.15 7.97 3.62
CA LEU A 880 31.25 7.59 4.72
C LEU A 880 29.92 6.99 4.20
N LEU A 881 29.31 7.62 3.19
CA LEU A 881 27.97 7.27 2.73
C LEU A 881 27.96 6.25 1.58
N PHE A 882 28.92 6.30 0.65
CA PHE A 882 28.83 5.59 -0.63
C PHE A 882 29.97 4.59 -0.82
N ARG A 883 30.83 4.80 -1.83
CA ARG A 883 31.85 3.88 -2.35
C ARG A 883 31.30 2.54 -2.81
N CYS A 884 31.45 2.25 -4.10
CA CYS A 884 31.22 0.90 -4.59
C CYS A 884 32.39 -0.03 -4.21
N THR A 885 32.20 -1.34 -4.42
CA THR A 885 33.21 -2.35 -4.06
C THR A 885 34.56 -2.09 -4.74
N GLY A 886 34.56 -1.71 -6.02
CA GLY A 886 35.81 -1.45 -6.75
C GLY A 886 36.60 -0.29 -6.15
N GLU A 887 35.92 0.79 -5.80
CA GLU A 887 36.55 1.98 -5.22
C GLU A 887 37.22 1.69 -3.87
N ASP A 888 36.54 0.98 -2.97
CA ASP A 888 37.15 0.62 -1.68
C ASP A 888 38.25 -0.44 -1.81
N GLN A 889 38.11 -1.38 -2.75
CA GLN A 889 39.12 -2.39 -2.99
C GLN A 889 40.44 -1.75 -3.44
N ASP A 890 40.38 -0.74 -4.31
CA ASP A 890 41.55 -0.03 -4.81
C ASP A 890 42.20 0.86 -3.74
N ASP A 891 41.41 1.53 -2.90
CA ASP A 891 41.95 2.45 -1.90
C ASP A 891 42.35 1.80 -0.58
N PHE A 892 41.59 0.81 -0.12
CA PHE A 892 41.68 0.25 1.23
C PHE A 892 41.89 -1.27 1.26
N GLY A 893 41.76 -1.95 0.11
CA GLY A 893 41.88 -3.40 0.03
C GLY A 893 40.67 -4.15 0.62
N SER A 894 39.55 -3.46 0.83
CA SER A 894 38.32 -4.01 1.40
C SER A 894 37.14 -3.88 0.43
N GLY A 895 36.17 -4.79 0.53
CA GLY A 895 34.97 -4.80 -0.31
C GLY A 895 33.68 -4.47 0.45
N SER A 896 32.57 -4.52 -0.28
CA SER A 896 31.23 -4.37 0.31
C SER A 896 30.84 -5.57 1.17
N TYR A 897 30.03 -5.33 2.20
CA TYR A 897 29.55 -6.38 3.10
C TYR A 897 28.62 -7.37 2.36
N ASN A 898 28.89 -8.66 2.52
CA ASN A 898 28.03 -9.73 2.04
C ASN A 898 27.08 -10.16 3.17
N ILE A 899 25.78 -9.94 2.98
CA ILE A 899 24.76 -10.45 3.91
C ILE A 899 24.58 -11.95 3.61
N PRO A 900 24.82 -12.85 4.59
CA PRO A 900 24.73 -14.29 4.37
C PRO A 900 23.37 -14.72 3.82
N ASN A 901 23.38 -15.70 2.90
CA ASN A 901 22.18 -16.24 2.23
C ASN A 901 21.33 -15.21 1.47
N TRP A 902 21.92 -14.07 1.08
CA TRP A 902 21.21 -13.03 0.33
C TRP A 902 22.06 -12.41 -0.77
N LYS A 903 22.73 -11.29 -0.51
CA LYS A 903 23.55 -10.58 -1.50
C LYS A 903 24.61 -9.68 -0.86
N THR A 904 25.53 -9.21 -1.71
CA THR A 904 26.47 -8.14 -1.38
C THR A 904 25.82 -6.76 -1.57
N LEU A 905 26.06 -5.81 -0.66
CA LEU A 905 25.49 -4.46 -0.76
C LEU A 905 26.12 -3.68 -1.94
N ASN A 906 25.35 -2.78 -2.58
CA ASN A 906 25.85 -2.01 -3.74
C ASN A 906 26.92 -0.98 -3.33
N TYR A 907 26.75 -0.39 -2.15
CA TYR A 907 27.71 0.52 -1.53
C TYR A 907 28.28 -0.08 -0.26
N CYS A 908 29.53 0.26 0.03
CA CYS A 908 30.24 -0.11 1.25
C CYS A 908 29.87 0.82 2.43
N GLY A 909 29.48 2.06 2.15
CA GLY A 909 29.06 3.06 3.11
C GLY A 909 27.61 2.92 3.57
N LEU A 910 27.17 3.85 4.42
CA LEU A 910 25.86 3.80 5.07
C LEU A 910 24.69 3.76 4.08
N GLN A 911 24.77 4.46 2.94
CA GLN A 911 23.71 4.45 1.93
C GLN A 911 23.40 3.05 1.40
N GLY A 912 24.38 2.14 1.41
CA GLY A 912 24.22 0.77 0.93
C GLY A 912 23.22 -0.06 1.74
N LEU A 913 22.92 0.33 2.97
CA LEU A 913 22.03 -0.40 3.87
C LEU A 913 20.63 0.23 3.98
N LEU A 914 20.54 1.56 3.89
CA LEU A 914 19.31 2.31 4.18
C LEU A 914 18.07 1.87 3.37
N PRO A 915 18.13 1.64 2.04
CA PRO A 915 16.95 1.24 1.28
C PRO A 915 16.30 -0.03 1.85
N TYR A 916 17.12 -0.99 2.26
CA TYR A 916 16.63 -2.26 2.81
C TYR A 916 16.07 -2.11 4.23
N LEU A 917 16.67 -1.25 5.07
CA LEU A 917 16.13 -0.96 6.39
C LEU A 917 14.77 -0.25 6.31
N ASN A 918 14.60 0.63 5.33
CA ASN A 918 13.31 1.29 5.07
C ASN A 918 12.24 0.27 4.64
N ASP A 919 12.58 -0.69 3.76
CA ASP A 919 11.66 -1.74 3.35
C ASP A 919 11.27 -2.65 4.53
N ILE A 920 12.26 -3.11 5.31
CA ILE A 920 12.02 -3.93 6.52
C ILE A 920 11.09 -3.20 7.49
N ARG A 921 11.33 -1.90 7.72
CA ARG A 921 10.49 -1.06 8.57
C ARG A 921 9.06 -0.97 8.05
N PHE A 922 8.90 -0.73 6.75
CA PHE A 922 7.60 -0.50 6.13
C PHE A 922 6.73 -1.77 6.15
N TYR A 923 7.32 -2.93 5.86
CA TYR A 923 6.62 -4.22 5.86
C TYR A 923 6.68 -4.98 7.20
N ASN A 924 7.41 -4.44 8.19
CA ASN A 924 7.74 -5.11 9.45
C ASN A 924 8.35 -6.51 9.23
N ASP A 925 9.20 -6.65 8.21
CA ASP A 925 9.80 -7.93 7.78
C ASP A 925 11.03 -8.31 8.63
N LEU A 926 10.76 -8.70 9.88
CA LEU A 926 11.79 -9.21 10.77
C LEU A 926 12.37 -10.58 10.33
N GLY A 927 11.82 -11.19 9.29
CA GLY A 927 12.35 -12.39 8.63
C GLY A 927 13.48 -12.08 7.65
N HIS A 928 13.74 -10.81 7.35
CA HIS A 928 14.75 -10.41 6.39
C HIS A 928 16.17 -10.88 6.80
N PRO A 929 17.03 -11.31 5.84
CA PRO A 929 18.38 -11.80 6.12
C PRO A 929 19.28 -10.83 6.90
N ILE A 930 19.08 -9.51 6.75
CA ILE A 930 19.77 -8.48 7.56
C ILE A 930 19.42 -8.63 9.05
N CYS A 931 18.13 -8.81 9.38
CA CYS A 931 17.69 -9.00 10.75
C CYS A 931 18.27 -10.29 11.32
N GLN A 932 18.31 -11.37 10.53
CA GLN A 932 18.94 -12.62 10.97
C GLN A 932 20.44 -12.45 11.22
N ASN A 933 21.15 -11.75 10.32
CA ASN A 933 22.58 -11.47 10.49
C ASN A 933 22.87 -10.72 11.80
N LEU A 934 22.04 -9.74 12.16
CA LEU A 934 22.15 -8.96 13.40
C LEU A 934 21.81 -9.77 14.66
N ARG A 935 20.91 -10.74 14.56
CA ARG A 935 20.64 -11.70 15.65
C ARG A 935 21.85 -12.59 15.89
N ASP A 936 22.39 -13.14 14.80
CA ASP A 936 23.52 -14.08 14.83
C ASP A 936 24.80 -13.40 15.37
N GLY A 937 25.02 -12.11 15.08
CA GLY A 937 26.17 -11.37 15.58
C GLY A 937 26.23 -9.91 15.09
N LEU A 938 27.22 -9.16 15.59
CA LEU A 938 27.37 -7.72 15.33
C LEU A 938 28.41 -7.40 14.24
N TRP A 939 28.73 -8.36 13.37
CA TRP A 939 29.75 -8.19 12.33
C TRP A 939 29.45 -7.05 11.36
N LEU A 940 28.16 -6.77 11.12
CA LEU A 940 27.74 -5.61 10.31
C LEU A 940 28.08 -4.29 11.01
N CYS A 941 27.92 -4.21 12.34
CA CYS A 941 28.34 -3.04 13.12
C CYS A 941 29.85 -2.85 13.04
N ASP A 942 30.61 -3.95 13.24
CA ASP A 942 32.07 -3.96 13.16
C ASP A 942 32.56 -3.48 11.79
N TYR A 943 31.95 -4.00 10.72
CA TYR A 943 32.23 -3.60 9.36
C TYR A 943 32.10 -2.08 9.15
N ILE A 944 30.99 -1.48 9.62
CA ILE A 944 30.70 -0.05 9.40
C ILE A 944 31.83 0.84 9.95
N TYR A 945 32.23 0.67 11.21
CA TYR A 945 33.25 1.54 11.80
C TYR A 945 34.67 1.12 11.43
N GLN A 946 34.98 -0.18 11.34
CA GLN A 946 36.34 -0.63 11.02
C GLN A 946 36.76 -0.23 9.60
N ARG A 947 35.81 -0.26 8.65
CA ARG A 947 36.03 0.17 7.27
C ARG A 947 36.63 1.57 7.17
N ILE A 948 36.10 2.54 7.92
CA ILE A 948 36.53 3.94 7.84
C ILE A 948 37.65 4.32 8.84
N SER A 949 37.93 3.46 9.82
CA SER A 949 38.87 3.74 10.91
C SER A 949 40.34 3.94 10.49
N LYS A 950 40.75 3.39 9.33
CA LYS A 950 42.14 3.38 8.86
C LYS A 950 42.40 4.31 7.67
N ILE A 951 41.40 5.08 7.25
CA ILE A 951 41.47 5.90 6.05
C ILE A 951 42.24 7.20 6.33
N ASN A 952 41.71 8.03 7.21
CA ASN A 952 42.33 9.29 7.62
C ASN A 952 41.92 9.65 9.07
N PRO A 953 42.61 10.60 9.72
CA PRO A 953 42.35 10.92 11.12
C PRO A 953 40.92 11.41 11.42
N LEU A 954 40.28 12.12 10.48
CA LEU A 954 38.93 12.65 10.65
C LEU A 954 37.89 11.52 10.63
N LEU A 955 38.00 10.60 9.66
CA LEU A 955 37.15 9.41 9.58
C LEU A 955 37.43 8.41 10.71
N ALA A 956 38.66 8.36 11.22
CA ALA A 956 38.98 7.57 12.41
C ALA A 956 38.24 8.07 13.66
N GLU A 957 38.10 9.39 13.81
CA GLU A 957 37.31 9.96 14.91
C GLU A 957 35.81 9.66 14.74
N ILE A 958 35.27 9.77 13.53
CA ILE A 958 33.90 9.34 13.21
C ILE A 958 33.71 7.85 13.52
N ALA A 959 34.65 7.00 13.12
CA ALA A 959 34.64 5.57 13.40
C ALA A 959 34.57 5.30 14.91
N ARG A 960 35.37 6.01 15.71
CA ARG A 960 35.39 5.88 17.17
C ARG A 960 34.05 6.26 17.79
N ILE A 961 33.40 7.31 17.28
CA ILE A 961 32.08 7.74 17.75
C ILE A 961 31.01 6.71 17.37
N ILE A 962 30.99 6.22 16.12
CA ILE A 962 30.07 5.16 15.67
C ILE A 962 30.27 3.87 16.47
N GLN A 963 31.53 3.49 16.73
CA GLN A 963 31.85 2.35 17.59
C GLN A 963 31.28 2.55 19.00
N THR A 964 31.39 3.76 19.56
CA THR A 964 30.83 4.10 20.87
C THR A 964 29.30 3.99 20.85
N LEU A 965 28.65 4.44 19.77
CA LEU A 965 27.20 4.33 19.60
C LEU A 965 26.72 2.88 19.51
N PHE A 966 27.46 2.00 18.84
CA PHE A 966 27.12 0.58 18.70
C PHE A 966 27.55 -0.30 19.87
N LEU A 967 28.49 0.14 20.71
CA LEU A 967 29.02 -0.63 21.85
C LEU A 967 27.92 -1.24 22.74
N PRO A 968 26.82 -0.52 23.09
CA PRO A 968 25.76 -1.09 23.93
C PRO A 968 25.05 -2.29 23.30
N LEU A 969 25.06 -2.45 21.96
CA LEU A 969 24.38 -3.56 21.28
C LEU A 969 24.92 -4.95 21.67
N HIS A 970 26.15 -5.05 22.20
CA HIS A 970 26.71 -6.31 22.70
C HIS A 970 25.90 -6.89 23.87
N ASP A 971 25.41 -6.00 24.75
CA ASP A 971 24.63 -6.37 25.92
C ASP A 971 23.11 -6.34 25.64
N VAL A 972 22.68 -5.86 24.46
CA VAL A 972 21.29 -5.95 24.00
C VAL A 972 20.94 -7.41 23.63
N PRO A 973 19.80 -7.95 24.10
CA PRO A 973 19.33 -9.29 23.74
C PRO A 973 19.25 -9.50 22.23
N TYR A 974 19.67 -10.69 21.76
CA TYR A 974 19.83 -10.95 20.32
C TYR A 974 18.55 -10.70 19.52
N ASP A 975 17.38 -11.02 20.09
CA ASP A 975 16.05 -10.84 19.49
C ASP A 975 15.66 -9.37 19.31
N LEU A 976 16.30 -8.45 20.04
CA LEU A 976 16.09 -7.00 19.98
C LEU A 976 17.19 -6.26 19.21
N ARG A 977 18.32 -6.91 18.90
CA ARG A 977 19.42 -6.26 18.17
C ARG A 977 18.97 -5.60 16.86
N PRO A 978 18.11 -6.21 16.02
CA PRO A 978 17.69 -5.56 14.78
C PRO A 978 17.01 -4.19 14.98
N CYS A 979 16.11 -4.06 15.97
CA CYS A 979 15.39 -2.80 16.18
C CYS A 979 16.29 -1.70 16.73
N TYR A 980 17.20 -2.03 17.67
CA TYR A 980 18.12 -1.05 18.24
C TYR A 980 19.26 -0.70 17.31
N PHE A 981 19.74 -1.67 16.52
CA PHE A 981 20.67 -1.39 15.44
C PHE A 981 20.08 -0.37 14.46
N GLU A 982 18.85 -0.59 13.99
CA GLU A 982 18.25 0.31 13.03
C GLU A 982 17.97 1.71 13.61
N ALA A 983 17.62 1.82 14.89
CA ALA A 983 17.42 3.11 15.55
C ALA A 983 18.72 3.90 15.66
N LEU A 984 19.82 3.26 16.08
CA LEU A 984 21.15 3.87 16.11
C LEU A 984 21.65 4.20 14.71
N PHE A 985 21.44 3.30 13.75
CA PHE A 985 21.80 3.51 12.36
C PHE A 985 21.06 4.71 11.77
N SER A 986 19.75 4.84 12.03
CA SER A 986 18.95 6.00 11.63
C SER A 986 19.49 7.29 12.25
N LEU A 987 19.82 7.31 13.54
CA LEU A 987 20.45 8.47 14.18
C LEU A 987 21.77 8.86 13.48
N ILE A 988 22.64 7.88 13.22
CA ILE A 988 23.93 8.10 12.55
C ILE A 988 23.69 8.66 11.14
N TYR A 989 22.82 8.01 10.37
CA TYR A 989 22.55 8.37 8.99
C TYR A 989 21.88 9.74 8.87
N GLU A 990 20.82 10.00 9.64
CA GLU A 990 20.07 11.26 9.61
C GLU A 990 20.96 12.42 10.05
N THR A 991 21.72 12.28 11.13
CA THR A 991 22.67 13.32 11.57
C THR A 991 23.75 13.56 10.52
N THR A 992 24.27 12.51 9.88
CA THR A 992 25.22 12.64 8.77
C THR A 992 24.62 13.40 7.60
N LEU A 993 23.36 13.09 7.23
CA LEU A 993 22.67 13.74 6.13
C LEU A 993 22.37 15.21 6.43
N GLU A 994 21.94 15.55 7.65
CA GLU A 994 21.71 16.93 8.07
C GLU A 994 22.97 17.78 7.95
N GLN A 995 24.11 17.26 8.43
CA GLN A 995 25.39 17.98 8.33
C GLN A 995 25.91 18.05 6.89
N LEU A 996 25.69 17.01 6.08
CA LEU A 996 25.98 17.06 4.65
C LEU A 996 25.17 18.16 3.95
N MET A 997 23.86 18.24 4.19
CA MET A 997 22.99 19.26 3.57
C MET A 997 23.37 20.68 4.01
N GLU A 998 23.88 20.85 5.23
CA GLU A 998 24.42 22.14 5.70
C GLU A 998 25.77 22.50 5.07
N LYS A 999 26.59 21.51 4.68
CA LYS A 999 27.87 21.72 3.99
C LYS A 999 27.70 21.94 2.48
N LEU A 1000 26.66 21.37 1.88
CA LEU A 1000 26.22 21.71 0.54
C LEU A 1000 25.60 23.13 0.55
N SER A 1001 25.32 23.67 -0.64
CA SER A 1001 24.81 25.03 -0.74
C SER A 1001 23.50 25.27 0.05
N SER A 1002 23.28 26.50 0.53
CA SER A 1002 22.21 26.87 1.48
C SER A 1002 20.79 26.39 1.14
N PRO A 1003 20.31 26.41 -0.13
CA PRO A 1003 18.97 25.96 -0.50
C PRO A 1003 18.64 24.53 -0.06
N PHE A 1004 19.62 23.63 -0.06
CA PHE A 1004 19.37 22.21 0.19
C PHE A 1004 18.94 21.92 1.63
N LYS A 1005 19.37 22.75 2.59
CA LYS A 1005 18.94 22.63 3.99
C LYS A 1005 17.42 22.74 4.15
N THR A 1006 16.77 23.57 3.32
CA THR A 1006 15.34 23.85 3.38
C THR A 1006 14.54 23.22 2.24
N ALA A 1007 15.20 22.57 1.30
CA ALA A 1007 14.56 21.96 0.14
C ALA A 1007 13.76 20.70 0.52
N SER A 1008 12.88 20.24 -0.38
CA SER A 1008 12.19 18.97 -0.17
C SER A 1008 13.15 17.79 -0.16
N ILE A 1009 12.66 16.67 0.39
CA ILE A 1009 13.39 15.39 0.40
C ILE A 1009 13.76 14.92 -1.01
N TYR A 1010 12.97 15.26 -2.04
CA TYR A 1010 13.29 14.97 -3.44
C TYR A 1010 14.57 15.69 -3.87
N VAL A 1011 14.62 17.00 -3.67
CA VAL A 1011 15.77 17.83 -4.06
C VAL A 1011 17.01 17.49 -3.22
N GLN A 1012 16.84 17.22 -1.92
CA GLN A 1012 17.91 16.70 -1.06
C GLN A 1012 18.43 15.35 -1.55
N SER A 1013 17.57 14.45 -2.02
CA SER A 1013 17.99 13.15 -2.56
C SER A 1013 18.83 13.29 -3.84
N LEU A 1014 18.51 14.26 -4.70
CA LEU A 1014 19.34 14.57 -5.86
C LEU A 1014 20.73 15.09 -5.47
N ALA A 1015 20.77 16.01 -4.50
CA ALA A 1015 22.02 16.56 -3.98
C ALA A 1015 22.87 15.50 -3.25
N LEU A 1016 22.22 14.60 -2.51
CA LEU A 1016 22.85 13.42 -1.91
C LEU A 1016 23.44 12.49 -2.98
N SER A 1017 22.69 12.25 -4.06
CA SER A 1017 23.16 11.40 -5.17
C SER A 1017 24.42 11.94 -5.83
N SER A 1018 24.55 13.27 -5.98
CA SER A 1018 25.75 13.89 -6.57
C SER A 1018 27.03 13.63 -5.76
N VAL A 1019 26.90 13.42 -4.45
CA VAL A 1019 28.02 13.11 -3.55
C VAL A 1019 28.62 11.73 -3.85
N SER A 1020 27.84 10.81 -4.43
CA SER A 1020 28.33 9.46 -4.76
C SER A 1020 29.40 9.45 -5.87
N PHE A 1021 29.38 10.43 -6.78
CA PHE A 1021 30.28 10.48 -7.94
C PHE A 1021 31.59 11.21 -7.68
N LEU A 1022 31.61 12.14 -6.72
CA LEU A 1022 32.74 13.03 -6.44
C LEU A 1022 33.56 12.54 -5.25
N GLY A 1023 34.72 11.96 -5.55
CA GLY A 1023 35.67 11.46 -4.56
C GLY A 1023 37.04 11.17 -5.20
N SER A 1024 38.06 10.92 -4.37
CA SER A 1024 39.36 10.46 -4.86
C SER A 1024 39.42 8.93 -4.90
N VAL A 1025 40.12 8.38 -5.90
CA VAL A 1025 40.48 6.96 -5.99
C VAL A 1025 41.95 6.90 -6.44
N LYS A 1026 42.81 6.17 -5.71
CA LYS A 1026 44.27 6.16 -5.87
C LYS A 1026 44.73 5.82 -7.29
N ASN A 1027 44.01 4.93 -7.98
CA ASN A 1027 44.33 4.49 -9.33
C ASN A 1027 43.62 5.28 -10.44
N ALA A 1028 42.83 6.31 -10.11
CA ALA A 1028 42.03 7.08 -11.06
C ALA A 1028 42.30 8.59 -10.93
N LYS A 1029 43.58 8.96 -11.09
CA LYS A 1029 44.07 10.32 -10.83
C LYS A 1029 43.63 11.30 -11.92
N LEU A 1030 43.42 12.54 -11.49
CA LEU A 1030 43.37 13.69 -12.38
C LEU A 1030 44.75 13.99 -12.98
N SER A 1031 44.78 14.80 -14.04
CA SER A 1031 46.00 15.37 -14.60
C SER A 1031 46.69 16.34 -13.61
N LEU A 1032 47.99 16.58 -13.82
CA LEU A 1032 48.82 17.42 -12.96
C LEU A 1032 48.22 18.81 -12.75
N LEU A 1033 48.19 19.24 -11.49
CA LEU A 1033 47.90 20.63 -11.09
C LEU A 1033 49.23 21.37 -10.85
N PRO A 1034 49.27 22.70 -10.94
CA PRO A 1034 50.49 23.48 -10.70
C PRO A 1034 51.10 23.24 -9.31
N ASP A 1035 52.42 23.34 -9.21
CA ASP A 1035 53.12 23.21 -7.93
C ASP A 1035 52.64 24.28 -6.93
N GLY A 1036 52.39 23.85 -5.69
CA GLY A 1036 51.85 24.73 -4.63
C GLY A 1036 50.37 25.05 -4.75
N TYR A 1037 49.65 24.50 -5.75
CA TYR A 1037 48.20 24.59 -5.82
C TYR A 1037 47.56 23.92 -4.60
N LYS A 1038 46.75 24.68 -3.85
CA LYS A 1038 46.08 24.18 -2.65
C LYS A 1038 44.72 23.59 -2.98
N THR A 1039 44.58 22.29 -2.76
CA THR A 1039 43.32 21.55 -2.74
C THR A 1039 42.74 21.49 -1.32
N GLU A 1040 41.45 21.14 -1.18
CA GLU A 1040 40.81 20.92 0.15
C GLU A 1040 41.37 19.66 0.82
N ASP A 1041 41.56 18.58 0.05
CA ASP A 1041 42.12 17.28 0.47
C ASP A 1041 43.48 17.02 -0.22
N GLU A 1042 44.27 16.07 0.28
CA GLU A 1042 45.60 15.70 -0.27
C GLU A 1042 45.54 15.31 -1.75
N LEU A 1043 44.51 14.53 -2.13
CA LEU A 1043 44.21 14.22 -3.53
C LEU A 1043 42.91 14.93 -3.93
N PRO A 1044 42.90 15.70 -5.04
CA PRO A 1044 41.68 16.33 -5.51
C PRO A 1044 40.64 15.28 -5.88
N SER A 1045 39.37 15.59 -5.62
CA SER A 1045 38.25 14.74 -6.04
C SER A 1045 38.22 14.65 -7.56
N SER A 1046 37.98 13.44 -8.08
CA SER A 1046 37.61 13.24 -9.47
C SER A 1046 36.15 12.82 -9.56
N LEU A 1047 35.53 13.07 -10.72
CA LEU A 1047 34.13 12.76 -10.97
C LEU A 1047 34.04 11.43 -11.72
N SER A 1048 33.41 10.43 -11.10
CA SER A 1048 33.04 9.18 -11.77
C SER A 1048 31.90 9.44 -12.76
N ALA A 1049 32.02 8.93 -13.99
CA ALA A 1049 30.92 8.98 -14.96
C ALA A 1049 29.66 8.24 -14.44
N GLY A 1050 29.88 7.11 -13.75
CA GLY A 1050 28.83 6.41 -13.03
C GLY A 1050 29.26 5.09 -12.42
N LEU A 1051 28.37 4.56 -11.58
CA LEU A 1051 28.65 3.45 -10.69
C LEU A 1051 27.78 2.23 -11.06
N PRO A 1052 28.36 1.00 -11.02
CA PRO A 1052 29.74 0.69 -10.62
C PRO A 1052 30.76 0.68 -11.77
N HIS A 1053 30.33 0.77 -13.03
CA HIS A 1053 31.18 0.42 -14.18
C HIS A 1053 32.31 1.43 -14.45
N PHE A 1054 32.10 2.70 -14.15
CA PHE A 1054 33.04 3.80 -14.42
C PHE A 1054 33.56 4.42 -13.12
N ALA A 1055 33.90 3.56 -12.15
CA ALA A 1055 34.24 3.98 -10.80
C ALA A 1055 35.77 4.05 -10.54
N THR A 1056 36.59 3.23 -11.20
CA THR A 1056 38.02 3.10 -10.89
C THR A 1056 38.91 2.98 -12.12
N GLY A 1057 40.23 3.06 -11.90
CA GLY A 1057 41.25 2.97 -12.94
C GLY A 1057 41.08 3.98 -14.08
N ILE A 1058 41.43 3.56 -15.29
CA ILE A 1058 41.31 4.38 -16.50
C ILE A 1058 39.86 4.68 -16.89
N TRP A 1059 38.90 3.93 -16.33
CA TRP A 1059 37.48 4.02 -16.69
C TRP A 1059 36.71 5.07 -15.90
N ARG A 1060 37.33 5.73 -14.91
CA ARG A 1060 36.61 6.69 -14.04
C ARG A 1060 36.37 8.04 -14.71
N ASN A 1061 37.43 8.61 -15.29
CA ASN A 1061 37.49 10.00 -15.68
C ASN A 1061 37.20 10.15 -17.18
N TRP A 1062 35.99 10.59 -17.50
CA TRP A 1062 35.58 10.90 -18.87
C TRP A 1062 35.32 12.41 -18.98
N GLY A 1063 36.07 13.12 -19.82
CA GLY A 1063 35.98 14.57 -19.97
C GLY A 1063 34.59 15.01 -20.42
N ARG A 1064 33.97 14.25 -21.32
CA ARG A 1064 32.58 14.47 -21.73
C ARG A 1064 31.62 14.42 -20.53
N ASP A 1065 31.54 13.29 -19.84
CA ASP A 1065 30.66 13.09 -18.69
C ASP A 1065 30.95 14.09 -17.58
N THR A 1066 32.24 14.35 -17.32
CA THR A 1066 32.71 15.32 -16.33
C THR A 1066 32.10 16.69 -16.61
N PHE A 1067 32.24 17.23 -17.81
CA PHE A 1067 31.82 18.60 -18.09
C PHE A 1067 30.33 18.73 -18.40
N ILE A 1068 29.63 17.65 -18.71
CA ILE A 1068 28.17 17.60 -18.72
C ILE A 1068 27.62 17.60 -17.29
N ALA A 1069 28.20 16.81 -16.38
CA ALA A 1069 27.72 16.67 -15.01
C ALA A 1069 28.14 17.84 -14.09
N LEU A 1070 29.28 18.48 -14.34
CA LEU A 1070 29.91 19.48 -13.46
C LEU A 1070 28.96 20.63 -13.07
N PRO A 1071 28.18 21.26 -13.97
CA PRO A 1071 27.31 22.35 -13.57
C PRO A 1071 26.29 21.94 -12.49
N GLY A 1072 25.66 20.78 -12.61
CA GLY A 1072 24.73 20.29 -11.60
C GLY A 1072 25.41 19.66 -10.38
N CYS A 1073 26.35 18.74 -10.59
CA CYS A 1073 26.98 17.98 -9.51
C CYS A 1073 27.95 18.83 -8.68
N CYS A 1074 28.51 19.90 -9.24
CA CYS A 1074 29.47 20.76 -8.54
C CYS A 1074 29.00 22.20 -8.33
N LEU A 1075 28.44 22.87 -9.34
CA LEU A 1075 28.11 24.31 -9.20
C LEU A 1075 26.81 24.50 -8.42
N VAL A 1076 25.73 23.83 -8.84
CA VAL A 1076 24.43 23.90 -8.14
C VAL A 1076 24.54 23.41 -6.69
N THR A 1077 25.46 22.48 -6.41
CA THR A 1077 25.68 21.92 -5.07
C THR A 1077 26.64 22.73 -4.19
N GLY A 1078 27.31 23.74 -4.74
CA GLY A 1078 28.28 24.59 -4.00
C GLY A 1078 29.70 24.03 -3.92
N ARG A 1079 30.05 22.96 -4.66
CA ARG A 1079 31.39 22.35 -4.70
C ARG A 1079 32.34 23.07 -5.66
N PHE A 1080 32.51 24.38 -5.45
CA PHE A 1080 33.27 25.23 -6.38
C PHE A 1080 34.75 24.83 -6.49
N GLN A 1081 35.37 24.38 -5.39
CA GLN A 1081 36.77 23.95 -5.42
C GLN A 1081 36.96 22.64 -6.22
N ASP A 1082 36.04 21.68 -6.09
CA ASP A 1082 36.05 20.46 -6.93
C ASP A 1082 35.90 20.84 -8.42
N ALA A 1083 34.95 21.73 -8.75
CA ALA A 1083 34.75 22.21 -10.12
C ALA A 1083 36.02 22.88 -10.69
N ARG A 1084 36.67 23.72 -9.90
CA ARG A 1084 37.92 24.41 -10.27
C ARG A 1084 39.05 23.41 -10.50
N ASN A 1085 39.21 22.41 -9.64
CA ASN A 1085 40.22 21.35 -9.80
C ASN A 1085 40.03 20.60 -11.12
N LEU A 1086 38.79 20.20 -11.43
CA LEU A 1086 38.46 19.49 -12.66
C LEU A 1086 38.76 20.36 -13.91
N ILE A 1087 38.31 21.61 -13.92
CA ILE A 1087 38.53 22.53 -15.04
C ILE A 1087 40.02 22.71 -15.33
N LEU A 1088 40.81 23.01 -14.31
CA LEU A 1088 42.24 23.30 -14.46
C LEU A 1088 43.03 22.04 -14.82
N SER A 1089 42.71 20.90 -14.21
CA SER A 1089 43.39 19.64 -14.49
C SER A 1089 43.17 19.18 -15.94
N TYR A 1090 41.93 19.18 -16.43
CA TYR A 1090 41.69 18.83 -17.84
C TYR A 1090 42.27 19.87 -18.80
N GLY A 1091 42.28 21.16 -18.43
CA GLY A 1091 42.99 22.20 -19.19
C GLY A 1091 44.49 21.90 -19.31
N GLY A 1092 45.12 21.36 -18.26
CA GLY A 1092 46.52 20.95 -18.27
C GLY A 1092 46.81 19.81 -19.25
N ALA A 1093 45.84 18.92 -19.42
CA ALA A 1093 45.86 17.84 -20.38
C ALA A 1093 45.40 18.26 -21.79
N MET A 1094 45.10 19.54 -22.06
CA MET A 1094 44.70 19.96 -23.41
C MET A 1094 45.84 19.71 -24.42
N ARG A 1095 45.52 19.01 -25.50
CA ARG A 1095 46.43 18.70 -26.63
C ARG A 1095 45.67 18.81 -27.94
N HIS A 1096 46.33 19.27 -29.00
CA HIS A 1096 45.71 19.54 -30.31
C HIS A 1096 44.57 20.57 -30.31
N GLY A 1097 44.37 21.32 -29.22
CA GLY A 1097 43.16 22.14 -29.05
C GLY A 1097 41.95 21.32 -28.60
N MET A 1098 42.16 20.11 -28.08
CA MET A 1098 41.11 19.20 -27.61
C MET A 1098 41.33 18.83 -26.14
N ILE A 1099 40.22 18.59 -25.46
CA ILE A 1099 40.17 18.01 -24.11
C ILE A 1099 40.04 16.49 -24.26
N PRO A 1100 40.77 15.68 -23.48
CA PRO A 1100 40.69 14.23 -23.61
C PRO A 1100 39.30 13.71 -23.23
N ASN A 1101 38.84 12.67 -23.92
CA ASN A 1101 37.66 11.93 -23.49
C ASN A 1101 38.04 11.08 -22.28
N LEU A 1102 38.87 10.06 -22.48
CA LEU A 1102 39.41 9.27 -21.38
C LEU A 1102 40.62 9.99 -20.79
N LEU A 1103 40.58 10.28 -19.48
CA LEU A 1103 41.68 10.90 -18.74
C LEU A 1103 42.30 9.91 -17.75
N ASP A 1104 43.45 9.35 -18.13
CA ASP A 1104 44.26 8.52 -17.24
C ASP A 1104 45.44 9.33 -16.67
N GLY A 1105 45.17 10.22 -15.70
CA GLY A 1105 46.18 11.08 -15.08
C GLY A 1105 46.92 12.04 -16.03
N GLY A 1106 46.46 12.18 -17.27
CA GLY A 1106 47.11 12.94 -18.34
C GLY A 1106 48.12 12.15 -19.19
N HIS A 1107 48.63 11.01 -18.72
CA HIS A 1107 49.65 10.24 -19.46
C HIS A 1107 49.06 9.29 -20.51
N GLY A 1108 47.99 8.58 -20.16
CA GLY A 1108 47.27 7.63 -21.03
C GLY A 1108 46.01 8.24 -21.66
N ALA A 1109 45.95 9.57 -21.77
CA ALA A 1109 44.74 10.27 -22.20
C ALA A 1109 44.44 10.07 -23.70
N ARG A 1110 43.16 9.90 -24.04
CA ARG A 1110 42.68 9.72 -25.43
C ARG A 1110 41.93 10.94 -25.94
N TYR A 1111 42.22 11.35 -27.18
CA TYR A 1111 41.69 12.56 -27.81
C TYR A 1111 40.75 12.24 -28.98
N ASN A 1112 39.83 11.32 -28.74
CA ASN A 1112 38.85 10.85 -29.73
C ASN A 1112 37.49 11.56 -29.64
N ALA A 1113 37.30 12.49 -28.69
CA ALA A 1113 36.05 13.23 -28.50
C ALA A 1113 36.17 14.68 -28.96
N ARG A 1114 35.41 15.05 -29.99
CA ARG A 1114 35.31 16.43 -30.48
C ARG A 1114 34.38 17.29 -29.64
N ASP A 1115 33.50 16.68 -28.85
CA ASP A 1115 32.50 17.35 -28.02
C ASP A 1115 32.99 17.71 -26.61
N ALA A 1116 33.88 16.89 -26.02
CA ALA A 1116 34.41 17.09 -24.67
C ALA A 1116 34.97 18.51 -24.42
N VAL A 1117 35.66 19.08 -25.42
CA VAL A 1117 36.21 20.44 -25.35
C VAL A 1117 35.13 21.52 -25.29
N TRP A 1118 34.02 21.35 -26.01
CA TRP A 1118 32.93 22.33 -26.02
C TRP A 1118 32.12 22.28 -24.72
N PHE A 1119 31.93 21.08 -24.16
CA PHE A 1119 31.37 20.95 -22.82
C PHE A 1119 32.31 21.53 -21.75
N TRP A 1120 33.62 21.36 -21.86
CA TRP A 1120 34.60 22.00 -20.97
C TRP A 1120 34.52 23.53 -21.01
N LEU A 1121 34.49 24.11 -22.21
CA LEU A 1121 34.32 25.56 -22.40
C LEU A 1121 32.99 26.04 -21.82
N TYR A 1122 31.90 25.32 -22.07
CA TYR A 1122 30.59 25.64 -21.50
C TYR A 1122 30.55 25.53 -19.97
N ALA A 1123 31.21 24.53 -19.40
CA ALA A 1123 31.35 24.38 -17.95
C ALA A 1123 32.11 25.56 -17.32
N ILE A 1124 33.13 26.10 -18.01
CA ILE A 1124 33.82 27.34 -17.58
C ILE A 1124 32.88 28.54 -17.63
N VAL A 1125 32.08 28.69 -18.69
CA VAL A 1125 31.05 29.74 -18.75
C VAL A 1125 30.11 29.63 -17.55
N LYS A 1126 29.61 28.43 -17.24
CA LYS A 1126 28.74 28.19 -16.08
C LYS A 1126 29.44 28.45 -14.75
N TYR A 1127 30.72 28.10 -14.63
CA TYR A 1127 31.52 28.42 -13.45
C TYR A 1127 31.58 29.94 -13.22
N ILE A 1128 31.87 30.71 -14.28
CA ILE A 1128 31.94 32.18 -14.20
C ILE A 1128 30.58 32.79 -13.83
N GLU A 1129 29.47 32.20 -14.28
CA GLU A 1129 28.11 32.67 -13.99
C GLU A 1129 27.63 32.38 -12.58
N ILE A 1130 27.97 31.22 -12.01
CA ILE A 1130 27.42 30.73 -10.74
C ILE A 1130 28.35 31.02 -9.56
N VAL A 1131 29.67 30.92 -9.76
CA VAL A 1131 30.63 31.05 -8.65
C VAL A 1131 30.84 32.53 -8.30
N PRO A 1132 30.78 32.91 -7.02
CA PRO A 1132 31.16 34.26 -6.60
C PRO A 1132 32.59 34.61 -7.04
N ASN A 1133 32.76 35.74 -7.74
CA ASN A 1133 34.00 36.13 -8.40
C ASN A 1133 34.55 35.07 -9.38
N GLY A 1134 33.68 34.26 -9.98
CA GLY A 1134 34.05 33.14 -10.84
C GLY A 1134 34.94 33.52 -12.03
N VAL A 1135 34.92 34.79 -12.45
CA VAL A 1135 35.78 35.34 -13.50
C VAL A 1135 37.28 35.23 -13.20
N GLU A 1136 37.66 35.17 -11.92
CA GLU A 1136 39.07 35.00 -11.50
C GLU A 1136 39.69 33.68 -11.98
N ILE A 1137 38.86 32.67 -12.30
CA ILE A 1137 39.36 31.39 -12.81
C ILE A 1137 40.18 31.55 -14.10
N LEU A 1138 39.86 32.55 -14.92
CA LEU A 1138 40.55 32.85 -16.18
C LEU A 1138 42.03 33.18 -15.97
N GLN A 1139 42.39 33.72 -14.80
CA GLN A 1139 43.76 34.07 -14.43
C GLN A 1139 44.48 32.94 -13.68
N ASN A 1140 43.81 31.81 -13.40
CA ASN A 1140 44.45 30.69 -12.73
C ASN A 1140 45.42 29.97 -13.67
N THR A 1141 46.56 29.59 -13.10
CA THR A 1141 47.56 28.79 -13.81
C THR A 1141 47.03 27.40 -14.08
N VAL A 1142 47.24 26.96 -15.32
CA VAL A 1142 47.08 25.63 -15.83
C VAL A 1142 48.48 25.10 -16.12
N LEU A 1143 48.80 23.90 -15.63
CA LEU A 1143 50.08 23.25 -15.91
C LEU A 1143 49.93 22.40 -17.18
N ARG A 1144 50.39 22.92 -18.32
CA ARG A 1144 50.28 22.25 -19.62
C ARG A 1144 51.29 21.11 -19.73
N ILE A 1145 50.77 19.91 -19.97
CA ILE A 1145 51.53 18.66 -20.10
C ILE A 1145 52.01 18.44 -21.55
N PHE A 1146 51.22 18.87 -22.53
CA PHE A 1146 51.50 18.69 -23.96
C PHE A 1146 51.47 20.03 -24.70
N ILE A 1147 52.60 20.75 -24.68
CA ILE A 1147 52.78 21.97 -25.48
C ILE A 1147 52.99 21.64 -26.95
N HIS A 1148 53.78 20.60 -27.22
CA HIS A 1148 54.00 20.06 -28.56
C HIS A 1148 53.45 18.64 -28.66
N ASP A 1149 53.25 18.18 -29.89
CA ASP A 1149 52.62 16.90 -30.13
C ASP A 1149 53.49 15.71 -29.70
N ASP A 1150 54.79 15.88 -29.88
CA ASP A 1150 55.86 14.96 -29.54
C ASP A 1150 56.32 15.07 -28.08
N THR A 1151 55.71 15.96 -27.28
CA THR A 1151 56.04 16.10 -25.86
C THR A 1151 55.88 14.75 -25.11
N ILE A 1152 56.93 14.39 -24.39
CA ILE A 1152 56.95 13.23 -23.49
C ILE A 1152 56.27 13.65 -22.17
N TYR A 1153 55.38 12.81 -21.65
CA TYR A 1153 54.65 13.11 -20.42
C TYR A 1153 55.60 13.48 -19.27
N GLY A 1154 55.31 14.59 -18.59
CA GLY A 1154 56.12 15.11 -17.47
C GLY A 1154 57.37 15.90 -17.89
N HIS A 1155 57.73 15.92 -19.18
CA HIS A 1155 58.75 16.81 -19.71
C HIS A 1155 58.11 18.13 -20.18
N ASP A 1156 58.89 19.21 -20.17
CA ASP A 1156 58.50 20.53 -20.70
C ASP A 1156 57.18 21.08 -20.12
N LEU A 1157 56.89 20.77 -18.86
CA LEU A 1157 55.74 21.29 -18.13
C LEU A 1157 55.76 22.82 -18.17
N THR A 1158 54.72 23.41 -18.74
CA THR A 1158 54.66 24.85 -18.97
C THR A 1158 53.45 25.43 -18.25
N GLU A 1159 53.69 26.46 -17.44
CA GLU A 1159 52.62 27.23 -16.82
C GLU A 1159 51.99 28.18 -17.84
N GLN A 1160 50.68 28.13 -17.95
CA GLN A 1160 49.89 29.00 -18.83
C GLN A 1160 48.62 29.43 -18.08
N CYS A 1161 48.15 30.66 -18.22
CA CYS A 1161 46.86 31.00 -17.62
C CYS A 1161 45.71 30.30 -18.35
N LEU A 1162 44.59 30.05 -17.65
CA LEU A 1162 43.44 29.40 -18.25
C LEU A 1162 42.89 30.18 -19.46
N ALA A 1163 42.91 31.52 -19.41
CA ALA A 1163 42.47 32.36 -20.52
C ALA A 1163 43.27 32.11 -21.81
N ASP A 1164 44.60 31.96 -21.70
CA ASP A 1164 45.48 31.65 -22.83
C ASP A 1164 45.26 30.22 -23.34
N THR A 1165 45.00 29.27 -22.43
CA THR A 1165 44.67 27.88 -22.78
C THR A 1165 43.36 27.81 -23.59
N ILE A 1166 42.33 28.58 -23.17
CA ILE A 1166 41.07 28.73 -23.91
C ILE A 1166 41.33 29.37 -25.28
N GLN A 1167 42.15 30.41 -25.34
CA GLN A 1167 42.45 31.11 -26.59
C GLN A 1167 43.15 30.17 -27.59
N GLU A 1168 44.15 29.40 -27.14
CA GLU A 1168 44.83 28.40 -27.97
C GLU A 1168 43.85 27.35 -28.50
N THR A 1169 42.96 26.87 -27.64
CA THR A 1169 41.92 25.89 -27.98
C THR A 1169 41.04 26.41 -29.11
N LEU A 1170 40.46 27.60 -28.95
CA LEU A 1170 39.58 28.22 -29.95
C LEU A 1170 40.34 28.54 -31.25
N MET A 1171 41.57 29.03 -31.15
CA MET A 1171 42.42 29.34 -32.30
C MET A 1171 42.73 28.10 -33.14
N ARG A 1172 43.00 26.96 -32.49
CA ARG A 1172 43.25 25.69 -33.16
C ARG A 1172 41.99 25.17 -33.86
N HIS A 1173 40.85 25.18 -33.19
CA HIS A 1173 39.58 24.81 -33.83
C HIS A 1173 39.26 25.73 -35.02
N PHE A 1174 39.47 27.04 -34.89
CA PHE A 1174 39.16 28.01 -35.94
C PHE A 1174 40.03 27.85 -37.19
N ASN A 1175 41.31 27.54 -37.03
CA ASN A 1175 42.24 27.31 -38.14
C ASN A 1175 42.22 25.87 -38.67
N GLY A 1176 41.71 24.93 -37.88
CA GLY A 1176 41.60 23.52 -38.23
C GLY A 1176 42.59 22.64 -37.46
N ILE A 1177 42.08 21.52 -36.98
CA ILE A 1177 42.77 20.47 -36.25
C ILE A 1177 42.71 19.21 -37.09
N GLU A 1178 43.87 18.61 -37.37
CA GLU A 1178 43.99 17.35 -38.08
C GLU A 1178 45.20 16.58 -37.54
N PHE A 1179 44.97 15.40 -36.97
CA PHE A 1179 46.01 14.52 -36.44
C PHE A 1179 45.56 13.05 -36.43
N VAL A 1180 46.51 12.14 -36.30
CA VAL A 1180 46.26 10.71 -36.04
C VAL A 1180 46.41 10.46 -34.54
N GLU A 1181 45.48 9.76 -33.90
CA GLU A 1181 45.56 9.46 -32.46
C GLU A 1181 46.94 8.89 -32.09
N ARG A 1182 47.51 9.42 -31.01
CA ARG A 1182 48.80 8.93 -30.49
C ARG A 1182 48.66 7.45 -30.16
N ASN A 1183 49.61 6.66 -30.65
CA ASN A 1183 49.66 5.20 -30.50
C ASN A 1183 48.50 4.47 -31.22
N ALA A 1184 47.95 5.04 -32.30
CA ALA A 1184 46.90 4.42 -33.12
C ALA A 1184 47.18 2.95 -33.45
N GLY A 1185 46.13 2.14 -33.36
CA GLY A 1185 46.15 0.71 -33.62
C GLY A 1185 45.50 -0.12 -32.51
N PRO A 1186 45.55 -1.47 -32.62
CA PRO A 1186 44.81 -2.38 -31.77
C PRO A 1186 45.08 -2.29 -30.26
N ALA A 1187 46.20 -1.67 -29.87
CA ALA A 1187 46.57 -1.50 -28.47
C ALA A 1187 45.72 -0.44 -27.75
N ILE A 1188 45.23 0.57 -28.47
CA ILE A 1188 44.35 1.61 -27.90
C ILE A 1188 42.88 1.36 -28.23
N ASP A 1189 42.59 0.75 -29.38
CA ASP A 1189 41.25 0.38 -29.82
C ASP A 1189 41.35 -0.81 -30.78
N ASP A 1190 40.84 -1.97 -30.36
CA ASP A 1190 40.96 -3.25 -31.08
C ASP A 1190 39.89 -3.44 -32.18
N CYS A 1191 38.92 -2.51 -32.25
CA CYS A 1191 37.79 -2.56 -33.16
C CYS A 1191 37.87 -1.48 -34.25
N MET A 1192 38.34 -0.28 -33.91
CA MET A 1192 38.39 0.87 -34.82
C MET A 1192 39.24 0.61 -36.07
N GLN A 1193 38.71 1.01 -37.23
CA GLN A 1193 39.45 0.94 -38.50
C GLN A 1193 40.49 2.06 -38.59
N GLU A 1194 41.50 1.88 -39.42
CA GLU A 1194 42.62 2.83 -39.55
C GLU A 1194 42.16 4.30 -39.79
N PRO A 1195 41.21 4.59 -40.69
CA PRO A 1195 40.70 5.96 -40.88
C PRO A 1195 39.98 6.54 -39.65
N GLY A 1196 39.49 5.69 -38.75
CA GLY A 1196 38.83 6.11 -37.51
C GLY A 1196 39.77 6.82 -36.54
N PHE A 1197 41.07 6.48 -36.58
CA PHE A 1197 42.09 7.15 -35.77
C PHE A 1197 42.48 8.54 -36.28
N HIS A 1198 42.04 8.92 -37.49
CA HIS A 1198 42.30 10.24 -38.07
C HIS A 1198 41.23 11.22 -37.55
N VAL A 1199 41.63 12.04 -36.59
CA VAL A 1199 40.75 13.01 -35.94
C VAL A 1199 40.86 14.35 -36.66
N LYS A 1200 39.69 14.89 -37.03
CA LYS A 1200 39.57 16.19 -37.69
C LYS A 1200 38.51 17.04 -37.00
N ALA A 1201 38.81 18.31 -36.75
CA ALA A 1201 37.86 19.30 -36.26
C ALA A 1201 38.23 20.69 -36.76
N TYR A 1202 37.27 21.47 -37.27
CA TYR A 1202 37.54 22.79 -37.83
C TYR A 1202 36.28 23.67 -37.80
N VAL A 1203 36.44 24.96 -38.04
CA VAL A 1203 35.32 25.89 -38.25
C VAL A 1203 35.14 26.08 -39.76
N ASP A 1204 33.94 25.81 -40.28
CA ASP A 1204 33.59 26.21 -41.65
C ASP A 1204 33.39 27.72 -41.69
N HIS A 1205 34.31 28.44 -42.33
CA HIS A 1205 34.30 29.91 -42.38
C HIS A 1205 33.09 30.49 -43.14
N ASN A 1206 32.33 29.69 -43.92
CA ASN A 1206 31.12 30.18 -44.57
C ASN A 1206 29.92 30.22 -43.62
N THR A 1207 29.84 29.26 -42.70
CA THR A 1207 28.71 29.07 -41.80
C THR A 1207 29.00 29.48 -40.37
N GLY A 1208 30.29 29.51 -39.98
CA GLY A 1208 30.77 29.64 -38.62
C GLY A 1208 30.65 28.33 -37.81
N PHE A 1209 30.23 27.22 -38.42
CA PHE A 1209 29.92 25.99 -37.70
C PHE A 1209 31.16 25.16 -37.37
N ILE A 1210 31.10 24.49 -36.22
CA ILE A 1210 32.08 23.49 -35.81
C ILE A 1210 31.80 22.20 -36.58
N CYS A 1211 32.72 21.86 -37.48
CA CYS A 1211 32.68 20.64 -38.29
C CYS A 1211 33.78 19.67 -37.87
N GLY A 1212 33.61 18.39 -38.12
CA GLY A 1212 34.68 17.42 -37.93
C GLY A 1212 34.21 15.98 -37.97
N GLY A 1213 35.14 15.07 -37.67
CA GLY A 1213 34.87 13.64 -37.72
C GLY A 1213 34.94 13.06 -39.13
N ASN A 1214 34.64 11.76 -39.23
CA ASN A 1214 34.53 11.00 -40.46
C ASN A 1214 33.65 9.77 -40.23
N LEU A 1215 33.33 9.02 -41.29
CA LEU A 1215 32.45 7.85 -41.25
C LEU A 1215 32.90 6.73 -40.27
N TYR A 1216 34.18 6.65 -39.95
CA TYR A 1216 34.80 5.57 -39.16
C TYR A 1216 35.14 5.99 -37.73
N ASN A 1217 34.78 7.20 -37.29
CA ASN A 1217 35.02 7.66 -35.93
C ASN A 1217 33.73 7.98 -35.17
N CYS A 1218 33.88 8.13 -33.86
CA CYS A 1218 32.81 8.31 -32.88
C CYS A 1218 33.06 9.58 -32.06
N GLY A 1219 33.16 10.73 -32.74
CA GLY A 1219 33.64 11.98 -32.13
C GLY A 1219 32.66 12.69 -31.18
N THR A 1220 31.45 12.16 -30.99
CA THR A 1220 30.39 12.76 -30.14
C THR A 1220 29.93 11.76 -29.09
N TRP A 1221 29.10 12.17 -28.14
CA TRP A 1221 28.60 11.31 -27.07
C TRP A 1221 27.88 10.04 -27.54
N MET A 1222 27.37 10.03 -28.77
CA MET A 1222 26.81 8.84 -29.38
C MET A 1222 27.95 8.00 -29.97
N ASP A 1223 28.80 7.40 -29.12
CA ASP A 1223 30.13 6.91 -29.49
C ASP A 1223 30.28 5.39 -29.66
N LYS A 1224 29.16 4.66 -29.84
CA LYS A 1224 29.23 3.21 -29.96
C LYS A 1224 29.98 2.73 -31.22
N MET A 1225 31.21 2.25 -31.03
CA MET A 1225 31.96 1.50 -32.04
C MET A 1225 31.48 0.04 -32.07
N GLY A 1226 31.13 -0.47 -33.26
CA GLY A 1226 30.75 -1.87 -33.41
C GLY A 1226 31.90 -2.84 -33.19
N SER A 1227 31.62 -3.99 -32.60
CA SER A 1227 32.63 -4.98 -32.20
C SER A 1227 32.27 -6.44 -32.53
N SER A 1228 31.08 -6.71 -33.09
CA SER A 1228 30.70 -8.05 -33.54
C SER A 1228 31.26 -8.34 -34.93
N GLU A 1229 32.22 -9.25 -34.98
CA GLU A 1229 32.71 -9.80 -36.24
C GLU A 1229 31.63 -10.66 -36.92
N LYS A 1230 30.86 -11.41 -36.13
CA LYS A 1230 29.79 -12.30 -36.60
C LYS A 1230 28.64 -11.57 -37.29
N ALA A 1231 28.23 -10.42 -36.77
CA ALA A 1231 27.20 -9.58 -37.40
C ALA A 1231 27.76 -8.63 -38.47
N GLY A 1232 29.09 -8.57 -38.66
CA GLY A 1232 29.73 -7.67 -39.61
C GLY A 1232 29.63 -6.18 -39.23
N ASN A 1233 29.51 -5.86 -37.94
CA ASN A 1233 29.54 -4.47 -37.47
C ASN A 1233 30.88 -4.06 -36.84
N LYS A 1234 31.83 -4.98 -36.65
CA LYS A 1234 33.16 -4.66 -36.11
C LYS A 1234 33.82 -3.52 -36.89
N GLY A 1235 34.24 -2.48 -36.18
CA GLY A 1235 34.89 -1.30 -36.75
C GLY A 1235 33.96 -0.33 -37.49
N TRP A 1236 32.65 -0.52 -37.40
CA TRP A 1236 31.65 0.42 -37.90
C TRP A 1236 30.95 1.14 -36.75
N PRO A 1237 31.11 2.47 -36.61
CA PRO A 1237 30.32 3.28 -35.71
C PRO A 1237 28.81 3.07 -35.93
N ALA A 1238 28.05 3.01 -34.83
CA ALA A 1238 26.59 3.06 -34.92
C ALA A 1238 26.10 4.47 -35.32
N THR A 1239 26.81 5.49 -34.84
CA THR A 1239 26.39 6.90 -34.89
C THR A 1239 27.62 7.81 -35.03
N PRO A 1240 28.28 7.85 -36.21
CA PRO A 1240 29.54 8.59 -36.37
C PRO A 1240 29.39 10.11 -36.16
N ARG A 1241 28.26 10.69 -36.59
CA ARG A 1241 27.90 12.11 -36.42
C ARG A 1241 29.01 13.07 -36.84
N ASP A 1242 29.58 12.80 -38.01
CA ASP A 1242 30.55 13.66 -38.68
C ASP A 1242 29.86 14.87 -39.35
N GLY A 1243 30.66 15.88 -39.71
CA GLY A 1243 30.14 17.18 -40.10
C GLY A 1243 29.83 18.06 -38.89
N ALA A 1244 28.80 18.90 -39.01
CA ALA A 1244 28.37 19.84 -37.98
C ALA A 1244 27.29 19.21 -37.09
N ALA A 1245 27.70 18.54 -36.01
CA ALA A 1245 26.80 18.04 -34.98
C ALA A 1245 26.07 19.20 -34.27
N VAL A 1246 24.76 19.07 -34.09
CA VAL A 1246 23.89 20.19 -33.68
C VAL A 1246 24.25 20.80 -32.32
N GLU A 1247 24.60 19.97 -31.34
CA GLU A 1247 24.89 20.41 -29.96
C GLU A 1247 26.15 21.26 -29.87
N LEU A 1248 27.15 20.99 -30.72
CA LEU A 1248 28.41 21.74 -30.74
C LEU A 1248 28.19 23.19 -31.17
N GLN A 1249 27.19 23.44 -32.01
CA GLN A 1249 26.88 24.78 -32.50
C GLN A 1249 26.31 25.65 -31.39
N GLY A 1250 25.40 25.09 -30.58
CA GLY A 1250 24.82 25.78 -29.44
C GLY A 1250 25.88 26.07 -28.38
N LEU A 1251 26.69 25.07 -28.03
CA LEU A 1251 27.78 25.23 -27.07
C LEU A 1251 28.80 26.29 -27.53
N CYS A 1252 29.24 26.22 -28.79
CA CYS A 1252 30.16 27.20 -29.36
C CYS A 1252 29.57 28.61 -29.31
N TYR A 1253 28.32 28.78 -29.77
CA TYR A 1253 27.64 30.07 -29.78
C TYR A 1253 27.56 30.69 -28.37
N THR A 1254 27.16 29.92 -27.36
CA THR A 1254 27.12 30.40 -25.97
C THR A 1254 28.51 30.80 -25.46
N VAL A 1255 29.55 30.03 -25.78
CA VAL A 1255 30.92 30.32 -25.37
C VAL A 1255 31.43 31.61 -25.99
N ILE A 1256 31.32 31.78 -27.31
CA ILE A 1256 31.82 32.98 -27.98
C ILE A 1256 31.03 34.24 -27.61
N GLU A 1257 29.72 34.12 -27.38
CA GLU A 1257 28.91 35.24 -26.86
C GLU A 1257 29.39 35.66 -25.47
N LYS A 1258 29.71 34.69 -24.59
CA LYS A 1258 30.26 34.99 -23.27
C LYS A 1258 31.65 35.61 -23.35
N LEU A 1259 32.50 35.15 -24.26
CA LEU A 1259 33.83 35.74 -24.46
C LEU A 1259 33.76 37.17 -24.99
N ASP A 1260 32.80 37.50 -25.87
CA ASP A 1260 32.53 38.89 -26.26
C ASP A 1260 32.19 39.74 -25.03
N GLU A 1261 31.24 39.28 -24.20
CA GLU A 1261 30.87 39.98 -22.96
C GLU A 1261 32.08 40.21 -22.05
N LEU A 1262 32.90 39.19 -21.82
CA LEU A 1262 34.07 39.25 -20.94
C LEU A 1262 35.18 40.13 -21.52
N TYR A 1263 35.37 40.14 -22.84
CA TYR A 1263 36.30 41.04 -23.52
C TYR A 1263 35.86 42.49 -23.40
N GLN A 1264 34.58 42.81 -23.65
CA GLN A 1264 34.05 44.16 -23.47
C GLN A 1264 34.19 44.66 -22.02
N LYS A 1265 34.09 43.74 -21.05
CA LYS A 1265 34.32 44.00 -19.63
C LYS A 1265 35.80 43.99 -19.21
N LYS A 1266 36.73 43.73 -20.12
CA LYS A 1266 38.19 43.64 -19.91
C LYS A 1266 38.65 42.52 -18.97
N PHE A 1267 37.82 41.48 -18.80
CA PHE A 1267 38.19 40.28 -18.05
C PHE A 1267 38.85 39.22 -18.93
N TYR A 1268 38.58 39.23 -20.24
CA TYR A 1268 39.24 38.38 -21.22
C TYR A 1268 40.14 39.23 -22.12
N PRO A 1269 41.42 38.85 -22.34
CA PRO A 1269 42.38 39.74 -23.01
C PRO A 1269 42.28 39.75 -24.54
N TYR A 1270 41.61 38.76 -25.14
CA TYR A 1270 41.57 38.58 -26.60
C TYR A 1270 40.23 39.04 -27.20
N GLU A 1271 40.28 39.78 -28.31
CA GLU A 1271 39.09 40.31 -29.00
C GLU A 1271 38.38 39.30 -29.92
N GLY A 1272 39.05 38.18 -30.22
CA GLY A 1272 38.61 37.20 -31.21
C GLY A 1272 39.67 36.16 -31.53
N VAL A 1273 39.45 35.46 -32.65
CA VAL A 1273 40.39 34.52 -33.27
C VAL A 1273 40.92 35.11 -34.58
N PHE A 1274 42.04 34.59 -35.08
CA PHE A 1274 42.61 35.03 -36.35
C PHE A 1274 42.96 33.86 -37.27
N THR A 1275 42.82 34.09 -38.58
CA THR A 1275 43.26 33.13 -39.60
C THR A 1275 44.78 33.10 -39.72
N GLU A 1276 45.34 32.11 -40.39
CA GLU A 1276 46.77 32.08 -40.77
C GLU A 1276 47.21 33.36 -41.52
N ASN A 1277 46.29 33.97 -42.27
CA ASN A 1277 46.50 35.23 -43.00
C ASN A 1277 46.35 36.49 -42.11
N LYS A 1278 46.20 36.31 -40.79
CA LYS A 1278 46.00 37.36 -39.79
C LYS A 1278 44.69 38.16 -39.94
N GLU A 1279 43.69 37.62 -40.63
CA GLU A 1279 42.34 38.20 -40.60
C GLU A 1279 41.73 37.91 -39.23
N ILE A 1280 41.29 38.95 -38.51
CA ILE A 1280 40.67 38.82 -37.20
C ILE A 1280 39.16 38.62 -37.37
N TRP A 1281 38.66 37.56 -36.74
CA TRP A 1281 37.25 37.35 -36.46
C TRP A 1281 36.99 37.66 -34.99
N THR A 1282 36.37 38.82 -34.73
CA THR A 1282 35.92 39.16 -33.38
C THR A 1282 34.88 38.15 -32.91
N TRP A 1283 34.77 37.95 -31.59
CA TRP A 1283 33.78 37.04 -31.00
C TRP A 1283 32.36 37.34 -31.50
N LYS A 1284 31.99 38.63 -31.51
CA LYS A 1284 30.74 39.12 -32.08
C LYS A 1284 30.54 38.76 -33.55
N LYS A 1285 31.56 38.95 -34.41
CA LYS A 1285 31.48 38.60 -35.83
C LYS A 1285 31.19 37.11 -36.01
N TRP A 1286 31.89 36.25 -35.26
CA TRP A 1286 31.67 34.81 -35.34
C TRP A 1286 30.25 34.43 -34.87
N ALA A 1287 29.80 34.98 -33.73
CA ALA A 1287 28.45 34.75 -33.22
C ALA A 1287 27.36 35.18 -34.22
N ASP A 1288 27.50 36.34 -34.85
CA ASP A 1288 26.55 36.86 -35.84
C ASP A 1288 26.50 35.95 -37.08
N ILE A 1289 27.65 35.44 -37.55
CA ILE A 1289 27.72 34.51 -38.68
C ILE A 1289 26.98 33.20 -38.34
N MET A 1290 27.22 32.62 -37.17
CA MET A 1290 26.52 31.40 -36.74
C MET A 1290 25.01 31.64 -36.63
N LYS A 1291 24.59 32.73 -35.98
CA LYS A 1291 23.18 33.07 -35.78
C LYS A 1291 22.42 33.24 -37.09
N ASN A 1292 23.04 33.89 -38.08
CA ASN A 1292 22.41 34.11 -39.38
C ASN A 1292 22.30 32.83 -40.23
N ASN A 1293 23.11 31.80 -39.92
CA ASN A 1293 23.17 30.57 -40.69
C ASN A 1293 22.44 29.39 -40.02
N PHE A 1294 22.38 29.32 -38.67
CA PHE A 1294 21.91 28.13 -37.96
C PHE A 1294 20.52 27.65 -38.41
N GLU A 1295 19.51 28.52 -38.34
CA GLU A 1295 18.14 28.15 -38.75
C GLU A 1295 18.08 27.70 -40.21
N ARG A 1296 18.81 28.38 -41.10
CA ARG A 1296 18.80 28.09 -42.54
C ARG A 1296 19.30 26.68 -42.87
N PHE A 1297 20.31 26.19 -42.14
CA PHE A 1297 20.94 24.91 -42.45
C PHE A 1297 20.40 23.75 -41.62
N PHE A 1298 19.95 24.00 -40.38
CA PHE A 1298 19.49 22.97 -39.47
C PHE A 1298 17.96 22.78 -39.43
N TYR A 1299 17.14 23.78 -39.72
CA TYR A 1299 15.68 23.61 -39.64
C TYR A 1299 15.13 22.97 -40.92
N VAL A 1300 14.34 21.89 -40.76
CA VAL A 1300 13.67 21.22 -41.88
C VAL A 1300 12.27 21.81 -42.03
N THR A 1301 12.06 22.61 -43.07
CA THR A 1301 10.78 23.27 -43.33
C THR A 1301 9.75 22.31 -43.94
N ASP A 1302 8.49 22.72 -43.92
CA ASP A 1302 7.37 21.94 -44.48
C ASP A 1302 7.47 21.74 -46.00
N ASP A 1303 8.22 22.59 -46.69
CA ASP A 1303 8.47 22.56 -48.13
C ASP A 1303 9.79 21.87 -48.52
N ASP A 1304 10.59 21.36 -47.56
CA ASP A 1304 11.81 20.61 -47.88
C ASP A 1304 11.46 19.33 -48.67
N SER A 1305 12.06 19.20 -49.85
CA SER A 1305 11.82 18.14 -50.83
C SER A 1305 13.01 17.20 -51.01
N SER A 1306 14.05 17.32 -50.16
CA SER A 1306 15.17 16.39 -50.13
C SER A 1306 14.69 14.95 -49.94
N GLU A 1307 15.27 14.01 -50.71
CA GLU A 1307 14.94 12.58 -50.64
C GLU A 1307 15.31 11.93 -49.30
N TYR A 1308 16.13 12.63 -48.50
CA TYR A 1308 16.63 12.18 -47.21
C TYR A 1308 15.72 12.56 -46.03
N VAL A 1309 14.69 13.38 -46.24
CA VAL A 1309 13.80 13.88 -45.19
C VAL A 1309 12.90 12.75 -44.66
N ASN A 1310 13.06 12.38 -43.38
CA ASN A 1310 12.11 11.50 -42.69
C ASN A 1310 10.92 12.27 -42.11
N ARG A 1311 11.19 13.36 -41.35
CA ARG A 1311 10.18 14.27 -40.81
C ARG A 1311 10.49 15.73 -41.11
N ARG A 1312 9.44 16.54 -41.18
CA ARG A 1312 9.48 18.00 -41.32
C ARG A 1312 9.13 18.68 -40.00
N GLY A 1313 9.44 19.97 -39.87
CA GLY A 1313 9.25 20.73 -38.63
C GLY A 1313 10.28 20.43 -37.55
N ILE A 1314 11.31 19.63 -37.87
CA ILE A 1314 12.37 19.21 -36.94
C ILE A 1314 13.63 20.06 -37.11
N ILE A 1315 14.54 19.95 -36.15
CA ILE A 1315 15.92 20.43 -36.25
C ILE A 1315 16.80 19.23 -36.53
N LYS A 1316 17.58 19.30 -37.61
CA LYS A 1316 18.53 18.26 -38.02
C LYS A 1316 19.49 17.91 -36.90
N ASP A 1317 19.85 16.64 -36.82
CA ASP A 1317 20.82 16.16 -35.83
C ASP A 1317 22.26 16.57 -36.17
N SER A 1318 22.56 16.63 -37.46
CA SER A 1318 23.86 17.03 -38.01
C SER A 1318 23.65 17.78 -39.33
N TYR A 1319 24.68 18.48 -39.80
CA TYR A 1319 24.69 19.08 -41.14
C TYR A 1319 26.01 18.78 -41.86
N GLY A 1320 25.91 18.26 -43.08
CA GLY A 1320 27.07 17.95 -43.91
C GLY A 1320 27.80 16.67 -43.49
N SER A 1321 27.09 15.70 -42.91
CA SER A 1321 27.65 14.38 -42.62
C SER A 1321 27.94 13.58 -43.90
N THR A 1322 28.86 12.61 -43.82
CA THR A 1322 29.17 11.72 -44.96
C THR A 1322 27.94 10.90 -45.38
N GLN A 1323 27.08 10.53 -44.43
CA GLN A 1323 25.81 9.84 -44.67
C GLN A 1323 24.64 10.81 -44.53
N ILE A 1324 24.28 11.48 -45.63
CA ILE A 1324 23.34 12.61 -45.65
C ILE A 1324 22.00 12.31 -44.95
N TYR A 1325 21.47 11.09 -45.02
CA TYR A 1325 20.21 10.74 -44.32
C TYR A 1325 20.31 10.89 -42.80
N THR A 1326 21.50 10.76 -42.22
CA THR A 1326 21.71 10.91 -40.77
C THR A 1326 21.53 12.35 -40.30
N ASP A 1327 21.76 13.34 -41.18
CA ASP A 1327 21.45 14.75 -40.88
C ASP A 1327 19.96 14.95 -40.57
N TYR A 1328 19.09 14.25 -41.31
CA TYR A 1328 17.63 14.38 -41.25
C TYR A 1328 16.96 13.48 -40.20
N GLN A 1329 17.74 12.80 -39.35
CA GLN A 1329 17.18 11.99 -38.27
C GLN A 1329 16.66 12.88 -37.13
N LEU A 1330 15.44 12.61 -36.67
CA LEU A 1330 14.93 13.20 -35.43
C LEU A 1330 15.62 12.51 -34.24
N ARG A 1331 16.47 13.27 -33.55
CA ARG A 1331 17.23 12.88 -32.36
C ARG A 1331 17.07 13.94 -31.27
N PRO A 1332 17.34 13.63 -30.00
CA PRO A 1332 17.17 14.60 -28.92
C PRO A 1332 18.28 15.66 -28.86
N ASN A 1333 19.40 15.51 -29.58
CA ASN A 1333 20.61 16.33 -29.41
C ASN A 1333 20.38 17.84 -29.61
N PHE A 1334 19.44 18.24 -30.47
CA PHE A 1334 19.12 19.66 -30.69
C PHE A 1334 18.62 20.36 -29.42
N SER A 1335 18.10 19.61 -28.44
CA SER A 1335 17.67 20.20 -27.17
C SER A 1335 18.84 20.82 -26.40
N ILE A 1336 20.06 20.30 -26.56
CA ILE A 1336 21.25 20.89 -25.93
C ILE A 1336 21.42 22.31 -26.46
N THR A 1337 21.38 22.48 -27.78
CA THR A 1337 21.48 23.80 -28.44
C THR A 1337 20.37 24.74 -27.97
N LEU A 1338 19.12 24.29 -27.96
CA LEU A 1338 18.00 25.13 -27.55
C LEU A 1338 18.02 25.50 -26.07
N ALA A 1339 18.58 24.64 -25.20
CA ALA A 1339 18.73 24.95 -23.79
C ALA A 1339 19.82 26.00 -23.54
N VAL A 1340 20.96 25.92 -24.24
CA VAL A 1340 22.11 26.81 -23.99
C VAL A 1340 22.07 28.10 -24.80
N ALA A 1341 21.42 28.08 -25.97
CA ALA A 1341 21.33 29.19 -26.92
C ALA A 1341 19.90 29.36 -27.46
N PRO A 1342 18.89 29.67 -26.61
CA PRO A 1342 17.47 29.68 -27.00
C PRO A 1342 17.11 30.76 -28.04
N ARG A 1343 17.98 31.75 -28.27
CA ARG A 1343 17.78 32.82 -29.28
C ARG A 1343 18.59 32.60 -30.56
N LEU A 1344 19.17 31.41 -30.77
CA LEU A 1344 19.94 31.07 -31.97
C LEU A 1344 19.05 30.87 -33.22
N MET A 1345 17.77 30.55 -33.02
CA MET A 1345 16.76 30.44 -34.07
C MET A 1345 15.42 31.01 -33.60
N ASN A 1346 14.43 31.06 -34.50
CA ASN A 1346 13.08 31.46 -34.16
C ASN A 1346 12.47 30.56 -33.06
N ALA A 1347 12.00 31.18 -31.98
CA ALA A 1347 11.51 30.47 -30.80
C ALA A 1347 10.23 29.65 -31.06
N GLU A 1348 9.34 30.10 -31.96
CA GLU A 1348 8.12 29.35 -32.30
C GLU A 1348 8.44 28.08 -33.09
N LYS A 1349 9.35 28.16 -34.06
CA LYS A 1349 9.87 26.98 -34.78
C LYS A 1349 10.59 26.02 -33.84
N ALA A 1350 11.41 26.53 -32.93
CA ALA A 1350 12.08 25.74 -31.90
C ALA A 1350 11.06 25.03 -30.99
N TRP A 1351 10.00 25.73 -30.56
CA TRP A 1351 8.93 25.14 -29.77
C TRP A 1351 8.19 24.05 -30.53
N HIS A 1352 7.92 24.24 -31.82
CA HIS A 1352 7.29 23.21 -32.66
C HIS A 1352 8.15 21.95 -32.78
N ALA A 1353 9.46 22.11 -33.00
CA ALA A 1353 10.40 20.97 -33.01
C ALA A 1353 10.43 20.24 -31.65
N LEU A 1354 10.40 20.96 -30.54
CA LEU A 1354 10.29 20.38 -29.19
C LEU A 1354 8.98 19.62 -28.99
N GLN A 1355 7.86 20.07 -29.55
CA GLN A 1355 6.57 19.37 -29.48
C GLN A 1355 6.58 18.05 -30.27
N ILE A 1356 7.23 18.04 -31.44
CA ILE A 1356 7.42 16.80 -32.20
C ILE A 1356 8.29 15.82 -31.40
N ALA A 1357 9.43 16.28 -30.86
CA ALA A 1357 10.27 15.44 -30.02
C ALA A 1357 9.58 14.96 -28.73
N GLU A 1358 8.72 15.79 -28.12
CA GLU A 1358 7.90 15.38 -26.97
C GLU A 1358 7.02 14.17 -27.31
N THR A 1359 6.39 14.22 -28.48
CA THR A 1359 5.42 13.21 -28.92
C THR A 1359 6.12 11.91 -29.32
N GLU A 1360 7.24 12.02 -30.04
CA GLU A 1360 7.87 10.87 -30.70
C GLU A 1360 9.02 10.27 -29.89
N LEU A 1361 9.76 11.08 -29.12
CA LEU A 1361 10.99 10.64 -28.44
C LEU A 1361 10.84 10.48 -26.93
N LEU A 1362 10.00 11.26 -26.26
CA LEU A 1362 10.00 11.30 -24.80
C LEU A 1362 9.53 9.97 -24.19
N GLY A 1363 10.39 9.34 -23.38
CA GLY A 1363 10.07 8.17 -22.57
C GLY A 1363 9.68 8.57 -21.13
N PRO A 1364 9.33 7.59 -20.27
CA PRO A 1364 8.94 7.86 -18.89
C PRO A 1364 10.08 8.43 -18.03
N LEU A 1365 11.31 7.92 -18.20
CA LEU A 1365 12.50 8.42 -17.49
C LEU A 1365 13.50 9.08 -18.44
N GLY A 1366 13.82 8.45 -19.57
CA GLY A 1366 14.73 9.01 -20.56
C GLY A 1366 14.03 9.56 -21.80
N ILE A 1367 14.83 10.01 -22.78
CA ILE A 1367 14.37 10.37 -24.13
C ILE A 1367 15.04 9.43 -25.13
N LYS A 1368 14.25 8.90 -26.07
CA LYS A 1368 14.72 7.97 -27.11
C LYS A 1368 15.80 8.66 -27.94
N THR A 1369 16.91 7.95 -28.17
CA THR A 1369 18.06 8.47 -28.92
C THR A 1369 17.84 8.55 -30.42
N LEU A 1370 16.80 7.90 -30.93
CA LEU A 1370 16.39 7.93 -32.33
C LEU A 1370 14.85 7.81 -32.42
N ASP A 1371 14.28 8.46 -33.43
CA ASP A 1371 12.87 8.35 -33.81
C ASP A 1371 12.43 6.89 -34.03
N PRO A 1372 11.36 6.42 -33.36
CA PRO A 1372 10.81 5.07 -33.57
C PRO A 1372 10.42 4.72 -35.01
N SER A 1373 10.17 5.72 -35.86
CA SER A 1373 9.85 5.52 -37.27
C SER A 1373 11.09 5.27 -38.15
N ASP A 1374 12.30 5.54 -37.65
CA ASP A 1374 13.53 5.30 -38.39
C ASP A 1374 13.81 3.80 -38.51
N TYR A 1375 14.28 3.37 -39.68
CA TYR A 1375 14.63 1.98 -39.92
C TYR A 1375 15.67 1.44 -38.93
N ASN A 1376 16.58 2.27 -38.44
CA ASN A 1376 17.65 1.87 -37.52
C ASN A 1376 17.21 1.82 -36.05
N TYR A 1377 15.96 2.18 -35.74
CA TYR A 1377 15.48 2.17 -34.37
C TYR A 1377 15.50 0.78 -33.73
N CYS A 1378 16.26 0.65 -32.64
CA CYS A 1378 16.36 -0.53 -31.81
C CYS A 1378 16.45 -0.10 -30.33
N PRO A 1379 15.36 -0.22 -29.55
CA PRO A 1379 15.28 0.39 -28.22
C PRO A 1379 15.80 -0.48 -27.07
N PHE A 1380 16.43 -1.61 -27.38
CA PHE A 1380 17.01 -2.51 -26.40
C PHE A 1380 18.53 -2.52 -26.53
N TYR A 1381 19.22 -2.16 -25.46
CA TYR A 1381 20.66 -2.29 -25.35
C TYR A 1381 21.01 -3.61 -24.66
N ASN A 1382 21.75 -4.47 -25.36
CA ASN A 1382 22.32 -5.69 -24.80
C ASN A 1382 23.75 -5.87 -25.31
N GLN A 1383 24.73 -5.68 -24.42
CA GLN A 1383 26.14 -5.81 -24.76
C GLN A 1383 26.56 -7.27 -24.99
N ASP A 1384 25.83 -8.23 -24.41
CA ASP A 1384 26.13 -9.67 -24.49
C ASP A 1384 25.57 -10.34 -25.76
N ASP A 1385 24.68 -9.67 -26.49
CA ASP A 1385 24.11 -10.22 -27.72
C ASP A 1385 25.20 -10.31 -28.80
N ASP A 1386 25.67 -11.49 -29.17
CA ASP A 1386 26.54 -11.70 -30.34
C ASP A 1386 25.83 -12.51 -31.43
N SER A 1387 24.59 -12.12 -31.71
CA SER A 1387 23.79 -12.65 -32.81
C SER A 1387 24.33 -12.21 -34.18
N THR A 1388 23.60 -12.54 -35.26
CA THR A 1388 23.93 -12.11 -36.62
C THR A 1388 23.22 -10.80 -37.01
N ASP A 1389 22.39 -10.22 -36.12
CA ASP A 1389 21.72 -8.95 -36.41
C ASP A 1389 22.67 -7.78 -36.14
N LYS A 1390 23.03 -7.08 -37.22
CA LYS A 1390 23.93 -5.93 -37.18
C LYS A 1390 23.46 -4.83 -36.22
N LYS A 1391 22.15 -4.65 -36.05
CA LYS A 1391 21.55 -3.57 -35.24
C LYS A 1391 21.66 -3.79 -33.73
N THR A 1392 21.67 -5.04 -33.29
CA THR A 1392 21.67 -5.39 -31.86
C THR A 1392 23.01 -5.94 -31.40
N ALA A 1393 23.74 -6.64 -32.28
CA ALA A 1393 24.93 -7.37 -31.91
C ALA A 1393 26.00 -6.46 -31.27
N ARG A 1394 26.50 -6.91 -30.11
CA ARG A 1394 27.43 -6.26 -29.20
C ARG A 1394 27.00 -4.86 -28.81
N GLY A 1395 25.69 -4.67 -28.68
CA GLY A 1395 25.07 -3.44 -28.24
C GLY A 1395 25.19 -2.30 -29.24
N TRP A 1396 25.27 -2.57 -30.55
CA TRP A 1396 25.31 -1.53 -31.59
C TRP A 1396 24.09 -0.57 -31.51
N SER A 1397 23.01 -1.01 -30.85
CA SER A 1397 21.82 -0.23 -30.54
C SER A 1397 21.98 0.86 -29.48
N TYR A 1398 23.14 1.01 -28.81
CA TYR A 1398 23.34 1.87 -27.62
C TYR A 1398 22.78 3.31 -27.75
N HIS A 1399 22.88 3.90 -28.94
CA HIS A 1399 22.34 5.23 -29.27
C HIS A 1399 21.34 5.22 -30.44
N GLN A 1400 20.65 4.11 -30.65
CA GLN A 1400 19.69 3.93 -31.75
C GLN A 1400 18.28 3.65 -31.25
N GLY A 1401 17.90 4.13 -30.07
CA GLY A 1401 16.57 3.88 -29.51
C GLY A 1401 16.49 3.80 -27.99
N PRO A 1402 17.51 3.32 -27.25
CA PRO A 1402 17.52 3.38 -25.80
C PRO A 1402 17.26 4.81 -25.32
N GLU A 1403 16.65 4.91 -24.16
CA GLU A 1403 16.14 6.14 -23.58
C GLU A 1403 17.17 6.71 -22.60
N TRP A 1404 17.79 7.83 -22.96
CA TRP A 1404 18.86 8.44 -22.19
C TRP A 1404 18.35 9.56 -21.31
N LEU A 1405 18.81 9.61 -20.05
CA LEU A 1405 18.25 10.53 -19.06
C LEU A 1405 18.83 11.94 -19.18
N TRP A 1406 20.16 12.08 -19.27
CA TRP A 1406 20.83 13.39 -19.23
C TRP A 1406 20.39 14.32 -20.37
N VAL A 1407 20.27 13.81 -21.60
CA VAL A 1407 19.80 14.60 -22.75
C VAL A 1407 18.29 14.88 -22.66
N GLY A 1408 17.53 14.01 -21.97
CA GLY A 1408 16.15 14.28 -21.58
C GLY A 1408 16.02 15.48 -20.62
N MET A 1409 17.01 15.73 -19.77
CA MET A 1409 17.07 16.92 -18.92
C MET A 1409 17.36 18.18 -19.74
N PHE A 1410 18.25 18.10 -20.73
CA PHE A 1410 18.42 19.19 -21.70
C PHE A 1410 17.12 19.46 -22.49
N PHE A 1411 16.34 18.43 -22.81
CA PHE A 1411 15.01 18.60 -23.42
C PHE A 1411 14.06 19.42 -22.52
N TYR A 1412 13.98 19.12 -21.23
CA TYR A 1412 13.17 19.91 -20.31
C TYR A 1412 13.68 21.35 -20.16
N ARG A 1413 15.00 21.55 -20.05
CA ARG A 1413 15.61 22.89 -19.99
C ARG A 1413 15.39 23.68 -21.28
N ALA A 1414 15.46 23.04 -22.44
CA ALA A 1414 15.12 23.66 -23.72
C ALA A 1414 13.67 24.13 -23.74
N LYS A 1415 12.72 23.32 -23.24
CA LYS A 1415 11.33 23.75 -23.09
C LYS A 1415 11.21 24.97 -22.15
N LEU A 1416 11.90 24.99 -21.02
CA LEU A 1416 11.89 26.17 -20.13
C LEU A 1416 12.46 27.40 -20.83
N ALA A 1417 13.63 27.28 -21.46
CA ALA A 1417 14.33 28.39 -22.10
C ALA A 1417 13.53 28.98 -23.28
N ILE A 1418 13.00 28.12 -24.17
CA ILE A 1418 12.19 28.57 -25.30
C ILE A 1418 10.83 29.12 -24.84
N ALA A 1419 10.17 28.48 -23.86
CA ALA A 1419 8.91 29.01 -23.32
C ALA A 1419 9.10 30.38 -22.68
N LYS A 1420 10.24 30.61 -22.00
CA LYS A 1420 10.58 31.91 -21.44
C LYS A 1420 10.77 32.96 -22.54
N VAL A 1421 11.51 32.64 -23.60
CA VAL A 1421 11.67 33.55 -24.75
C VAL A 1421 10.32 33.90 -25.38
N ILE A 1422 9.46 32.91 -25.64
CA ILE A 1422 8.13 33.15 -26.20
C ILE A 1422 7.26 33.99 -25.25
N SER A 1423 7.29 33.67 -23.95
CA SER A 1423 6.57 34.40 -22.91
C SER A 1423 7.01 35.86 -22.85
N ASP A 1424 8.32 36.13 -22.91
CA ASP A 1424 8.87 37.49 -22.90
C ASP A 1424 8.50 38.24 -24.19
N ASP A 1425 8.66 37.60 -25.35
CA ASP A 1425 8.38 38.20 -26.66
C ASP A 1425 6.87 38.47 -26.88
N LYS A 1426 5.98 37.65 -26.28
CA LYS A 1426 4.50 37.80 -26.36
C LYS A 1426 3.86 38.45 -25.14
N ASN A 1427 4.62 38.70 -24.08
CA ASN A 1427 4.13 39.15 -22.77
C ASN A 1427 3.02 38.23 -22.18
N ASP A 1428 3.19 36.91 -22.29
CA ASP A 1428 2.25 35.87 -21.80
C ASP A 1428 2.93 34.91 -20.80
N MET A 1429 2.90 35.30 -19.52
CA MET A 1429 3.48 34.50 -18.44
C MET A 1429 2.82 33.13 -18.24
N GLU A 1430 1.56 32.94 -18.66
CA GLU A 1430 0.88 31.65 -18.51
C GLU A 1430 1.51 30.58 -19.42
N PHE A 1431 2.11 30.97 -20.55
CA PHE A 1431 2.84 30.05 -21.41
C PHE A 1431 4.04 29.43 -20.67
N TYR A 1432 4.81 30.25 -19.96
CA TYR A 1432 5.94 29.78 -19.15
C TYR A 1432 5.48 28.93 -17.96
N GLU A 1433 4.40 29.33 -17.27
CA GLU A 1433 3.82 28.52 -16.18
C GLU A 1433 3.33 27.15 -16.66
N LYS A 1434 2.70 27.05 -17.83
CA LYS A 1434 2.31 25.76 -18.43
C LYS A 1434 3.50 24.86 -18.70
N ALA A 1435 4.59 25.41 -19.21
CA ALA A 1435 5.83 24.66 -19.42
C ALA A 1435 6.40 24.14 -18.08
N LYS A 1436 6.39 24.97 -17.03
CA LYS A 1436 6.81 24.54 -15.68
C LYS A 1436 5.91 23.43 -15.12
N ARG A 1437 4.58 23.54 -15.25
CA ARG A 1437 3.63 22.50 -14.81
C ARG A 1437 3.86 21.17 -15.53
N PHE A 1438 4.07 21.21 -16.85
CA PHE A 1438 4.42 20.01 -17.61
C PHE A 1438 5.67 19.34 -17.05
N ILE A 1439 6.75 20.10 -16.84
CA ILE A 1439 8.01 19.54 -16.33
C ILE A 1439 7.84 19.01 -14.90
N ARG A 1440 7.13 19.72 -14.02
CA ARG A 1440 6.78 19.23 -12.68
C ARG A 1440 6.05 17.88 -12.72
N SER A 1441 5.13 17.70 -13.65
CA SER A 1441 4.42 16.43 -13.83
C SER A 1441 5.33 15.26 -14.23
N ARG A 1442 6.50 15.54 -14.81
CA ARG A 1442 7.53 14.54 -15.13
C ARG A 1442 8.42 14.21 -13.92
N MET A 1443 8.60 15.16 -13.00
CA MET A 1443 9.45 14.98 -11.81
C MET A 1443 9.03 13.82 -10.91
N GLY A 1444 7.74 13.45 -10.93
CA GLY A 1444 7.21 12.32 -10.16
C GLY A 1444 7.84 10.99 -10.52
N ALA A 1445 8.07 10.72 -11.80
CA ALA A 1445 8.68 9.45 -12.24
C ALA A 1445 10.11 9.30 -11.72
N TYR A 1446 10.89 10.40 -11.72
CA TYR A 1446 12.24 10.41 -11.17
C TYR A 1446 12.24 10.22 -9.65
N TRP A 1447 11.28 10.83 -8.95
CA TRP A 1447 11.14 10.64 -7.50
C TRP A 1447 10.80 9.20 -7.12
N GLU A 1448 9.84 8.56 -7.82
CA GLU A 1448 9.54 7.14 -7.59
C GLU A 1448 10.77 6.25 -7.84
N HIS A 1449 11.50 6.51 -8.92
CA HIS A 1449 12.73 5.77 -9.19
C HIS A 1449 13.77 5.95 -8.09
N LEU A 1450 14.02 7.19 -7.65
CA LEU A 1450 14.99 7.49 -6.59
C LEU A 1450 14.65 6.80 -5.26
N LYS A 1451 13.38 6.80 -4.86
CA LYS A 1451 12.91 6.13 -3.63
C LYS A 1451 13.16 4.63 -3.65
N CYS A 1452 12.91 3.98 -4.78
CA CYS A 1452 13.03 2.53 -4.93
C CYS A 1452 14.44 2.08 -5.37
N SER A 1453 15.31 3.00 -5.75
CA SER A 1453 16.64 2.69 -6.25
C SER A 1453 17.58 2.27 -5.11
N THR A 1454 18.13 1.07 -5.22
CA THR A 1454 19.19 0.59 -4.31
C THR A 1454 20.51 1.38 -4.45
N TRP A 1455 20.61 2.24 -5.45
CA TRP A 1455 21.73 3.15 -5.67
C TRP A 1455 21.45 4.58 -5.18
N ALA A 1456 20.24 4.88 -4.70
CA ALA A 1456 19.81 6.25 -4.36
C ALA A 1456 20.16 7.26 -5.47
N SER A 1457 19.96 6.83 -6.73
CA SER A 1457 20.36 7.57 -7.92
C SER A 1457 19.49 7.20 -9.12
N LEU A 1458 19.75 7.87 -10.23
CA LEU A 1458 19.14 7.61 -11.53
C LEU A 1458 20.12 6.85 -12.43
N PRO A 1459 19.61 5.95 -13.29
CA PRO A 1459 20.45 5.22 -14.21
C PRO A 1459 21.00 6.11 -15.32
N GLU A 1460 21.96 5.57 -16.06
CA GLU A 1460 22.45 6.18 -17.29
C GLU A 1460 21.37 6.21 -18.37
N LEU A 1461 20.75 5.05 -18.60
CA LEU A 1461 19.73 4.85 -19.62
C LEU A 1461 18.69 3.82 -19.19
N THR A 1462 17.57 3.84 -19.89
CA THR A 1462 16.57 2.78 -19.87
C THR A 1462 16.40 2.19 -21.26
N ASN A 1463 15.90 0.97 -21.33
CA ASN A 1463 15.42 0.39 -22.58
C ASN A 1463 14.06 1.01 -22.94
N ALA A 1464 13.38 0.42 -23.94
CA ALA A 1464 12.06 0.84 -24.40
C ALA A 1464 11.09 1.15 -23.24
N ASN A 1465 10.49 2.34 -23.25
CA ASN A 1465 9.43 2.75 -22.34
C ASN A 1465 9.83 2.62 -20.85
N GLY A 1466 11.05 3.01 -20.48
CA GLY A 1466 11.51 3.00 -19.09
C GLY A 1466 11.88 1.63 -18.52
N THR A 1467 11.87 0.57 -19.33
CA THR A 1467 12.25 -0.76 -18.84
C THR A 1467 13.71 -0.77 -18.40
N SER A 1468 14.00 -1.47 -17.30
CA SER A 1468 15.35 -1.52 -16.74
C SER A 1468 16.33 -2.10 -17.75
N CYS A 1469 17.52 -1.52 -17.82
CA CYS A 1469 18.64 -2.02 -18.60
C CYS A 1469 19.69 -2.59 -17.67
N TYR A 1470 19.94 -3.90 -17.76
CA TYR A 1470 20.94 -4.60 -16.95
C TYR A 1470 22.37 -4.03 -17.11
N HIS A 1471 22.69 -3.58 -18.33
CA HIS A 1471 24.01 -3.02 -18.67
C HIS A 1471 24.14 -1.53 -18.38
N SER A 1472 23.08 -0.87 -17.91
CA SER A 1472 23.14 0.54 -17.52
C SER A 1472 23.79 0.67 -16.15
N CYS A 1473 24.63 1.70 -15.96
CA CYS A 1473 24.99 2.13 -14.61
C CYS A 1473 23.72 2.42 -13.80
N GLY A 1474 23.71 1.99 -12.54
CA GLY A 1474 22.59 2.21 -11.61
C GLY A 1474 22.59 3.62 -11.00
N ALA A 1475 23.74 4.27 -11.00
CA ALA A 1475 23.92 5.68 -10.65
C ALA A 1475 24.80 6.34 -11.68
N GLN A 1476 24.33 7.42 -12.31
CA GLN A 1476 25.07 8.10 -13.37
C GLN A 1476 25.14 9.61 -13.16
N ALA A 1477 26.35 10.16 -13.26
CA ALA A 1477 26.63 11.53 -12.86
C ALA A 1477 25.93 12.57 -13.74
N TRP A 1478 25.95 12.43 -15.07
CA TRP A 1478 25.27 13.39 -15.95
C TRP A 1478 23.75 13.36 -15.81
N SER A 1479 23.14 12.22 -15.45
CA SER A 1479 21.70 12.10 -15.26
C SER A 1479 21.27 12.92 -14.04
N ILE A 1480 22.04 12.81 -12.95
CA ILE A 1480 21.83 13.59 -11.73
C ILE A 1480 22.21 15.06 -11.92
N GLY A 1481 23.36 15.33 -12.54
CA GLY A 1481 23.85 16.69 -12.78
C GLY A 1481 22.87 17.50 -13.62
N CYS A 1482 22.46 17.00 -14.78
CA CYS A 1482 21.53 17.73 -15.63
C CYS A 1482 20.13 17.85 -15.00
N LEU A 1483 19.70 16.89 -14.17
CA LEU A 1483 18.44 17.01 -13.42
C LEU A 1483 18.53 18.06 -12.31
N LEU A 1484 19.66 18.15 -11.60
CA LEU A 1484 19.92 19.22 -10.63
C LEU A 1484 19.88 20.60 -11.28
N GLU A 1485 20.45 20.76 -12.48
CA GLU A 1485 20.31 22.02 -13.24
C GLU A 1485 18.85 22.30 -13.59
N THR A 1486 18.10 21.30 -14.05
CA THR A 1486 16.67 21.43 -14.39
C THR A 1486 15.84 21.85 -13.17
N VAL A 1487 16.09 21.24 -12.01
CA VAL A 1487 15.43 21.57 -10.74
C VAL A 1487 15.83 22.97 -10.25
N ASN A 1488 17.10 23.35 -10.39
CA ASN A 1488 17.57 24.69 -10.08
C ASN A 1488 16.89 25.77 -10.96
N GLU A 1489 16.69 25.50 -12.25
CA GLU A 1489 15.96 26.40 -13.15
C GLU A 1489 14.46 26.46 -12.82
N LEU A 1490 13.85 25.32 -12.47
CA LEU A 1490 12.41 25.19 -12.20
C LEU A 1490 11.98 25.87 -10.89
N TYR A 1491 12.82 25.79 -9.85
CA TYR A 1491 12.54 26.33 -8.51
C TYR A 1491 13.44 27.52 -8.13
N GLU A 1492 14.30 27.98 -9.05
CA GLU A 1492 15.18 29.13 -8.88
C GLU A 1492 16.10 29.05 -7.64
N LEU A 1493 16.63 27.85 -7.33
CA LEU A 1493 17.47 27.62 -6.15
C LEU A 1493 18.69 28.56 -6.07
N HIS A 1494 19.19 28.99 -7.22
CA HIS A 1494 20.31 29.92 -7.33
C HIS A 1494 20.06 31.34 -6.83
N LYS A 1495 18.79 31.77 -6.64
CA LYS A 1495 18.49 33.10 -6.08
C LYS A 1495 18.91 33.26 -4.61
N PHE A 1496 19.36 32.17 -3.99
CA PHE A 1496 19.79 32.13 -2.60
C PHE A 1496 21.31 31.95 -2.45
N PHE A 1497 22.08 31.97 -3.55
CA PHE A 1497 23.55 31.92 -3.53
C PHE A 1497 24.21 33.28 -3.33
#